data_AF-A0A1H8GZF2-F1
#
_entry.id   AF-A0A1H8GZF2-F1
#
_cell.length_a   1.000
_cell.length_b   1.000
_cell.length_c   1.000
_cell.angle_alpha   90.00
_cell.angle_beta   90.00
_cell.angle_gamma   90.00
#
_symmetry.space_group_name_H-M   'P 1'
#
loop_
_entity.id
_entity.type
_entity.pdbx_description
1 polymer ?
#
loop_
_entity_poly.entity_id
_entity_poly.type
_entity_poly.pdbx_seq_one_letter_code
_entity_poly.pdbx_strand_id
1 'polypeptide(L)'
;MSGIRLHLRAADPLVADHRIGDTPVIAAATQIDAVLRACDARRPDSVWTLEHVAFRAPLRVTGPDVEIEVVTAEDGQCSVRSAGVEYGSARTRGEPLPPPRYLDVTALRAGCERDVPLTDVAAWRRASGITYGPAFQAIRTAYAGPGRMLAVLRATDDLHAPAFVPPPLLDGVFQCLGMLDTGAAQAFLPWHVGRIVARRRITGTVLALVERDTAQGAAGAALRGRATVCNQQGEVLLELERITLKAASFRAPQPPPAATPPLVQTVTWRRTDPAAAPSAPGSASAPSALDGPVLLVSEHDVAAPPGRLTVRLTPGELTVERLDETLAGGPVQEVVYVAPEGVASPKQVTAALQGAFTLVRRLAARPPMPDLLIVTAGAHDVTGGEPVDPFMTALWGLGRTLRLEHPRTTVRLVDLEPGGAAPPWDAPRAELELARRGGSWHAPSLEPHPPATGAPPRFRGGRFLITGGMGAIGLRVAEFLAEEGCAHLTLVGRTVPDGGETRRRLDRLGALCELDVVAADVRFLPGVLGGAARYDGVFHTAGVLRDGLARSLTPRQVEEVLDPKVGGVHALAELVAGHAPPGFVALFSSISAVRANLGQSSYAAANAYLDGYAARRRAAGEPWYSLGWGLWAIGMGEDVAPKAAAHGIPALTADDGVALLRAVLSRPPANYVLSAAAHAKGEPMTAVTPESGLWPQLTAAVKKILHVDDVMPEDDLLELGLDSMMAVELAASLSGGGLDVDPMVFFEHSRVGVLLGRLESLPRTGAAGGPAAGEPRETPPPVPRDERPAPAPEGRAAGSFVSPWDRYREPASARPVESPPSRVPPKPAPPVPIIPTVPTVPAAPPPSAAPRANGRVPRRTLPGRLSNAADGTFLDRRIDALSEEDRLIVARDEYFYEPVIEQAEGARIKFDGRWFLNFASYSYLGLIGHDYIDQQVLDAVERHGTGAHGVRLLAGTLHLHRELELSLARFLGAEDAVVYSSGYMANVATVSALVGPGDVIVGDVYNHASILDGYRLSGADVITYAHNDLADLERALKKVGDAGRLVVTDAVFSMDGDVADLPGILELCERYDAPLMVDEAHSLGVLGDTGRGITEHFGIDPARVDVKMGTLSKTVPSAGGYVAGSRDLIFALKNNARGWMFSAAATPAQVAAAKAAIEVMAAAPELTRELRARTARYHERLRALGFDTLASETPVVPIICRSAGQAGAMARLCQLDGLFVQPIVYPAVPRTLPRLRTIVNLSHSEADLDTAVATLEKAGRACGLIS
;
A
#
# COMPACT_ATOMS: atom_id res chain seq x y z
N MET A 1 -26.63 -28.60 41.02
CA MET A 1 -25.32 -28.17 40.49
C MET A 1 -25.09 -28.88 39.16
N SER A 2 -25.19 -28.17 38.05
CA SER A 2 -24.85 -28.70 36.72
C SER A 2 -23.45 -28.19 36.37
N GLY A 3 -22.50 -29.09 36.14
CA GLY A 3 -21.18 -28.70 35.67
C GLY A 3 -20.87 -29.33 34.33
N ILE A 4 -20.32 -28.55 33.40
CA ILE A 4 -19.70 -29.11 32.20
C ILE A 4 -18.27 -29.47 32.55
N ARG A 5 -17.85 -30.67 32.14
CA ARG A 5 -16.45 -31.12 32.18
C ARG A 5 -15.89 -31.15 30.78
N LEU A 6 -14.80 -30.43 30.57
CA LEU A 6 -14.04 -30.43 29.33
C LEU A 6 -12.74 -31.22 29.58
N HIS A 7 -12.58 -32.32 28.86
CA HIS A 7 -11.33 -33.09 28.86
C HIS A 7 -10.51 -32.70 27.63
N LEU A 8 -9.28 -32.25 27.83
CA LEU A 8 -8.35 -31.89 26.78
C LEU A 8 -7.08 -32.73 26.91
N ARG A 9 -6.63 -33.33 25.81
CA ARG A 9 -5.34 -34.02 25.78
C ARG A 9 -4.21 -33.00 25.71
N ALA A 10 -3.01 -33.35 26.17
CA ALA A 10 -1.83 -32.50 26.03
C ALA A 10 -1.48 -32.18 24.57
N ALA A 11 -1.86 -33.07 23.65
CA ALA A 11 -1.72 -32.89 22.20
C ALA A 11 -2.88 -32.10 21.56
N ASP A 12 -3.94 -31.78 22.30
CA ASP A 12 -5.04 -30.96 21.77
C ASP A 12 -4.50 -29.57 21.41
N PRO A 13 -4.83 -29.01 20.24
CA PRO A 13 -4.32 -27.70 19.83
C PRO A 13 -4.64 -26.58 20.83
N LEU A 14 -5.73 -26.66 21.59
CA LEU A 14 -6.04 -25.69 22.65
C LEU A 14 -5.08 -25.74 23.85
N VAL A 15 -4.23 -26.76 23.92
CA VAL A 15 -3.25 -27.01 24.97
C VAL A 15 -1.82 -26.90 24.43
N ALA A 16 -1.53 -27.62 23.35
CA ALA A 16 -0.19 -27.70 22.76
C ALA A 16 0.32 -26.35 22.22
N ASP A 17 -0.59 -25.55 21.65
CA ASP A 17 -0.27 -24.30 20.97
C ASP A 17 -0.33 -23.06 21.88
N HIS A 18 -0.49 -23.24 23.19
CA HIS A 18 -0.44 -22.12 24.13
C HIS A 18 0.48 -22.49 25.30
N ARG A 19 1.74 -22.04 25.23
CA ARG A 19 2.80 -22.41 26.20
C ARG A 19 3.45 -21.18 26.80
N ILE A 20 3.76 -21.25 28.09
CA ILE A 20 4.54 -20.24 28.79
C ILE A 20 5.91 -20.82 29.05
N GLY A 21 6.94 -20.28 28.40
CA GLY A 21 8.20 -21.00 28.20
C GLY A 21 7.92 -22.35 27.53
N ASP A 22 8.52 -23.43 28.05
CA ASP A 22 8.29 -24.78 27.54
C ASP A 22 7.07 -25.49 28.17
N THR A 23 6.29 -24.83 29.02
CA THR A 23 5.16 -25.48 29.72
C THR A 23 3.83 -25.18 29.04
N PRO A 24 3.08 -26.18 28.53
CA PRO A 24 1.71 -26.00 28.06
C PRO A 24 0.78 -25.52 29.17
N VAL A 25 -0.03 -24.50 28.85
CA VAL A 25 -0.95 -23.87 29.81
C VAL A 25 -2.30 -23.61 29.16
N ILE A 26 -3.37 -23.90 29.90
CA ILE A 26 -4.72 -23.59 29.44
C ILE A 26 -4.93 -22.07 29.45
N ALA A 27 -5.17 -21.51 28.27
CA ALA A 27 -5.43 -20.09 28.06
C ALA A 27 -6.66 -19.63 28.85
N ALA A 28 -6.64 -18.37 29.29
CA ALA A 28 -7.78 -17.73 29.95
C ALA A 28 -9.04 -17.74 29.07
N ALA A 29 -8.86 -17.57 27.75
CA ALA A 29 -9.92 -17.67 26.76
C ALA A 29 -10.64 -19.02 26.78
N THR A 30 -9.91 -20.13 26.95
CA THR A 30 -10.46 -21.48 27.03
C THR A 30 -11.33 -21.65 28.28
N GLN A 31 -10.93 -21.03 29.40
CA GLN A 31 -11.72 -21.05 30.63
C GLN A 31 -13.01 -20.22 30.50
N ILE A 32 -12.96 -19.06 29.82
CA ILE A 32 -14.15 -18.24 29.54
C ILE A 32 -15.15 -19.00 28.68
N ASP A 33 -14.69 -19.63 27.59
CA ASP A 33 -15.55 -20.42 26.71
C ASP A 33 -16.18 -21.60 27.44
N ALA A 34 -15.45 -22.29 28.32
CA ALA A 34 -16.00 -23.37 29.14
C ALA A 34 -17.17 -22.89 30.03
N VAL A 35 -17.05 -21.68 30.63
CA VAL A 35 -18.14 -21.08 31.42
C VAL A 35 -19.33 -20.72 30.53
N LEU A 36 -19.10 -20.10 29.37
CA LEU A 36 -20.19 -19.75 28.44
C LEU A 36 -20.92 -20.99 27.90
N ARG A 37 -20.20 -22.08 27.59
CA ARG A 37 -20.81 -23.36 27.22
C ARG A 37 -21.68 -23.92 28.35
N ALA A 38 -21.21 -23.83 29.59
CA ALA A 38 -21.97 -24.27 30.76
C ALA A 38 -23.25 -23.46 30.97
N CYS A 39 -23.19 -22.15 30.72
CA CYS A 39 -24.37 -21.29 30.72
C CYS A 39 -25.33 -21.63 29.58
N ASP A 40 -24.84 -21.67 28.33
CA ASP A 40 -25.66 -21.92 27.13
C ASP A 40 -26.34 -23.29 27.16
N ALA A 41 -25.66 -24.33 27.67
CA ALA A 41 -26.27 -25.65 27.86
C ALA A 41 -27.45 -25.64 28.86
N ARG A 42 -27.48 -24.69 29.80
CA ARG A 42 -28.61 -24.53 30.74
C ARG A 42 -29.76 -23.73 30.12
N ARG A 43 -29.44 -22.73 29.31
CA ARG A 43 -30.44 -21.89 28.64
C ARG A 43 -29.91 -21.40 27.29
N PRO A 44 -30.23 -22.13 26.20
CA PRO A 44 -29.92 -21.71 24.84
C PRO A 44 -30.60 -20.37 24.50
N ASP A 45 -30.15 -19.73 23.41
CA ASP A 45 -30.73 -18.50 22.85
C ASP A 45 -30.88 -17.35 23.86
N SER A 46 -29.89 -17.24 24.75
CA SER A 46 -29.83 -16.20 25.78
C SER A 46 -28.57 -15.35 25.59
N VAL A 47 -28.66 -14.06 25.93
CA VAL A 47 -27.46 -13.25 26.17
C VAL A 47 -26.93 -13.61 27.54
N TRP A 48 -25.65 -13.94 27.58
CA TRP A 48 -24.95 -14.26 28.81
C TRP A 48 -24.04 -13.10 29.20
N THR A 49 -24.28 -12.58 30.40
CA THR A 49 -23.36 -11.64 31.05
C THR A 49 -22.53 -12.39 32.08
N LEU A 50 -21.21 -12.35 31.92
CA LEU A 50 -20.25 -12.77 32.93
C LEU A 50 -19.70 -11.52 33.61
N GLU A 51 -19.85 -11.41 34.93
CA GLU A 51 -19.33 -10.31 35.74
C GLU A 51 -18.22 -10.81 36.66
N HIS A 52 -17.25 -9.94 36.94
CA HIS A 52 -16.14 -10.22 37.84
C HIS A 52 -15.35 -11.48 37.45
N VAL A 53 -15.05 -11.64 36.15
CA VAL A 53 -14.28 -12.78 35.65
C VAL A 53 -12.84 -12.64 36.11
N ALA A 54 -12.38 -13.53 36.97
CA ALA A 54 -11.05 -13.48 37.57
C ALA A 54 -10.27 -14.77 37.31
N PHE A 55 -8.99 -14.64 36.99
CA PHE A 55 -8.05 -15.76 36.82
C PHE A 55 -7.06 -15.75 37.99
N ARG A 56 -7.02 -16.85 38.75
CA ARG A 56 -6.21 -16.96 39.96
C ARG A 56 -4.77 -17.39 39.66
N ALA A 57 -4.60 -18.35 38.76
CA ALA A 57 -3.29 -18.87 38.36
C ALA A 57 -3.36 -19.50 36.96
N PRO A 58 -2.24 -19.55 36.21
CA PRO A 58 -2.16 -20.34 34.99
C PRO A 58 -2.34 -21.84 35.28
N LEU A 59 -3.27 -22.49 34.58
CA LEU A 59 -3.46 -23.93 34.67
C LEU A 59 -2.43 -24.64 33.77
N ARG A 60 -1.35 -25.12 34.39
CA ARG A 60 -0.28 -25.88 33.71
C ARG A 60 -0.72 -27.31 33.44
N VAL A 61 -0.38 -27.82 32.26
CA VAL A 61 -0.63 -29.22 31.89
C VAL A 61 0.66 -30.01 32.07
N THR A 62 0.68 -30.88 33.08
CA THR A 62 1.86 -31.67 33.47
C THR A 62 1.72 -33.17 33.15
N GLY A 63 0.53 -33.61 32.72
CA GLY A 63 0.22 -34.99 32.35
C GLY A 63 -0.31 -35.09 30.92
N PRO A 64 -0.66 -36.30 30.44
CA PRO A 64 -1.13 -36.53 29.07
C PRO A 64 -2.51 -35.91 28.81
N ASP A 65 -3.28 -35.63 29.85
CA ASP A 65 -4.62 -35.05 29.79
C ASP A 65 -4.81 -34.01 30.91
N VAL A 66 -5.72 -33.06 30.70
CA VAL A 66 -6.21 -32.11 31.70
C VAL A 66 -7.73 -32.03 31.63
N GLU A 67 -8.37 -32.04 32.81
CA GLU A 67 -9.82 -31.87 32.95
C GLU A 67 -10.11 -30.47 33.51
N ILE A 68 -11.04 -29.77 32.86
CA ILE A 68 -11.58 -28.49 33.32
C ILE A 68 -13.05 -28.72 33.68
N GLU A 69 -13.38 -28.57 34.96
CA GLU A 69 -14.74 -28.64 35.48
C GLU A 69 -15.27 -27.23 35.78
N VAL A 70 -16.41 -26.87 35.19
CA VAL A 70 -17.12 -25.63 35.55
C VAL A 70 -18.23 -25.98 36.53
N VAL A 71 -18.15 -25.47 37.76
CA VAL A 71 -19.18 -25.66 38.78
C VAL A 71 -19.99 -24.38 38.91
N THR A 72 -21.29 -24.45 38.63
CA THR A 72 -22.23 -23.32 38.79
C THR A 72 -23.16 -23.52 39.97
N ALA A 73 -23.16 -22.53 40.87
CA ALA A 73 -24.10 -22.41 41.99
C ALA A 73 -25.44 -21.83 41.55
N GLU A 74 -26.47 -21.99 42.38
CA GLU A 74 -27.84 -21.53 42.08
C GLU A 74 -27.96 -20.01 42.00
N ASP A 75 -27.12 -19.27 42.74
CA ASP A 75 -27.07 -17.81 42.72
C ASP A 75 -26.35 -17.23 41.48
N GLY A 76 -25.94 -18.09 40.54
CA GLY A 76 -25.24 -17.72 39.31
C GLY A 76 -23.72 -17.65 39.44
N GLN A 77 -23.14 -17.90 40.62
CA GLN A 77 -21.69 -17.94 40.78
C GLN A 77 -21.09 -19.20 40.14
N CYS A 78 -20.07 -19.02 39.31
CA CYS A 78 -19.35 -20.07 38.61
C CYS A 78 -17.89 -20.13 39.05
N SER A 79 -17.38 -21.34 39.22
CA SER A 79 -15.94 -21.61 39.45
C SER A 79 -15.42 -22.59 38.41
N VAL A 80 -14.23 -22.31 37.88
CA VAL A 80 -13.50 -23.18 36.96
C VAL A 80 -12.43 -23.91 37.75
N ARG A 81 -12.50 -25.25 37.77
CA ARG A 81 -11.66 -26.12 38.59
C ARG A 81 -10.95 -27.17 37.75
N SER A 82 -9.79 -27.60 38.20
CA SER A 82 -9.05 -28.75 37.67
C SER A 82 -8.42 -29.48 38.85
N ALA A 83 -8.55 -30.81 38.89
CA ALA A 83 -8.07 -31.66 39.99
C ALA A 83 -8.44 -31.15 41.40
N GLY A 84 -9.64 -30.57 41.54
CA GLY A 84 -10.15 -30.01 42.81
C GLY A 84 -9.63 -28.61 43.17
N VAL A 85 -8.75 -28.00 42.38
CA VAL A 85 -8.21 -26.65 42.59
C VAL A 85 -8.95 -25.64 41.70
N GLU A 86 -9.32 -24.48 42.24
CA GLU A 86 -9.99 -23.40 41.50
C GLU A 86 -8.97 -22.49 40.80
N TYR A 87 -9.12 -22.34 39.48
CA TYR A 87 -8.25 -21.53 38.62
C TYR A 87 -8.91 -20.25 38.12
N GLY A 88 -10.25 -20.21 38.08
CA GLY A 88 -10.99 -19.01 37.70
C GLY A 88 -12.39 -18.96 38.30
N SER A 89 -12.98 -17.77 38.33
CA SER A 89 -14.34 -17.57 38.81
C SER A 89 -15.05 -16.44 38.07
N ALA A 90 -16.38 -16.49 38.03
CA ALA A 90 -17.24 -15.48 37.43
C ALA A 90 -18.64 -15.52 38.07
N ARG A 91 -19.40 -14.43 38.00
CA ARG A 91 -20.85 -14.43 38.25
C ARG A 91 -21.58 -14.35 36.92
N THR A 92 -22.59 -15.19 36.73
CA THR A 92 -23.26 -15.36 35.44
C THR A 92 -24.73 -15.00 35.54
N ARG A 93 -25.23 -14.28 34.52
CA ARG A 93 -26.64 -13.92 34.39
C ARG A 93 -27.06 -14.09 32.94
N GLY A 94 -28.16 -14.80 32.73
CA GLY A 94 -28.74 -15.04 31.41
C GLY A 94 -30.03 -14.26 31.23
N GLU A 95 -30.15 -13.55 30.12
CA GLU A 95 -31.35 -12.82 29.72
C GLU A 95 -31.80 -13.26 28.32
N PRO A 96 -33.10 -13.15 27.98
CA PRO A 96 -33.58 -13.44 26.64
C PRO A 96 -32.82 -12.63 25.59
N LEU A 97 -32.52 -13.26 24.44
CA LEU A 97 -31.77 -12.63 23.36
C LEU A 97 -32.50 -11.40 22.80
N PRO A 98 -31.95 -10.17 22.95
CA PRO A 98 -32.53 -8.98 22.36
C PRO A 98 -32.25 -8.92 20.84
N PRO A 99 -32.94 -8.03 20.10
CA PRO A 99 -32.68 -7.81 18.68
C PRO A 99 -31.21 -7.48 18.37
N PRO A 100 -30.70 -7.84 17.17
CA PRO A 100 -29.33 -7.53 16.75
C PRO A 100 -28.98 -6.05 16.84
N ARG A 101 -27.76 -5.74 17.30
CA ARG A 101 -27.20 -4.38 17.28
C ARG A 101 -26.08 -4.33 16.24
N TYR A 102 -26.14 -3.40 15.30
CA TYR A 102 -25.12 -3.24 14.25
C TYR A 102 -24.22 -2.04 14.50
N LEU A 103 -22.95 -2.16 14.12
CA LEU A 103 -21.94 -1.10 14.05
C LEU A 103 -21.59 -0.84 12.58
N ASP A 104 -21.32 0.41 12.24
CA ASP A 104 -20.78 0.75 10.92
C ASP A 104 -19.33 0.26 10.82
N VAL A 105 -19.12 -0.83 10.08
CA VAL A 105 -17.82 -1.48 9.89
C VAL A 105 -16.78 -0.54 9.25
N THR A 106 -17.23 0.39 8.40
CA THR A 106 -16.33 1.38 7.77
C THR A 106 -15.88 2.40 8.82
N ALA A 107 -16.81 2.84 9.68
CA ALA A 107 -16.50 3.74 10.78
C ALA A 107 -15.64 3.09 11.87
N LEU A 108 -15.67 1.76 12.04
CA LEU A 108 -14.77 1.06 12.98
C LEU A 108 -13.28 1.21 12.59
N ARG A 109 -12.98 1.39 11.29
CA ARG A 109 -11.62 1.67 10.80
C ARG A 109 -11.18 3.11 11.07
N ALA A 110 -12.11 4.04 11.30
CA ALA A 110 -11.77 5.42 11.61
C ALA A 110 -10.97 5.49 12.93
N GLY A 111 -9.77 6.07 12.87
CA GLY A 111 -8.84 6.10 14.01
C GLY A 111 -8.05 4.82 14.22
N CYS A 112 -8.09 3.86 13.29
CA CYS A 112 -7.20 2.70 13.16
C CYS A 112 -6.60 2.68 11.75
N GLU A 113 -5.82 3.71 11.41
CA GLU A 113 -5.35 3.98 10.04
C GLU A 113 -4.02 3.29 9.70
N ARG A 114 -3.28 2.85 10.72
CA ARG A 114 -1.96 2.22 10.55
C ARG A 114 -2.14 0.72 10.41
N ASP A 115 -1.79 0.16 9.25
CA ASP A 115 -1.72 -1.29 9.10
C ASP A 115 -0.71 -1.88 10.10
N VAL A 116 -1.08 -3.01 10.71
CA VAL A 116 -0.21 -3.82 11.58
C VAL A 116 0.07 -5.12 10.83
N PRO A 117 1.23 -5.21 10.15
CA PRO A 117 1.65 -6.42 9.48
C PRO A 117 1.58 -7.65 10.40
N LEU A 118 1.24 -8.82 9.85
CA LEU A 118 1.27 -10.06 10.63
C LEU A 118 2.67 -10.40 11.16
N THR A 119 3.72 -9.89 10.52
CA THR A 119 5.10 -9.95 11.02
C THR A 119 5.26 -9.19 12.33
N ASP A 120 4.56 -8.07 12.53
CA ASP A 120 4.55 -7.31 13.79
C ASP A 120 3.77 -8.07 14.87
N VAL A 121 2.66 -8.70 14.50
CA VAL A 121 1.92 -9.62 15.38
C VAL A 121 2.81 -10.78 15.82
N ALA A 122 3.56 -11.39 14.89
CA ALA A 122 4.49 -12.49 15.17
C ALA A 122 5.69 -12.03 16.02
N ALA A 123 6.23 -10.85 15.74
CA ALA A 123 7.30 -10.25 16.52
C ALA A 123 6.86 -9.96 17.97
N TRP A 124 5.66 -9.40 18.14
CA TRP A 124 5.06 -9.20 19.47
C TRP A 124 4.83 -10.52 20.21
N ARG A 125 4.30 -11.56 19.53
CA ARG A 125 4.12 -12.89 20.13
C ARG A 125 5.43 -13.49 20.62
N ARG A 126 6.51 -13.42 19.82
CA ARG A 126 7.84 -13.89 20.23
C ARG A 126 8.37 -13.12 21.44
N ALA A 127 8.14 -11.82 21.48
CA ALA A 127 8.60 -10.97 22.57
C ALA A 127 7.74 -11.07 23.84
N SER A 128 6.49 -11.52 23.74
CA SER A 128 5.61 -11.70 24.90
C SER A 128 6.03 -12.86 25.82
N GLY A 129 6.95 -13.75 25.41
CA GLY A 129 7.34 -14.91 26.22
C GLY A 129 6.23 -15.98 26.37
N ILE A 130 5.13 -15.85 25.64
CA ILE A 130 4.10 -16.86 25.47
C ILE A 130 4.22 -17.40 24.05
N THR A 131 4.40 -18.71 23.92
CA THR A 131 4.40 -19.39 22.64
C THR A 131 2.96 -19.61 22.20
N TYR A 132 2.59 -18.95 21.10
CA TYR A 132 1.31 -19.13 20.42
C TYR A 132 1.53 -19.96 19.15
N GLY A 133 1.28 -21.26 19.24
CA GLY A 133 1.26 -22.18 18.10
C GLY A 133 0.05 -21.93 17.18
N PRO A 134 -0.03 -22.66 16.05
CA PRO A 134 -0.96 -22.38 14.96
C PRO A 134 -2.41 -22.12 15.38
N ALA A 135 -2.94 -22.87 16.34
CA ALA A 135 -4.32 -22.71 16.80
C ALA A 135 -4.60 -21.33 17.40
N PHE A 136 -3.64 -20.70 18.11
CA PHE A 136 -3.80 -19.38 18.73
C PHE A 136 -3.35 -18.20 17.85
N GLN A 137 -3.05 -18.47 16.58
CA GLN A 137 -2.68 -17.45 15.59
C GLN A 137 -3.90 -16.92 14.83
N ALA A 138 -4.94 -16.52 15.56
CA ALA A 138 -6.23 -16.16 14.97
C ALA A 138 -6.26 -14.79 14.26
N ILE A 139 -5.32 -13.88 14.57
CA ILE A 139 -5.23 -12.56 13.93
C ILE A 139 -4.80 -12.74 12.46
N ARG A 140 -5.66 -12.32 11.51
CA ARG A 140 -5.41 -12.40 10.06
C ARG A 140 -5.01 -11.07 9.46
N THR A 141 -5.57 -9.98 9.97
CA THR A 141 -5.11 -8.62 9.68
C THR A 141 -5.38 -7.76 10.90
N ALA A 142 -4.55 -6.76 11.16
CA ALA A 142 -4.81 -5.79 12.22
C ALA A 142 -4.48 -4.37 11.73
N TYR A 143 -5.21 -3.40 12.27
CA TYR A 143 -5.09 -1.99 11.99
C TYR A 143 -5.04 -1.25 13.33
N ALA A 144 -4.03 -0.43 13.57
CA ALA A 144 -3.83 0.29 14.80
C ALA A 144 -4.05 1.79 14.61
N GLY A 145 -4.41 2.44 15.70
CA GLY A 145 -4.28 3.88 15.86
C GLY A 145 -4.11 4.24 17.33
N PRO A 146 -4.23 5.53 17.68
CA PRO A 146 -3.89 6.00 19.02
C PRO A 146 -4.74 5.31 20.11
N GLY A 147 -4.14 4.38 20.86
CA GLY A 147 -4.80 3.65 21.94
C GLY A 147 -5.89 2.66 21.49
N ARG A 148 -5.98 2.31 20.20
CA ARG A 148 -7.00 1.37 19.69
C ARG A 148 -6.51 0.53 18.51
N MET A 149 -7.04 -0.68 18.37
CA MET A 149 -6.69 -1.64 17.32
C MET A 149 -7.95 -2.33 16.81
N LEU A 150 -8.16 -2.33 15.50
CA LEU A 150 -9.17 -3.12 14.81
C LEU A 150 -8.49 -4.35 14.19
N ALA A 151 -8.92 -5.55 14.56
CA ALA A 151 -8.37 -6.80 14.04
C ALA A 151 -9.44 -7.66 13.36
N VAL A 152 -9.08 -8.29 12.26
CA VAL A 152 -9.84 -9.39 11.64
C VAL A 152 -9.32 -10.69 12.22
N LEU A 153 -10.19 -11.43 12.90
CA LEU A 153 -9.85 -12.65 13.62
C LEU A 153 -10.57 -13.86 13.00
N ARG A 154 -9.84 -14.96 12.77
CA ARG A 154 -10.37 -16.25 12.31
C ARG A 154 -9.62 -17.41 12.98
N ALA A 155 -10.34 -18.23 13.74
CA ALA A 155 -9.82 -19.48 14.32
C ALA A 155 -9.55 -20.53 13.22
N THR A 156 -8.64 -21.46 13.48
CA THR A 156 -8.40 -22.63 12.62
C THR A 156 -9.54 -23.64 12.73
N ASP A 157 -9.85 -24.33 11.64
CA ASP A 157 -11.04 -25.19 11.51
C ASP A 157 -10.90 -26.54 12.25
N ASP A 158 -9.70 -26.87 12.77
CA ASP A 158 -9.34 -28.16 13.41
C ASP A 158 -9.71 -28.31 14.90
N LEU A 159 -10.50 -27.39 15.47
CA LEU A 159 -10.87 -27.46 16.89
C LEU A 159 -11.97 -28.52 17.13
N HIS A 160 -11.65 -29.57 17.89
CA HIS A 160 -12.48 -30.79 18.04
C HIS A 160 -13.87 -30.63 18.70
N ALA A 161 -14.24 -29.46 19.25
CA ALA A 161 -15.56 -29.28 19.91
C ALA A 161 -16.18 -27.88 19.67
N PRO A 162 -17.51 -27.78 19.44
CA PRO A 162 -18.19 -26.52 19.12
C PRO A 162 -18.11 -25.53 20.29
N ALA A 163 -17.42 -24.41 20.06
CA ALA A 163 -17.24 -23.33 21.03
C ALA A 163 -18.44 -22.37 21.03
N PHE A 164 -18.70 -21.75 22.18
CA PHE A 164 -19.59 -20.58 22.23
C PHE A 164 -18.83 -19.35 21.75
N VAL A 165 -17.60 -19.16 22.23
CA VAL A 165 -16.60 -18.25 21.66
C VAL A 165 -15.33 -19.05 21.42
N PRO A 166 -14.89 -19.25 20.16
CA PRO A 166 -13.64 -19.95 19.87
C PRO A 166 -12.48 -19.36 20.70
N PRO A 167 -11.81 -20.15 21.55
CA PRO A 167 -10.77 -19.63 22.45
C PRO A 167 -9.66 -18.87 21.72
N PRO A 168 -9.20 -19.28 20.52
CA PRO A 168 -8.23 -18.48 19.76
C PRO A 168 -8.71 -17.09 19.34
N LEU A 169 -9.99 -16.92 19.02
CA LEU A 169 -10.54 -15.60 18.67
C LEU A 169 -10.52 -14.67 19.88
N LEU A 170 -10.97 -15.19 21.02
CA LEU A 170 -11.00 -14.42 22.27
C LEU A 170 -9.59 -14.11 22.78
N ASP A 171 -8.65 -15.04 22.63
CA ASP A 171 -7.25 -14.79 22.96
C ASP A 171 -6.63 -13.75 22.01
N GLY A 172 -6.98 -13.78 20.72
CA GLY A 172 -6.60 -12.74 19.75
C GLY A 172 -7.02 -11.33 20.17
N VAL A 173 -8.16 -11.17 20.86
CA VAL A 173 -8.57 -9.89 21.46
C VAL A 173 -7.62 -9.45 22.58
N PHE A 174 -7.20 -10.38 23.46
CA PHE A 174 -6.23 -10.08 24.51
C PHE A 174 -4.84 -9.77 23.94
N GLN A 175 -4.42 -10.48 22.90
CA GLN A 175 -3.19 -10.20 22.15
C GLN A 175 -3.23 -8.77 21.57
N CYS A 176 -4.33 -8.38 20.90
CA CYS A 176 -4.49 -7.02 20.38
C CYS A 176 -4.42 -5.95 21.46
N LEU A 177 -5.02 -6.20 22.65
CA LEU A 177 -4.89 -5.26 23.78
C LEU A 177 -3.44 -5.17 24.25
N GLY A 178 -2.76 -6.31 24.40
CA GLY A 178 -1.34 -6.38 24.75
C GLY A 178 -0.42 -5.66 23.77
N MET A 179 -0.77 -5.65 22.48
CA MET A 179 -0.06 -4.93 21.41
C MET A 179 -0.26 -3.41 21.46
N LEU A 180 -1.25 -2.90 22.21
CA LEU A 180 -1.45 -1.46 22.43
C LEU A 180 -0.59 -0.88 23.56
N ASP A 181 0.26 -1.70 24.19
CA ASP A 181 1.24 -1.21 25.16
C ASP A 181 2.52 -0.69 24.47
N THR A 182 2.86 0.56 24.75
CA THR A 182 3.95 1.31 24.11
C THR A 182 5.28 1.17 24.87
N GLY A 183 5.33 0.33 25.93
CA GLY A 183 6.35 0.34 26.98
C GLY A 183 7.21 -0.93 27.13
N ALA A 184 7.41 -1.69 26.05
CA ALA A 184 8.09 -3.00 25.92
C ALA A 184 7.13 -4.18 25.77
N ALA A 185 7.45 -5.07 24.83
CA ALA A 185 6.75 -6.34 24.67
C ALA A 185 7.10 -7.26 25.85
N GLN A 186 6.21 -7.34 26.84
CA GLN A 186 6.29 -8.24 28.00
C GLN A 186 5.14 -9.26 27.96
N ALA A 187 5.29 -10.35 28.69
CA ALA A 187 4.21 -11.33 28.88
C ALA A 187 3.04 -10.69 29.62
N PHE A 188 1.93 -10.44 28.93
CA PHE A 188 0.70 -9.96 29.55
C PHE A 188 -0.30 -11.11 29.65
N LEU A 189 -0.59 -11.52 30.89
CA LEU A 189 -1.63 -12.52 31.14
C LEU A 189 -2.95 -11.84 31.52
N PRO A 190 -4.10 -12.31 30.97
CA PRO A 190 -5.40 -11.88 31.43
C PRO A 190 -5.56 -12.19 32.93
N TRP A 191 -5.73 -11.13 33.73
CA TRP A 191 -5.91 -11.25 35.18
C TRP A 191 -7.37 -11.13 35.58
N HIS A 192 -8.08 -10.19 34.95
CA HIS A 192 -9.47 -9.90 35.28
C HIS A 192 -10.20 -9.24 34.10
N VAL A 193 -11.46 -9.60 33.89
CA VAL A 193 -12.39 -8.89 33.00
C VAL A 193 -13.62 -8.52 33.80
N GLY A 194 -13.92 -7.22 33.89
CA GLY A 194 -15.01 -6.74 34.74
C GLY A 194 -16.38 -7.18 34.26
N ARG A 195 -16.61 -7.19 32.94
CA ARG A 195 -17.86 -7.64 32.34
C ARG A 195 -17.63 -8.20 30.94
N ILE A 196 -18.23 -9.34 30.64
CA ILE A 196 -18.31 -9.92 29.29
C ILE A 196 -19.78 -10.11 28.95
N VAL A 197 -20.24 -9.57 27.82
CA VAL A 197 -21.59 -9.77 27.29
C VAL A 197 -21.48 -10.58 26.01
N ALA A 198 -21.81 -11.87 26.10
CA ALA A 198 -21.80 -12.79 24.97
C ALA A 198 -23.24 -12.94 24.45
N ARG A 199 -23.50 -12.42 23.25
CA ARG A 199 -24.87 -12.34 22.71
C ARG A 199 -25.24 -13.57 21.91
N ARG A 200 -24.34 -14.02 21.05
CA ARG A 200 -24.53 -15.18 20.16
C ARG A 200 -23.27 -16.01 20.12
N ARG A 201 -23.41 -17.26 19.70
CA ARG A 201 -22.26 -18.11 19.37
C ARG A 201 -21.47 -17.52 18.21
N ILE A 202 -20.15 -17.51 18.32
CA ILE A 202 -19.25 -16.94 17.33
C ILE A 202 -18.74 -18.03 16.40
N THR A 203 -18.89 -17.82 15.09
CA THR A 203 -18.37 -18.71 14.04
C THR A 203 -17.73 -17.86 12.93
N GLY A 204 -16.80 -18.46 12.18
CA GLY A 204 -16.17 -17.82 11.02
C GLY A 204 -15.27 -16.63 11.37
N THR A 205 -15.23 -15.66 10.45
CA THR A 205 -14.36 -14.47 10.54
C THR A 205 -15.09 -13.33 11.24
N VAL A 206 -14.45 -12.72 12.23
CA VAL A 206 -15.00 -11.59 13.01
C VAL A 206 -14.07 -10.39 13.01
N LEU A 207 -14.64 -9.20 13.25
CA LEU A 207 -13.96 -7.95 13.46
C LEU A 207 -13.94 -7.62 14.95
N ALA A 208 -12.76 -7.40 15.52
CA ALA A 208 -12.58 -7.02 16.91
C ALA A 208 -11.98 -5.61 17.00
N LEU A 209 -12.74 -4.65 17.51
CA LEU A 209 -12.22 -3.34 17.91
C LEU A 209 -11.81 -3.39 19.38
N VAL A 210 -10.52 -3.19 19.64
CA VAL A 210 -9.90 -3.23 20.96
C VAL A 210 -9.37 -1.84 21.31
N GLU A 211 -9.70 -1.33 22.49
CA GLU A 211 -9.36 0.01 22.92
C GLU A 211 -8.70 -0.03 24.29
N ARG A 212 -7.60 0.70 24.45
CA ARG A 212 -6.89 0.88 25.71
C ARG A 212 -7.48 2.06 26.46
N ASP A 213 -7.64 1.92 27.78
CA ASP A 213 -8.06 3.03 28.62
C ASP A 213 -6.92 4.06 28.74
N THR A 214 -7.20 5.36 28.56
CA THR A 214 -6.22 6.44 28.72
C THR A 214 -5.66 6.42 30.15
N ALA A 215 -4.34 6.26 30.29
CA ALA A 215 -3.69 6.06 31.57
C ALA A 215 -3.79 7.31 32.48
N GLN A 216 -4.74 7.31 33.41
CA GLN A 216 -4.57 7.96 34.71
C GLN A 216 -3.92 6.95 35.67
N GLY A 217 -2.64 7.13 35.96
CA GLY A 217 -1.99 6.58 37.15
C GLY A 217 -0.93 5.48 36.93
N ALA A 218 0.25 5.75 37.48
CA ALA A 218 1.38 4.88 37.84
C ALA A 218 1.98 3.94 36.77
N ALA A 219 3.30 4.03 36.64
CA ALA A 219 4.14 3.22 35.77
C ALA A 219 3.97 1.70 35.97
N GLY A 220 3.75 0.98 34.85
CA GLY A 220 4.54 -0.21 34.51
C GLY A 220 4.04 -1.63 34.86
N ALA A 221 2.86 -1.87 35.43
CA ALA A 221 2.49 -3.24 35.88
C ALA A 221 1.21 -3.87 35.30
N ALA A 222 0.23 -3.10 34.83
CA ALA A 222 -1.05 -3.64 34.35
C ALA A 222 -1.63 -2.81 33.21
N LEU A 223 -2.05 -3.49 32.15
CA LEU A 223 -2.68 -2.92 30.96
C LEU A 223 -4.19 -3.04 31.06
N ARG A 224 -4.92 -1.96 30.76
CA ARG A 224 -6.39 -1.93 30.86
C ARG A 224 -7.05 -1.48 29.56
N GLY A 225 -8.21 -2.03 29.27
CA GLY A 225 -8.98 -1.66 28.09
C GLY A 225 -10.34 -2.35 27.98
N ARG A 226 -10.93 -2.23 26.80
CA ARG A 226 -12.21 -2.81 26.41
C ARG A 226 -12.15 -3.35 24.98
N ALA A 227 -13.09 -4.21 24.60
CA ALA A 227 -13.19 -4.71 23.24
C ALA A 227 -14.63 -4.94 22.81
N THR A 228 -14.92 -4.73 21.53
CA THR A 228 -16.18 -5.08 20.88
C THR A 228 -15.90 -5.95 19.66
N VAL A 229 -16.54 -7.11 19.58
CA VAL A 229 -16.41 -8.06 18.48
C VAL A 229 -17.72 -8.14 17.71
N CYS A 230 -17.66 -8.00 16.40
CA CYS A 230 -18.80 -8.06 15.50
C CYS A 230 -18.52 -8.94 14.27
N ASN A 231 -19.56 -9.40 13.57
CA ASN A 231 -19.40 -10.07 12.28
C ASN A 231 -19.06 -9.06 11.17
N GLN A 232 -18.85 -9.54 9.94
CA GLN A 232 -18.50 -8.69 8.79
C GLN A 232 -19.62 -7.70 8.39
N GLN A 233 -20.86 -7.93 8.84
CA GLN A 233 -21.99 -7.02 8.66
C GLN A 233 -22.12 -5.99 9.79
N GLY A 234 -21.28 -6.06 10.83
CA GLY A 234 -21.27 -5.16 11.97
C GLY A 234 -22.17 -5.58 13.14
N GLU A 235 -22.83 -6.75 13.10
CA GLU A 235 -23.63 -7.23 14.24
C GLU A 235 -22.71 -7.52 15.43
N VAL A 236 -22.99 -6.90 16.57
CA VAL A 236 -22.22 -7.08 17.81
C VAL A 236 -22.51 -8.44 18.41
N LEU A 237 -21.47 -9.27 18.53
CA LEU A 237 -21.55 -10.64 19.05
C LEU A 237 -21.02 -10.74 20.48
N LEU A 238 -19.97 -9.98 20.80
CA LEU A 238 -19.29 -10.04 22.10
C LEU A 238 -18.78 -8.65 22.50
N GLU A 239 -19.00 -8.28 23.76
CA GLU A 239 -18.49 -7.04 24.35
C GLU A 239 -17.72 -7.37 25.62
N LEU A 240 -16.51 -6.84 25.76
CA LEU A 240 -15.65 -6.98 26.94
C LEU A 240 -15.35 -5.60 27.52
N GLU A 241 -15.61 -5.42 28.81
CA GLU A 241 -15.36 -4.18 29.51
C GLU A 241 -14.41 -4.39 30.69
N ARG A 242 -13.54 -3.40 30.92
CA ARG A 242 -12.58 -3.39 32.04
C ARG A 242 -11.67 -4.63 32.02
N ILE A 243 -11.16 -4.97 30.84
CA ILE A 243 -10.11 -5.97 30.66
C ILE A 243 -8.87 -5.48 31.40
N THR A 244 -8.24 -6.32 32.20
CA THR A 244 -6.97 -6.06 32.87
C THR A 244 -6.00 -7.18 32.57
N LEU A 245 -4.94 -6.87 31.85
CA LEU A 245 -3.79 -7.73 31.68
C LEU A 245 -2.70 -7.31 32.66
N LYS A 246 -1.98 -8.27 33.25
CA LYS A 246 -0.83 -7.97 34.13
C LYS A 246 0.43 -8.53 33.53
N ALA A 247 1.53 -7.79 33.70
CA ALA A 247 2.84 -8.28 33.35
C ALA A 247 3.16 -9.51 34.21
N ALA A 248 3.49 -10.63 33.57
CA ALA A 248 3.87 -11.87 34.22
C ALA A 248 5.38 -12.05 34.17
N SER A 249 6.03 -12.12 35.32
CA SER A 249 7.45 -12.43 35.43
C SER A 249 7.63 -13.94 35.64
N PHE A 250 7.93 -14.67 34.59
CA PHE A 250 8.23 -16.10 34.71
C PHE A 250 9.68 -16.28 35.14
N ARG A 251 9.91 -16.59 36.42
CA ARG A 251 11.23 -16.93 36.98
C ARG A 251 11.20 -18.37 37.51
N ALA A 252 11.98 -19.27 36.91
CA ALA A 252 12.45 -20.49 37.57
C ALA A 252 13.87 -20.21 38.13
N PRO A 253 14.25 -20.73 39.31
CA PRO A 253 15.54 -20.41 39.92
C PRO A 253 16.68 -21.20 39.24
N GLN A 254 17.50 -20.48 38.49
CA GLN A 254 18.87 -20.89 38.12
C GLN A 254 19.77 -19.65 38.12
N PRO A 255 21.09 -19.80 38.37
CA PRO A 255 22.01 -18.69 38.57
C PRO A 255 22.02 -17.77 37.35
N PRO A 256 22.31 -16.47 37.51
CA PRO A 256 22.05 -15.47 36.48
C PRO A 256 22.71 -15.86 35.15
N PRO A 257 21.97 -15.93 34.02
CA PRO A 257 22.62 -15.85 32.72
C PRO A 257 23.07 -14.40 32.56
N ALA A 258 24.37 -14.18 32.38
CA ALA A 258 24.93 -12.84 32.20
C ALA A 258 24.21 -12.13 31.05
N ALA A 259 23.60 -10.96 31.31
CA ALA A 259 23.20 -10.05 30.26
C ALA A 259 24.42 -9.82 29.37
N THR A 260 24.34 -10.15 28.07
CA THR A 260 25.41 -9.80 27.15
C THR A 260 25.37 -8.27 27.00
N PRO A 261 26.37 -7.54 27.50
CA PRO A 261 26.31 -6.08 27.53
C PRO A 261 26.31 -5.53 26.09
N PRO A 262 25.71 -4.34 25.85
CA PRO A 262 25.80 -3.68 24.56
C PRO A 262 27.27 -3.50 24.15
N LEU A 263 27.54 -3.65 22.86
CA LEU A 263 28.87 -3.95 22.36
C LEU A 263 29.64 -2.66 22.08
N VAL A 264 30.79 -2.51 22.74
CA VAL A 264 31.77 -1.44 22.50
C VAL A 264 32.96 -2.05 21.77
N GLN A 265 33.16 -1.69 20.51
CA GLN A 265 34.28 -2.17 19.69
C GLN A 265 35.20 -1.03 19.27
N THR A 266 36.40 -1.38 18.81
CA THR A 266 37.33 -0.47 18.14
C THR A 266 37.92 -1.16 16.92
N VAL A 267 38.35 -0.37 15.94
CA VAL A 267 39.12 -0.90 14.81
C VAL A 267 40.56 -1.15 15.28
N THR A 268 41.07 -2.35 15.04
CA THR A 268 42.47 -2.74 15.25
C THR A 268 43.08 -3.21 13.93
N TRP A 269 44.40 -3.17 13.82
CA TRP A 269 45.11 -3.56 12.61
C TRP A 269 45.95 -4.81 12.87
N ARG A 270 45.60 -5.91 12.21
CA ARG A 270 46.40 -7.15 12.25
C ARG A 270 47.42 -7.13 11.13
N ARG A 271 48.67 -7.46 11.45
CA ARG A 271 49.68 -7.73 10.42
C ARG A 271 49.23 -8.94 9.59
N THR A 272 49.35 -8.85 8.27
CA THR A 272 49.03 -9.92 7.34
C THR A 272 50.26 -10.23 6.48
N ASP A 273 50.58 -11.51 6.33
CA ASP A 273 51.71 -11.96 5.52
C ASP A 273 51.24 -12.24 4.08
N PRO A 274 52.01 -11.87 3.04
CA PRO A 274 51.64 -12.09 1.64
C PRO A 274 51.70 -13.56 1.16
N ALA A 275 51.65 -14.56 2.05
CA ALA A 275 52.00 -15.94 1.71
C ALA A 275 50.86 -16.76 1.07
N ALA A 276 51.07 -17.05 -0.24
CA ALA A 276 50.61 -18.19 -1.04
C ALA A 276 49.14 -18.66 -0.88
N ALA A 277 48.31 -18.29 -1.87
CA ALA A 277 47.02 -18.93 -2.10
C ALA A 277 47.21 -20.47 -2.30
N PRO A 278 46.36 -21.32 -1.70
CA PRO A 278 46.42 -22.76 -1.91
C PRO A 278 46.04 -23.09 -3.37
N SER A 279 46.96 -23.70 -4.10
CA SER A 279 46.69 -24.24 -5.44
C SER A 279 45.90 -25.54 -5.29
N ALA A 280 44.60 -25.49 -5.61
CA ALA A 280 43.82 -26.71 -5.85
C ALA A 280 44.30 -27.35 -7.17
N PRO A 281 44.69 -28.63 -7.20
CA PRO A 281 45.11 -29.28 -8.43
C PRO A 281 43.88 -29.67 -9.26
N GLY A 282 43.71 -29.06 -10.43
CA GLY A 282 42.82 -29.60 -11.47
C GLY A 282 41.76 -28.68 -12.07
N SER A 283 42.03 -27.39 -12.31
CA SER A 283 41.28 -26.64 -13.32
C SER A 283 42.22 -25.95 -14.30
N ALA A 284 42.03 -26.24 -15.58
CA ALA A 284 42.72 -25.58 -16.68
C ALA A 284 42.65 -24.06 -16.54
N SER A 285 43.78 -23.40 -16.80
CA SER A 285 43.97 -21.95 -16.71
C SER A 285 42.98 -21.20 -17.61
N ALA A 286 42.00 -20.54 -17.00
CA ALA A 286 41.35 -19.40 -17.63
C ALA A 286 42.37 -18.24 -17.74
N PRO A 287 42.36 -17.45 -18.82
CA PRO A 287 43.27 -16.32 -18.97
C PRO A 287 43.07 -15.32 -17.83
N SER A 288 44.15 -14.82 -17.22
CA SER A 288 44.05 -13.84 -16.13
C SER A 288 43.40 -12.56 -16.60
N ALA A 289 42.41 -12.06 -15.86
CA ALA A 289 41.66 -10.83 -16.11
C ALA A 289 42.47 -9.52 -15.96
N LEU A 290 43.77 -9.52 -16.32
CA LEU A 290 44.74 -8.47 -15.95
C LEU A 290 45.32 -7.68 -17.14
N ASP A 291 44.92 -7.95 -18.38
CA ASP A 291 45.53 -7.34 -19.58
C ASP A 291 44.81 -6.09 -20.12
N GLY A 292 43.72 -5.62 -19.50
CA GLY A 292 42.96 -4.48 -20.03
C GLY A 292 43.42 -3.10 -19.56
N PRO A 293 42.91 -2.02 -20.20
CA PRO A 293 43.30 -0.64 -19.92
C PRO A 293 42.98 -0.19 -18.49
N VAL A 294 43.86 0.65 -17.92
CA VAL A 294 43.73 1.27 -16.59
C VAL A 294 43.49 2.76 -16.73
N LEU A 295 42.53 3.28 -15.97
CA LEU A 295 42.39 4.71 -15.73
C LEU A 295 43.07 5.06 -14.39
N LEU A 296 44.21 5.72 -14.45
CA LEU A 296 44.95 6.19 -13.27
C LEU A 296 44.56 7.65 -13.01
N VAL A 297 43.88 7.90 -11.89
CA VAL A 297 43.54 9.24 -11.41
C VAL A 297 44.52 9.59 -10.29
N SER A 298 45.48 10.48 -10.53
CA SER A 298 46.49 10.88 -9.53
C SER A 298 47.08 12.26 -9.82
N GLU A 299 47.37 13.05 -8.78
CA GLU A 299 48.22 14.26 -8.88
C GLU A 299 49.72 13.92 -8.76
N HIS A 300 50.03 12.69 -8.32
CA HIS A 300 51.39 12.23 -8.11
C HIS A 300 51.89 11.48 -9.35
N ASP A 301 53.20 11.54 -9.60
CA ASP A 301 53.84 10.75 -10.66
C ASP A 301 53.98 9.29 -10.22
N VAL A 302 52.86 8.58 -10.23
CA VAL A 302 52.81 7.14 -9.98
C VAL A 302 53.16 6.45 -11.29
N ALA A 303 54.08 5.47 -11.26
CA ALA A 303 54.45 4.69 -12.44
C ALA A 303 53.21 4.07 -13.12
N ALA A 304 53.30 3.71 -14.40
CA ALA A 304 52.21 2.92 -14.99
C ALA A 304 52.33 1.46 -14.50
N PRO A 305 51.21 0.74 -14.27
CA PRO A 305 51.25 -0.69 -14.03
C PRO A 305 51.96 -1.39 -15.20
N PRO A 306 52.95 -2.27 -14.93
CA PRO A 306 53.76 -2.89 -15.98
C PRO A 306 52.90 -3.62 -17.02
N GLY A 307 53.14 -3.34 -18.31
CA GLY A 307 52.46 -4.03 -19.41
C GLY A 307 51.02 -3.61 -19.70
N ARG A 308 50.46 -2.59 -19.02
CA ARG A 308 49.06 -2.17 -19.21
C ARG A 308 48.94 -0.77 -19.83
N LEU A 309 48.02 -0.64 -20.79
CA LEU A 309 47.64 0.66 -21.35
C LEU A 309 47.06 1.54 -20.23
N THR A 310 47.63 2.72 -20.01
CA THR A 310 47.23 3.61 -18.91
C THR A 310 46.78 4.97 -19.44
N VAL A 311 45.54 5.35 -19.12
CA VAL A 311 45.02 6.69 -19.31
C VAL A 311 45.15 7.45 -17.99
N ARG A 312 45.66 8.68 -18.02
CA ARG A 312 45.91 9.49 -16.82
C ARG A 312 44.94 10.66 -16.74
N LEU A 313 44.37 10.85 -15.55
CA LEU A 313 43.66 12.05 -15.13
C LEU A 313 44.20 12.50 -13.77
N THR A 314 43.98 13.76 -13.44
CA THR A 314 44.15 14.27 -12.07
C THR A 314 42.80 14.33 -11.35
N PRO A 315 42.75 14.24 -10.02
CA PRO A 315 41.56 14.55 -9.22
C PRO A 315 40.86 15.86 -9.59
N GLY A 316 41.61 16.91 -9.96
CA GLY A 316 41.06 18.18 -10.45
C GLY A 316 40.38 18.11 -11.81
N GLU A 317 40.61 17.06 -12.59
CA GLU A 317 40.01 16.80 -13.91
C GLU A 317 38.76 15.91 -13.84
N LEU A 318 38.26 15.56 -12.65
CA LEU A 318 37.06 14.74 -12.46
C LEU A 318 35.75 15.50 -12.74
N THR A 319 35.66 16.17 -13.89
CA THR A 319 34.42 16.77 -14.40
C THR A 319 33.63 15.75 -15.22
N VAL A 320 32.35 16.03 -15.42
CA VAL A 320 31.46 15.18 -16.23
C VAL A 320 32.01 15.02 -17.64
N GLU A 321 32.37 16.14 -18.27
CA GLU A 321 32.81 16.22 -19.65
C GLU A 321 34.10 15.45 -19.85
N ARG A 322 35.08 15.65 -18.96
CA ARG A 322 36.40 15.03 -19.08
C ARG A 322 36.36 13.52 -18.85
N LEU A 323 35.53 13.06 -17.93
CA LEU A 323 35.30 11.64 -17.69
C LEU A 323 34.56 10.99 -18.87
N ASP A 324 33.55 11.65 -19.44
CA ASP A 324 32.82 11.11 -20.59
C ASP A 324 33.72 11.01 -21.84
N GLU A 325 34.56 12.02 -22.10
CA GLU A 325 35.61 11.96 -23.14
C GLU A 325 36.57 10.79 -22.92
N THR A 326 37.05 10.63 -21.68
CA THR A 326 38.02 9.59 -21.34
C THR A 326 37.42 8.19 -21.48
N LEU A 327 36.20 7.99 -21.02
CA LEU A 327 35.48 6.72 -21.09
C LEU A 327 34.92 6.43 -22.50
N ALA A 328 34.84 7.42 -23.39
CA ALA A 328 34.54 7.21 -24.81
C ALA A 328 35.72 6.61 -25.59
N GLY A 329 36.96 6.77 -25.09
CA GLY A 329 38.18 6.26 -25.72
C GLY A 329 38.36 4.74 -25.71
N GLY A 330 37.49 3.98 -25.02
CA GLY A 330 37.51 2.52 -24.96
C GLY A 330 37.15 1.96 -23.58
N PRO A 331 36.96 0.63 -23.45
CA PRO A 331 36.61 0.01 -22.18
C PRO A 331 37.79 0.03 -21.19
N VAL A 332 37.60 0.69 -20.05
CA VAL A 332 38.51 0.66 -18.89
C VAL A 332 38.16 -0.56 -18.04
N GLN A 333 39.15 -1.38 -17.68
CA GLN A 333 38.92 -2.55 -16.81
C GLN A 333 39.13 -2.23 -15.32
N GLU A 334 40.08 -1.34 -15.01
CA GLU A 334 40.40 -0.96 -13.63
C GLU A 334 40.64 0.55 -13.56
N VAL A 335 40.09 1.17 -12.52
CA VAL A 335 40.29 2.57 -12.17
C VAL A 335 41.09 2.62 -10.89
N VAL A 336 42.24 3.29 -10.91
CA VAL A 336 43.07 3.52 -9.73
C VAL A 336 42.94 4.99 -9.36
N TYR A 337 42.20 5.27 -8.30
CA TYR A 337 42.05 6.60 -7.74
C TYR A 337 43.03 6.80 -6.59
N VAL A 338 44.10 7.57 -6.84
CA VAL A 338 45.08 7.97 -5.84
C VAL A 338 44.65 9.32 -5.27
N ALA A 339 44.29 9.31 -4.00
CA ALA A 339 43.76 10.47 -3.32
C ALA A 339 44.80 11.60 -3.22
N PRO A 340 44.41 12.86 -3.47
CA PRO A 340 45.32 14.00 -3.36
C PRO A 340 45.68 14.30 -1.90
N GLU A 341 46.95 14.61 -1.64
CA GLU A 341 47.45 15.04 -0.34
C GLU A 341 47.15 16.53 -0.06
N GLY A 342 47.11 16.95 1.21
CA GLY A 342 46.98 18.36 1.59
C GLY A 342 45.56 18.94 1.52
N VAL A 343 44.54 18.10 1.34
CA VAL A 343 43.12 18.49 1.35
C VAL A 343 42.64 18.75 2.78
N ALA A 344 42.89 19.97 3.28
CA ALA A 344 42.69 20.28 4.69
C ALA A 344 41.40 21.06 5.00
N SER A 345 41.05 22.06 4.20
CA SER A 345 39.90 22.95 4.50
C SER A 345 38.55 22.30 4.16
N PRO A 346 37.44 22.66 4.84
CA PRO A 346 36.11 22.12 4.55
C PRO A 346 35.71 22.21 3.07
N LYS A 347 36.05 23.32 2.42
CA LYS A 347 35.75 23.55 1.00
C LYS A 347 36.55 22.61 0.10
N GLN A 348 37.84 22.43 0.36
CA GLN A 348 38.68 21.50 -0.39
C GLN A 348 38.21 20.06 -0.22
N VAL A 349 37.88 19.65 1.01
CA VAL A 349 37.34 18.31 1.31
C VAL A 349 36.05 18.05 0.56
N THR A 350 35.11 19.00 0.60
CA THR A 350 33.81 18.88 -0.07
C THR A 350 33.98 18.78 -1.58
N ALA A 351 34.82 19.63 -2.17
CA ALA A 351 35.11 19.60 -3.61
C ALA A 351 35.76 18.26 -4.03
N ALA A 352 36.74 17.77 -3.28
CA ALA A 352 37.42 16.52 -3.59
C ALA A 352 36.48 15.30 -3.48
N LEU A 353 35.62 15.25 -2.45
CA LEU A 353 34.59 14.22 -2.33
C LEU A 353 33.55 14.31 -3.45
N GLN A 354 33.13 15.51 -3.85
CA GLN A 354 32.24 15.69 -5.01
C GLN A 354 32.88 15.19 -6.31
N GLY A 355 34.19 15.38 -6.49
CA GLY A 355 34.97 14.78 -7.59
C GLY A 355 34.91 13.25 -7.56
N ALA A 356 35.15 12.63 -6.40
CA ALA A 356 35.03 11.18 -6.22
C ALA A 356 33.61 10.66 -6.52
N PHE A 357 32.56 11.35 -6.06
CA PHE A 357 31.17 11.02 -6.40
C PHE A 357 30.89 11.18 -7.90
N THR A 358 31.50 12.15 -8.57
CA THR A 358 31.39 12.33 -10.03
C THR A 358 32.02 11.17 -10.78
N LEU A 359 33.23 10.76 -10.38
CA LEU A 359 33.89 9.56 -10.91
C LEU A 359 32.98 8.33 -10.77
N VAL A 360 32.49 8.04 -9.57
CA VAL A 360 31.61 6.88 -9.31
C VAL A 360 30.35 6.92 -10.17
N ARG A 361 29.65 8.05 -10.24
CA ARG A 361 28.42 8.19 -11.06
C ARG A 361 28.67 7.87 -12.54
N ARG A 362 29.82 8.31 -13.06
CA ARG A 362 30.18 8.09 -14.47
C ARG A 362 30.62 6.66 -14.74
N LEU A 363 31.37 6.04 -13.83
CA LEU A 363 31.70 4.62 -13.90
C LEU A 363 30.44 3.74 -13.81
N ALA A 364 29.53 4.03 -12.88
CA ALA A 364 28.30 3.27 -12.66
C ALA A 364 27.27 3.41 -13.80
N ALA A 365 27.34 4.50 -14.59
CA ALA A 365 26.47 4.71 -15.75
C ALA A 365 26.80 3.77 -16.93
N ARG A 366 27.93 3.04 -16.88
CA ARG A 366 28.42 2.17 -17.96
C ARG A 366 28.62 0.74 -17.45
N PRO A 367 27.55 -0.06 -17.30
CA PRO A 367 27.69 -1.44 -16.83
C PRO A 367 28.37 -2.35 -17.88
N PRO A 368 29.25 -3.28 -17.46
CA PRO A 368 29.70 -3.51 -16.07
C PRO A 368 30.66 -2.41 -15.60
N MET A 369 30.49 -1.96 -14.35
CA MET A 369 31.35 -0.94 -13.75
C MET A 369 32.78 -1.50 -13.57
N PRO A 370 33.83 -0.76 -13.98
CA PRO A 370 35.23 -1.19 -13.83
C PRO A 370 35.62 -1.39 -12.36
N ASP A 371 36.59 -2.28 -12.12
CA ASP A 371 37.18 -2.45 -10.78
C ASP A 371 37.75 -1.11 -10.30
N LEU A 372 37.62 -0.82 -8.99
CA LEU A 372 38.00 0.45 -8.42
C LEU A 372 38.97 0.24 -7.26
N LEU A 373 40.20 0.73 -7.40
CA LEU A 373 41.18 0.80 -6.34
C LEU A 373 41.30 2.24 -5.85
N ILE A 374 40.89 2.49 -4.59
CA ILE A 374 41.10 3.77 -3.91
C ILE A 374 42.38 3.65 -3.08
N VAL A 375 43.34 4.51 -3.37
CA VAL A 375 44.64 4.58 -2.71
C VAL A 375 44.69 5.84 -1.86
N THR A 376 44.95 5.67 -0.58
CA THR A 376 45.12 6.76 0.39
C THR A 376 46.51 6.73 0.99
N ALA A 377 46.91 7.82 1.66
CA ALA A 377 48.13 7.86 2.46
C ALA A 377 47.84 8.46 3.84
N GLY A 378 47.99 7.66 4.89
CA GLY A 378 47.67 8.09 6.26
C GLY A 378 46.17 8.20 6.57
N ALA A 379 45.32 7.37 5.98
CA ALA A 379 43.88 7.32 6.30
C ALA A 379 43.60 6.81 7.72
N HIS A 380 44.51 6.03 8.28
CA HIS A 380 44.33 5.36 9.57
C HIS A 380 45.62 5.34 10.39
N ASP A 381 45.46 5.34 11.72
CA ASP A 381 46.53 5.02 12.67
C ASP A 381 46.62 3.50 12.79
N VAL A 382 47.67 2.91 12.20
CA VAL A 382 47.79 1.45 12.00
C VAL A 382 48.68 0.81 13.07
N THR A 383 49.82 1.43 13.33
CA THR A 383 50.85 0.95 14.28
C THR A 383 50.89 1.75 15.58
N GLY A 384 50.10 2.81 15.69
CA GLY A 384 49.95 3.63 16.89
C GLY A 384 50.75 4.93 16.82
N GLY A 385 50.06 6.07 16.94
CA GLY A 385 50.67 7.42 16.99
C GLY A 385 50.96 8.04 15.62
N GLU A 386 50.45 7.45 14.54
CA GLU A 386 50.60 7.98 13.20
C GLU A 386 49.71 9.21 12.95
N PRO A 387 50.15 10.19 12.14
CA PRO A 387 49.28 11.29 11.74
C PRO A 387 48.18 10.76 10.81
N VAL A 388 46.92 11.05 11.17
CA VAL A 388 45.75 10.66 10.37
C VAL A 388 45.24 11.85 9.56
N ASP A 389 45.02 11.65 8.26
CA ASP A 389 44.34 12.60 7.39
C ASP A 389 42.82 12.29 7.32
N PRO A 390 41.95 13.19 7.82
CA PRO A 390 40.50 12.98 7.80
C PRO A 390 39.88 12.84 6.42
N PHE A 391 40.43 13.51 5.39
CA PHE A 391 39.95 13.39 4.02
C PHE A 391 40.19 11.98 3.48
N MET A 392 41.37 11.43 3.78
CA MET A 392 41.74 10.06 3.44
C MET A 392 40.81 9.06 4.13
N THR A 393 40.50 9.26 5.42
CA THR A 393 39.51 8.43 6.13
C THR A 393 38.11 8.51 5.51
N ALA A 394 37.68 9.68 5.02
CA ALA A 394 36.38 9.86 4.38
C ALA A 394 36.20 9.00 3.11
N LEU A 395 37.26 8.86 2.31
CA LEU A 395 37.27 8.02 1.12
C LEU A 395 37.11 6.53 1.44
N TRP A 396 37.58 6.08 2.61
CA TRP A 396 37.34 4.71 3.07
C TRP A 396 35.87 4.46 3.40
N GLY A 397 35.18 5.43 4.02
CA GLY A 397 33.73 5.36 4.25
C GLY A 397 32.92 5.26 2.95
N LEU A 398 33.33 6.03 1.93
CA LEU A 398 32.78 5.95 0.57
C LEU A 398 33.04 4.56 -0.04
N GLY A 399 34.30 4.13 -0.11
CA GLY A 399 34.69 2.88 -0.79
C GLY A 399 34.06 1.63 -0.18
N ARG A 400 33.94 1.57 1.16
CA ARG A 400 33.22 0.48 1.84
C ARG A 400 31.75 0.40 1.42
N THR A 401 31.10 1.55 1.23
CA THR A 401 29.70 1.59 0.79
C THR A 401 29.56 1.27 -0.70
N LEU A 402 30.51 1.67 -1.55
CA LEU A 402 30.49 1.31 -2.96
C LEU A 402 30.62 -0.19 -3.20
N ARG A 403 31.39 -0.90 -2.36
CA ARG A 403 31.47 -2.37 -2.37
C ARG A 403 30.10 -3.02 -2.15
N LEU A 404 29.27 -2.38 -1.33
CA LEU A 404 27.89 -2.75 -1.04
C LEU A 404 26.95 -2.49 -2.21
N GLU A 405 27.08 -1.32 -2.83
CA GLU A 405 26.22 -0.87 -3.93
C GLU A 405 26.55 -1.56 -5.27
N HIS A 406 27.78 -2.04 -5.43
CA HIS A 406 28.29 -2.66 -6.66
C HIS A 406 28.93 -4.04 -6.39
N PRO A 407 28.15 -5.06 -6.00
CA PRO A 407 28.68 -6.36 -5.56
C PRO A 407 29.37 -7.17 -6.66
N ARG A 408 29.22 -6.78 -7.94
CA ARG A 408 29.90 -7.40 -9.09
C ARG A 408 31.20 -6.69 -9.48
N THR A 409 31.55 -5.60 -8.79
CA THR A 409 32.74 -4.79 -9.05
C THR A 409 33.69 -4.90 -7.86
N THR A 410 34.97 -5.13 -8.12
CA THR A 410 35.96 -5.21 -7.05
C THR A 410 36.34 -3.80 -6.60
N VAL A 411 35.85 -3.38 -5.43
CA VAL A 411 36.24 -2.12 -4.79
C VAL A 411 37.26 -2.38 -3.67
N ARG A 412 38.49 -1.94 -3.87
CA ARG A 412 39.63 -2.12 -2.95
C ARG A 412 40.09 -0.79 -2.35
N LEU A 413 40.50 -0.84 -1.08
CA LEU A 413 41.03 0.30 -0.33
C LEU A 413 42.44 -0.04 0.13
N VAL A 414 43.41 0.80 -0.24
CA VAL A 414 44.83 0.60 0.12
C VAL A 414 45.37 1.89 0.73
N ASP A 415 45.81 1.83 1.99
CA ASP A 415 46.41 2.95 2.70
C ASP A 415 47.93 2.81 2.78
N LEU A 416 48.64 3.68 2.08
CA LEU A 416 50.10 3.69 2.03
C LEU A 416 50.69 4.62 3.09
N GLU A 417 52.00 4.50 3.29
CA GLU A 417 52.74 5.48 4.10
C GLU A 417 52.77 6.84 3.38
N PRO A 418 52.56 7.95 4.10
CA PRO A 418 52.76 9.29 3.55
C PRO A 418 54.17 9.42 2.93
N GLY A 419 54.23 9.84 1.66
CA GLY A 419 55.49 9.94 0.90
C GLY A 419 56.13 8.60 0.49
N GLY A 420 55.43 7.47 0.65
CA GLY A 420 55.93 6.13 0.31
C GLY A 420 55.99 5.86 -1.20
N ALA A 421 57.08 5.26 -1.68
CA ALA A 421 57.32 4.94 -3.10
C ALA A 421 56.67 3.62 -3.57
N ALA A 422 55.80 3.01 -2.76
CA ALA A 422 55.22 1.71 -3.05
C ALA A 422 54.16 1.79 -4.16
N PRO A 423 54.29 1.04 -5.26
CA PRO A 423 53.24 0.94 -6.26
C PRO A 423 51.95 0.39 -5.65
N PRO A 424 50.78 1.02 -5.87
CA PRO A 424 49.51 0.57 -5.28
C PRO A 424 49.11 -0.84 -5.68
N TRP A 425 49.54 -1.31 -6.86
CA TRP A 425 49.25 -2.65 -7.37
C TRP A 425 50.09 -3.76 -6.74
N ASP A 426 51.09 -3.43 -5.91
CA ASP A 426 51.83 -4.43 -5.11
C ASP A 426 51.00 -4.94 -3.92
N ALA A 427 49.86 -4.30 -3.61
CA ALA A 427 48.97 -4.71 -2.54
C ALA A 427 48.37 -6.10 -2.81
N PRO A 428 48.49 -7.07 -1.88
CA PRO A 428 47.86 -8.38 -2.00
C PRO A 428 46.38 -8.29 -2.38
N ARG A 429 45.98 -8.98 -3.44
CA ARG A 429 44.60 -8.93 -3.96
C ARG A 429 43.58 -9.71 -3.13
N ALA A 430 44.04 -10.61 -2.25
CA ALA A 430 43.17 -11.45 -1.41
C ALA A 430 42.40 -10.65 -0.35
N GLU A 431 42.96 -9.52 0.11
CA GLU A 431 42.32 -8.64 1.09
C GLU A 431 41.82 -7.38 0.37
N LEU A 432 40.60 -6.95 0.72
CA LEU A 432 39.93 -5.79 0.10
C LEU A 432 40.29 -4.46 0.77
N GLU A 433 40.83 -4.53 1.98
CA GLU A 433 41.23 -3.39 2.81
C GLU A 433 42.61 -3.66 3.39
N LEU A 434 43.58 -2.84 3.01
CA LEU A 434 44.97 -3.03 3.44
C LEU A 434 45.62 -1.69 3.77
N ALA A 435 46.53 -1.71 4.74
CA ALA A 435 47.46 -0.63 4.98
C ALA A 435 48.90 -1.16 4.96
N ARG A 436 49.84 -0.41 4.38
CA ARG A 436 51.25 -0.75 4.41
C ARG A 436 51.97 0.15 5.40
N ARG A 437 52.69 -0.43 6.38
CA ARG A 437 53.54 0.28 7.36
C ARG A 437 54.81 -0.49 7.64
N GLY A 438 55.96 0.18 7.70
CA GLY A 438 57.28 -0.42 7.91
C GLY A 438 57.59 -1.56 6.94
N GLY A 439 57.12 -1.46 5.70
CA GLY A 439 57.23 -2.52 4.69
C GLY A 439 56.30 -3.73 4.87
N SER A 440 55.50 -3.79 5.94
CA SER A 440 54.54 -4.86 6.23
C SER A 440 53.11 -4.46 5.86
N TRP A 441 52.29 -5.44 5.48
CA TRP A 441 50.87 -5.24 5.21
C TRP A 441 50.04 -5.50 6.47
N HIS A 442 48.99 -4.71 6.65
CA HIS A 442 48.05 -4.79 7.76
C HIS A 442 46.62 -4.77 7.24
N ALA A 443 45.72 -5.55 7.83
CA ALA A 443 44.30 -5.55 7.53
C ALA A 443 43.50 -5.08 8.76
N PRO A 444 42.41 -4.32 8.59
CA PRO A 444 41.59 -3.89 9.70
C PRO A 444 40.75 -5.06 10.25
N SER A 445 40.51 -5.07 11.56
CA SER A 445 39.55 -5.93 12.24
C SER A 445 38.75 -5.11 13.25
N LEU A 446 37.51 -5.50 13.51
CA LEU A 446 36.65 -4.83 14.49
C LEU A 446 36.58 -5.68 15.76
N GLU A 447 37.35 -5.30 16.78
CA GLU A 447 37.51 -6.09 17.98
C GLU A 447 36.74 -5.49 19.17
N PRO A 448 36.16 -6.32 20.07
CA PRO A 448 35.63 -5.85 21.34
C PRO A 448 36.69 -5.07 22.12
N HIS A 449 36.37 -3.85 22.54
CA HIS A 449 37.29 -3.05 23.33
C HIS A 449 37.18 -3.46 24.81
N PRO A 450 38.29 -3.92 25.45
CA PRO A 450 38.26 -4.36 26.83
C PRO A 450 37.79 -3.24 27.77
N PRO A 451 37.10 -3.54 28.87
CA PRO A 451 36.71 -2.56 29.86
C PRO A 451 37.97 -2.01 30.55
N ALA A 452 38.39 -0.82 30.15
CA ALA A 452 39.45 -0.06 30.81
C ALA A 452 38.82 1.06 31.65
N THR A 453 39.26 1.20 32.90
CA THR A 453 38.79 2.25 33.81
C THR A 453 39.69 3.49 33.70
N GLY A 454 39.24 4.48 32.93
CA GLY A 454 39.71 5.85 33.07
C GLY A 454 38.98 6.58 34.20
N ALA A 455 39.45 7.78 34.57
CA ALA A 455 38.69 8.65 35.47
C ALA A 455 37.48 9.21 34.70
N PRO A 456 36.24 9.00 35.19
CA PRO A 456 35.05 9.49 34.50
C PRO A 456 35.06 11.03 34.44
N PRO A 457 34.61 11.65 33.34
CA PRO A 457 34.47 13.09 33.27
C PRO A 457 33.47 13.57 34.32
N ARG A 458 33.76 14.74 34.89
CA ARG A 458 32.90 15.35 35.91
C ARG A 458 31.69 16.00 35.24
N PHE A 459 30.53 15.37 35.36
CA PHE A 459 29.26 15.95 34.89
C PHE A 459 28.70 16.99 35.86
N ARG A 460 28.69 16.68 37.16
CA ARG A 460 28.11 17.55 38.19
C ARG A 460 28.85 18.88 38.30
N GLY A 461 28.10 19.97 38.10
CA GLY A 461 28.59 21.34 38.10
C GLY A 461 29.36 21.75 36.84
N GLY A 462 29.42 20.90 35.81
CA GLY A 462 30.13 21.20 34.55
C GLY A 462 29.32 22.04 33.57
N ARG A 463 30.01 22.66 32.62
CA ARG A 463 29.44 23.46 31.52
C ARG A 463 29.60 22.72 30.18
N PHE A 464 28.51 22.45 29.46
CA PHE A 464 28.52 21.63 28.25
C PHE A 464 27.92 22.32 27.02
N LEU A 465 28.50 22.04 25.85
CA LEU A 465 28.00 22.48 24.54
C LEU A 465 27.47 21.26 23.75
N ILE A 466 26.26 21.35 23.21
CA ILE A 466 25.68 20.31 22.35
C ILE A 466 25.25 20.93 21.01
N THR A 467 25.96 20.61 19.94
CA THR A 467 25.52 20.96 18.58
C THR A 467 24.49 19.94 18.10
N GLY A 468 23.47 20.38 17.36
CA GLY A 468 22.30 19.55 17.12
C GLY A 468 21.47 19.29 18.40
N GLY A 469 21.65 20.11 19.44
CA GLY A 469 21.09 19.90 20.78
C GLY A 469 19.56 19.97 20.86
N MET A 470 18.90 20.46 19.80
CA MET A 470 17.43 20.48 19.67
C MET A 470 16.88 19.28 18.87
N GLY A 471 17.75 18.43 18.33
CA GLY A 471 17.37 17.16 17.70
C GLY A 471 17.20 16.04 18.73
N ALA A 472 16.51 14.95 18.38
CA ALA A 472 16.13 13.90 19.34
C ALA A 472 17.30 13.34 20.17
N ILE A 473 18.42 12.98 19.53
CA ILE A 473 19.61 12.45 20.22
C ILE A 473 20.29 13.53 21.06
N GLY A 474 20.55 14.72 20.47
CA GLY A 474 21.19 15.83 21.17
C GLY A 474 20.40 16.27 22.41
N LEU A 475 19.08 16.28 22.33
CA LEU A 475 18.19 16.63 23.43
C LEU A 475 18.16 15.55 24.52
N ARG A 476 18.28 14.26 24.16
CA ARG A 476 18.43 13.19 25.16
C ARG A 476 19.78 13.28 25.88
N VAL A 477 20.86 13.64 25.17
CA VAL A 477 22.17 13.90 25.80
C VAL A 477 22.08 15.09 26.76
N ALA A 478 21.35 16.15 26.40
CA ALA A 478 21.11 17.30 27.27
C ALA A 478 20.39 16.91 28.57
N GLU A 479 19.34 16.09 28.46
CA GLU A 479 18.61 15.56 29.62
C GLU A 479 19.49 14.70 30.52
N PHE A 480 20.29 13.80 29.94
CA PHE A 480 21.27 13.02 30.69
C PHE A 480 22.24 13.91 31.49
N LEU A 481 22.79 14.96 30.89
CA LEU A 481 23.72 15.86 31.59
C LEU A 481 23.03 16.65 32.71
N ALA A 482 21.78 17.10 32.48
CA ALA A 482 20.98 17.77 33.49
C ALA A 482 20.62 16.84 34.65
N GLU A 483 20.26 15.58 34.37
CA GLU A 483 19.99 14.53 35.37
C GLU A 483 21.23 14.23 36.24
N GLU A 484 22.44 14.31 35.66
CA GLU A 484 23.72 14.18 36.40
C GLU A 484 24.10 15.46 37.18
N GLY A 485 23.32 16.53 37.04
CA GLY A 485 23.49 17.80 37.76
C GLY A 485 24.54 18.72 37.15
N CYS A 486 24.63 18.82 35.82
CA CYS A 486 25.45 19.85 35.18
C CYS A 486 25.00 21.27 35.58
N ALA A 487 25.92 22.23 35.61
CA ALA A 487 25.60 23.61 35.94
C ALA A 487 24.97 24.35 34.74
N HIS A 488 25.52 24.13 33.55
CA HIS A 488 25.19 24.92 32.37
C HIS A 488 25.16 24.07 31.09
N LEU A 489 24.11 24.25 30.28
CA LEU A 489 23.96 23.66 28.95
C LEU A 489 23.82 24.74 27.88
N THR A 490 24.61 24.66 26.82
CA THR A 490 24.43 25.44 25.59
C THR A 490 23.99 24.49 24.48
N LEU A 491 22.74 24.64 24.00
CA LEU A 491 22.16 23.83 22.93
C LEU A 491 22.11 24.64 21.62
N VAL A 492 22.78 24.14 20.59
CA VAL A 492 22.82 24.81 19.27
C VAL A 492 22.03 24.02 18.24
N GLY A 493 21.23 24.70 17.44
CA GLY A 493 20.60 24.14 16.24
C GLY A 493 19.96 25.24 15.40
N ARG A 494 19.61 24.93 14.14
CA ARG A 494 19.20 25.95 13.15
C ARG A 494 17.89 26.67 13.48
N THR A 495 16.97 25.98 14.16
CA THR A 495 15.63 26.47 14.48
C THR A 495 15.33 26.21 15.94
N VAL A 496 14.80 27.22 16.64
CA VAL A 496 14.32 27.08 18.01
C VAL A 496 12.83 26.75 17.97
N PRO A 497 12.38 25.66 18.61
CA PRO A 497 10.96 25.33 18.66
C PRO A 497 10.18 26.36 19.50
N ASP A 498 9.15 26.96 18.90
CA ASP A 498 8.25 27.91 19.59
C ASP A 498 7.11 27.23 20.36
N GLY A 499 6.93 25.90 20.20
CA GLY A 499 5.89 25.12 20.86
C GLY A 499 6.08 23.60 20.71
N GLY A 500 5.16 22.80 21.25
CA GLY A 500 5.17 21.34 21.14
C GLY A 500 6.06 20.61 22.17
N GLU A 501 6.30 19.32 21.96
CA GLU A 501 7.02 18.48 22.93
C GLU A 501 8.50 18.88 23.10
N THR A 502 9.18 19.21 22.00
CA THR A 502 10.57 19.67 22.06
C THR A 502 10.70 20.94 22.90
N ARG A 503 9.77 21.90 22.77
CA ARG A 503 9.74 23.10 23.62
C ARG A 503 9.54 22.74 25.09
N ARG A 504 8.58 21.86 25.40
CA ARG A 504 8.34 21.39 26.78
C ARG A 504 9.57 20.71 27.39
N ARG A 505 10.33 19.96 26.59
CA ARG A 505 11.61 19.35 27.02
C ARG A 505 12.67 20.41 27.33
N LEU A 506 12.80 21.43 26.48
CA LEU A 506 13.69 22.57 26.73
C LEU A 506 13.30 23.33 28.02
N ASP A 507 12.00 23.55 28.26
CA ASP A 507 11.53 24.22 29.48
C ASP A 507 11.86 23.38 30.74
N ARG A 508 11.76 22.04 30.66
CA ARG A 508 12.18 21.14 31.75
C ARG A 508 13.69 21.23 32.01
N LEU A 509 14.50 21.30 30.96
CA LEU A 509 15.96 21.46 31.09
C LEU A 509 16.34 22.79 31.76
N GLY A 510 15.66 23.88 31.40
CA GLY A 510 15.87 25.19 32.02
C GLY A 510 15.46 25.26 33.49
N ALA A 511 14.64 24.31 33.98
CA ALA A 511 14.34 24.17 35.40
C ALA A 511 15.40 23.38 36.18
N LEU A 512 16.26 22.62 35.50
CA LEU A 512 17.28 21.76 36.12
C LEU A 512 18.68 22.38 36.10
N CYS A 513 18.99 23.23 35.13
CA CYS A 513 20.30 23.88 34.96
C CYS A 513 20.18 25.20 34.19
N GLU A 514 21.26 25.99 34.15
CA GLU A 514 21.33 27.19 33.30
C GLU A 514 21.35 26.76 31.83
N LEU A 515 20.36 27.19 31.04
CA LEU A 515 20.16 26.73 29.68
C LEU A 515 20.21 27.89 28.67
N ASP A 516 21.22 27.86 27.81
CA ASP A 516 21.32 28.71 26.62
C ASP A 516 20.84 27.93 25.39
N VAL A 517 19.78 28.41 24.72
CA VAL A 517 19.32 27.85 23.45
C VAL A 517 19.67 28.82 22.32
N VAL A 518 20.47 28.35 21.36
CA VAL A 518 21.07 29.18 20.32
C VAL A 518 20.62 28.72 18.93
N ALA A 519 19.93 29.62 18.23
CA ALA A 519 19.52 29.44 16.84
C ALA A 519 20.69 29.74 15.90
N ALA A 520 21.43 28.72 15.48
CA ALA A 520 22.55 28.87 14.54
C ALA A 520 22.82 27.60 13.73
N ASP A 521 23.32 27.80 12.52
CA ASP A 521 23.99 26.73 11.77
C ASP A 521 25.37 26.48 12.40
N VAL A 522 25.72 25.20 12.58
CA VAL A 522 26.93 24.77 13.27
C VAL A 522 28.23 25.24 12.61
N ARG A 523 28.17 25.62 11.33
CA ARG A 523 29.33 26.16 10.60
C ARG A 523 29.72 27.57 11.03
N PHE A 524 28.84 28.30 11.72
CA PHE A 524 29.07 29.68 12.16
C PHE A 524 29.32 29.79 13.68
N LEU A 525 29.62 28.67 14.35
CA LEU A 525 29.83 28.63 15.80
C LEU A 525 30.84 29.66 16.34
N PRO A 526 32.03 29.89 15.73
CA PRO A 526 32.99 30.87 16.22
C PRO A 526 32.42 32.29 16.34
N GLY A 527 31.62 32.72 15.37
CA GLY A 527 30.99 34.05 15.39
C GLY A 527 29.83 34.17 16.38
N VAL A 528 29.20 33.05 16.73
CA VAL A 528 28.02 33.03 17.61
C VAL A 528 28.40 32.83 19.08
N LEU A 529 29.41 32.01 19.36
CA LEU A 529 29.82 31.61 20.71
C LEU A 529 31.23 32.09 21.09
N GLY A 530 31.83 33.00 20.30
CA GLY A 530 33.23 33.43 20.45
C GLY A 530 33.59 34.11 21.79
N GLY A 531 32.61 34.46 22.63
CA GLY A 531 32.83 35.02 23.98
C GLY A 531 32.40 34.11 25.12
N ALA A 532 32.10 32.82 24.85
CA ALA A 532 31.59 31.91 25.85
C ALA A 532 32.66 31.48 26.87
N ALA A 533 32.25 31.21 28.11
CA ALA A 533 33.14 30.59 29.10
C ALA A 533 33.56 29.17 28.65
N ARG A 534 34.74 28.72 29.13
CA ARG A 534 35.29 27.38 28.86
C ARG A 534 34.24 26.29 29.10
N TYR A 535 34.09 25.38 28.14
CA TYR A 535 33.26 24.18 28.28
C TYR A 535 34.07 23.04 28.91
N ASP A 536 33.47 22.27 29.81
CA ASP A 536 34.06 21.05 30.36
C ASP A 536 33.90 19.85 29.41
N GLY A 537 32.91 19.88 28.53
CA GLY A 537 32.73 18.89 27.49
C GLY A 537 31.90 19.40 26.32
N VAL A 538 32.14 18.86 25.14
CA VAL A 538 31.40 19.20 23.93
C VAL A 538 30.86 17.93 23.25
N PHE A 539 29.61 17.97 22.80
CA PHE A 539 28.95 16.91 22.05
C PHE A 539 28.53 17.42 20.67
N HIS A 540 29.09 16.86 19.59
CA HIS A 540 28.73 17.23 18.22
C HIS A 540 27.72 16.23 17.65
N THR A 541 26.42 16.51 17.80
CA THR A 541 25.32 15.62 17.36
C THR A 541 24.65 16.08 16.06
N ALA A 542 25.08 17.20 15.48
CA ALA A 542 24.54 17.71 14.23
C ALA A 542 24.76 16.74 13.05
N GLY A 543 23.72 16.58 12.23
CA GLY A 543 23.74 15.75 11.03
C GLY A 543 22.42 15.84 10.27
N VAL A 544 22.44 15.41 9.01
CA VAL A 544 21.27 15.30 8.12
C VAL A 544 21.42 14.01 7.29
N LEU A 545 20.31 13.35 6.97
CA LEU A 545 20.28 12.21 6.05
C LEU A 545 19.72 12.60 4.68
N ARG A 546 20.36 12.07 3.64
CA ARG A 546 19.95 12.10 2.24
C ARG A 546 20.36 10.77 1.61
N ASP A 547 19.64 9.71 1.96
CA ASP A 547 19.95 8.36 1.51
C ASP A 547 19.62 8.19 0.02
N GLY A 548 20.46 7.44 -0.67
CA GLY A 548 20.40 7.17 -2.10
C GLY A 548 21.69 6.50 -2.56
N LEU A 549 21.60 5.66 -3.60
CA LEU A 549 22.78 5.04 -4.20
C LEU A 549 23.74 6.12 -4.71
N ALA A 550 25.06 5.90 -4.60
CA ALA A 550 26.09 6.85 -5.04
C ALA A 550 25.91 7.28 -6.49
N ARG A 551 25.42 6.36 -7.36
CA ARG A 551 25.11 6.63 -8.77
C ARG A 551 23.98 7.66 -8.98
N SER A 552 23.13 7.88 -7.98
CA SER A 552 21.93 8.73 -8.04
C SER A 552 22.00 9.99 -7.19
N LEU A 553 23.01 10.13 -6.31
CA LEU A 553 23.16 11.30 -5.45
C LEU A 553 23.61 12.53 -6.25
N THR A 554 22.87 13.63 -6.12
CA THR A 554 23.26 14.92 -6.71
C THR A 554 24.38 15.59 -5.91
N PRO A 555 25.19 16.48 -6.52
CA PRO A 555 26.25 17.20 -5.80
C PRO A 555 25.73 17.97 -4.57
N ARG A 556 24.52 18.54 -4.69
CA ARG A 556 23.82 19.25 -3.62
C ARG A 556 23.44 18.32 -2.45
N GLN A 557 22.91 17.14 -2.73
CA GLN A 557 22.57 16.18 -1.67
C GLN A 557 23.81 15.68 -0.93
N VAL A 558 24.93 15.50 -1.63
CA VAL A 558 26.22 15.18 -1.00
C VAL A 558 26.68 16.32 -0.08
N GLU A 559 26.65 17.56 -0.56
CA GLU A 559 27.01 18.75 0.22
C GLU A 559 26.14 18.91 1.47
N GLU A 560 24.80 18.76 1.35
CA GLU A 560 23.84 18.87 2.47
C GLU A 560 24.15 17.88 3.61
N VAL A 561 24.73 16.72 3.30
CA VAL A 561 25.13 15.70 4.29
C VAL A 561 26.52 15.99 4.88
N LEU A 562 27.47 16.45 4.06
CA LEU A 562 28.83 16.77 4.49
C LEU A 562 28.87 18.02 5.39
N ASP A 563 28.12 19.06 5.05
CA ASP A 563 28.14 20.38 5.70
C ASP A 563 28.07 20.34 7.25
N PRO A 564 27.06 19.71 7.88
CA PRO A 564 26.95 19.70 9.34
C PRO A 564 28.03 18.85 10.03
N LYS A 565 28.70 17.95 9.31
CA LYS A 565 29.74 17.05 9.83
C LYS A 565 31.13 17.65 9.60
N VAL A 566 31.51 17.84 8.34
CA VAL A 566 32.80 18.41 7.91
C VAL A 566 32.90 19.89 8.30
N GLY A 567 31.98 20.73 7.82
CA GLY A 567 31.99 22.15 8.16
C GLY A 567 31.80 22.38 9.66
N GLY A 568 30.91 21.61 10.29
CA GLY A 568 30.63 21.69 11.72
C GLY A 568 31.83 21.36 12.61
N VAL A 569 32.61 20.31 12.31
CA VAL A 569 33.76 19.94 13.15
C VAL A 569 34.90 20.96 13.06
N HIS A 570 35.09 21.60 11.89
CA HIS A 570 36.07 22.68 11.74
C HIS A 570 35.66 23.94 12.50
N ALA A 571 34.40 24.36 12.37
CA ALA A 571 33.88 25.49 13.13
C ALA A 571 33.95 25.23 14.65
N LEU A 572 33.75 23.98 15.07
CA LEU A 572 33.92 23.59 16.47
C LEU A 572 35.39 23.65 16.90
N ALA A 573 36.32 23.14 16.10
CA ALA A 573 37.75 23.18 16.38
C ALA A 573 38.28 24.62 16.51
N GLU A 574 37.82 25.52 15.64
CA GLU A 574 38.13 26.95 15.72
C GLU A 574 37.58 27.59 17.00
N LEU A 575 36.31 27.31 17.34
CA LEU A 575 35.69 27.82 18.56
C LEU A 575 36.48 27.40 19.82
N VAL A 576 36.87 26.12 19.91
CA VAL A 576 37.58 25.61 21.09
C VAL A 576 39.06 26.03 21.11
N ALA A 577 39.68 26.31 19.96
CA ALA A 577 41.04 26.84 19.89
C ALA A 577 41.11 28.32 20.34
N GLY A 578 40.04 29.09 20.14
CA GLY A 578 39.92 30.47 20.64
C GLY A 578 39.73 30.61 22.16
N HIS A 579 39.53 29.50 22.87
CA HIS A 579 39.29 29.43 24.32
C HIS A 579 40.26 28.45 25.01
N ALA A 580 40.21 28.35 26.33
CA ALA A 580 40.87 27.25 27.03
C ALA A 580 40.24 25.91 26.57
N PRO A 581 41.05 24.86 26.27
CA PRO A 581 40.56 23.64 25.66
C PRO A 581 39.54 22.93 26.56
N PRO A 582 38.49 22.33 25.98
CA PRO A 582 37.48 21.63 26.76
C PRO A 582 38.08 20.38 27.40
N GLY A 583 37.43 19.87 28.44
CA GLY A 583 37.84 18.62 29.08
C GLY A 583 37.76 17.42 28.12
N PHE A 584 36.81 17.44 27.18
CA PHE A 584 36.75 16.51 26.05
C PHE A 584 35.86 17.04 24.91
N VAL A 585 36.00 16.44 23.73
CA VAL A 585 35.09 16.61 22.59
C VAL A 585 34.61 15.23 22.14
N ALA A 586 33.30 15.03 22.02
CA ALA A 586 32.69 13.79 21.56
C ALA A 586 31.95 14.03 20.24
N LEU A 587 32.49 13.47 19.15
CA LEU A 587 31.89 13.52 17.82
C LEU A 587 30.94 12.34 17.65
N PHE A 588 29.67 12.61 17.33
CA PHE A 588 28.70 11.56 17.04
C PHE A 588 28.83 11.18 15.57
N SER A 589 29.61 10.13 15.34
CA SER A 589 29.79 9.43 14.06
C SER A 589 28.70 8.35 13.90
N SER A 590 28.86 7.47 12.91
CA SER A 590 27.92 6.37 12.62
C SER A 590 28.69 5.09 12.33
N ILE A 591 28.11 3.94 12.68
CA ILE A 591 28.63 2.61 12.32
C ILE A 591 28.77 2.43 10.80
N SER A 592 28.03 3.21 9.99
CA SER A 592 28.15 3.23 8.53
C SER A 592 29.55 3.62 8.03
N ALA A 593 30.35 4.36 8.81
CA ALA A 593 31.73 4.69 8.45
C ALA A 593 32.67 3.47 8.42
N VAL A 594 32.35 2.42 9.19
CA VAL A 594 33.19 1.23 9.39
C VAL A 594 32.59 -0.04 8.82
N ARG A 595 31.26 -0.23 8.91
CA ARG A 595 30.57 -1.42 8.39
C ARG A 595 29.84 -1.18 7.06
N ALA A 596 29.71 0.09 6.66
CA ALA A 596 28.92 0.55 5.52
C ALA A 596 27.44 0.19 5.58
N ASN A 597 26.61 0.98 4.88
CA ASN A 597 25.18 0.74 4.73
C ASN A 597 24.78 1.03 3.29
N LEU A 598 23.92 0.18 2.71
CA LEU A 598 23.47 0.35 1.34
C LEU A 598 22.76 1.71 1.17
N GLY A 599 23.17 2.50 0.17
CA GLY A 599 22.56 3.81 -0.11
C GLY A 599 22.95 4.92 0.86
N GLN A 600 23.97 4.72 1.71
CA GLN A 600 24.45 5.73 2.66
C GLN A 600 25.86 6.23 2.34
N SER A 601 26.30 6.21 1.08
CA SER A 601 27.67 6.52 0.69
C SER A 601 28.15 7.91 1.11
N SER A 602 27.30 8.95 1.00
CA SER A 602 27.63 10.32 1.42
C SER A 602 27.66 10.47 2.93
N TYR A 603 26.76 9.78 3.64
CA TYR A 603 26.68 9.77 5.10
C TYR A 603 27.85 8.99 5.73
N ALA A 604 28.21 7.84 5.16
CA ALA A 604 29.38 7.06 5.58
C ALA A 604 30.67 7.86 5.39
N ALA A 605 30.84 8.55 4.25
CA ALA A 605 31.99 9.42 4.02
C ALA A 605 32.05 10.60 5.03
N ALA A 606 30.92 11.25 5.31
CA ALA A 606 30.82 12.35 6.27
C ALA A 606 31.20 11.93 7.70
N ASN A 607 30.78 10.74 8.13
CA ASN A 607 31.07 10.20 9.46
C ASN A 607 32.51 9.67 9.55
N ALA A 608 33.02 9.03 8.50
CA ALA A 608 34.42 8.61 8.43
C ALA A 608 35.38 9.81 8.47
N TYR A 609 34.99 10.96 7.91
CA TYR A 609 35.72 12.22 8.10
C TYR A 609 35.81 12.62 9.58
N LEU A 610 34.73 12.50 10.36
CA LEU A 610 34.76 12.77 11.80
C LEU A 610 35.69 11.80 12.54
N ASP A 611 35.66 10.52 12.18
CA ASP A 611 36.51 9.48 12.77
C ASP A 611 38.01 9.79 12.58
N GLY A 612 38.38 10.22 11.37
CA GLY A 612 39.74 10.65 11.04
C GLY A 612 40.11 11.97 11.72
N TYR A 613 39.17 12.92 11.80
CA TYR A 613 39.39 14.20 12.49
C TYR A 613 39.67 14.00 13.98
N ALA A 614 38.87 13.17 14.66
CA ALA A 614 39.11 12.83 16.06
C ALA A 614 40.45 12.12 16.24
N ALA A 615 40.81 11.18 15.36
CA ALA A 615 42.10 10.49 15.40
C ALA A 615 43.28 11.46 15.28
N ARG A 616 43.21 12.42 14.34
CA ARG A 616 44.22 13.47 14.18
C ARG A 616 44.38 14.32 15.44
N ARG A 617 43.27 14.71 16.08
CA ARG A 617 43.31 15.51 17.32
C ARG A 617 43.85 14.71 18.50
N ARG A 618 43.53 13.42 18.60
CA ARG A 618 44.11 12.53 19.61
C ARG A 618 45.61 12.33 19.43
N ALA A 619 46.10 12.21 18.20
CA ALA A 619 47.53 12.14 17.91
C ALA A 619 48.28 13.40 18.38
N ALA A 620 47.58 14.55 18.42
CA ALA A 620 48.08 15.81 19.01
C ALA A 620 47.91 15.90 20.54
N GLY A 621 47.50 14.81 21.21
CA GLY A 621 47.30 14.75 22.66
C GLY A 621 45.97 15.33 23.16
N GLU A 622 45.02 15.64 22.27
CA GLU A 622 43.74 16.21 22.66
C GLU A 622 42.66 15.14 22.93
N PRO A 623 41.79 15.33 23.94
CA PRO A 623 40.79 14.33 24.35
C PRO A 623 39.55 14.28 23.44
N TRP A 624 39.72 13.80 22.20
CA TRP A 624 38.66 13.70 21.19
C TRP A 624 38.16 12.27 20.99
N TYR A 625 36.87 12.06 21.26
CA TYR A 625 36.16 10.81 21.00
C TYR A 625 35.49 10.87 19.63
N SER A 626 35.53 9.76 18.88
CA SER A 626 34.56 9.52 17.82
C SER A 626 33.69 8.33 18.19
N LEU A 627 32.37 8.54 18.15
CA LEU A 627 31.37 7.56 18.57
C LEU A 627 30.57 7.11 17.36
N GLY A 628 30.97 6.00 16.74
CA GLY A 628 30.30 5.35 15.62
C GLY A 628 29.04 4.64 16.08
N TRP A 629 27.94 5.38 16.17
CA TRP A 629 26.66 4.87 16.66
C TRP A 629 25.97 3.93 15.64
N GLY A 630 25.48 2.81 16.15
CA GLY A 630 24.48 1.97 15.50
C GLY A 630 23.12 2.65 15.44
N LEU A 631 22.13 1.95 14.93
CA LEU A 631 20.80 2.51 14.71
C LEU A 631 20.14 2.87 16.04
N TRP A 632 19.79 4.14 16.26
CA TRP A 632 19.01 4.57 17.42
C TRP A 632 17.51 4.45 17.13
N ALA A 633 16.72 4.04 18.13
CA ALA A 633 15.25 4.00 18.05
C ALA A 633 14.58 5.39 18.13
N ILE A 634 15.38 6.46 18.20
CA ILE A 634 14.92 7.86 18.25
C ILE A 634 15.64 8.68 17.18
N GLY A 635 15.02 9.79 16.77
CA GLY A 635 15.63 10.71 15.80
C GLY A 635 15.67 10.12 14.41
N MET A 636 16.82 10.21 13.73
CA MET A 636 16.97 9.76 12.34
C MET A 636 16.68 8.26 12.12
N GLY A 637 16.71 7.45 13.17
CA GLY A 637 16.43 6.01 13.11
C GLY A 637 15.03 5.61 13.58
N GLU A 638 14.17 6.54 13.98
CA GLU A 638 12.84 6.23 14.57
C GLU A 638 11.94 5.44 13.60
N ASP A 639 11.93 5.82 12.32
CA ASP A 639 11.15 5.15 11.27
C ASP A 639 11.83 3.88 10.71
N VAL A 640 13.13 3.72 10.96
CA VAL A 640 13.98 2.66 10.38
C VAL A 640 14.24 1.54 11.39
N ALA A 641 14.33 1.86 12.69
CA ALA A 641 14.57 0.92 13.78
C ALA A 641 13.59 -0.26 13.81
N PRO A 642 12.26 -0.07 13.60
CA PRO A 642 11.34 -1.20 13.52
C PRO A 642 11.62 -2.11 12.32
N LYS A 643 11.95 -1.53 11.15
CA LYS A 643 12.26 -2.27 9.92
C LYS A 643 13.60 -3.01 10.02
N ALA A 644 14.61 -2.40 10.61
CA ALA A 644 15.93 -2.99 10.82
C ALA A 644 15.87 -4.12 11.88
N ALA A 645 15.09 -3.94 12.95
CA ALA A 645 14.86 -4.98 13.95
C ALA A 645 14.17 -6.22 13.35
N ALA A 646 13.27 -6.03 12.37
CA ALA A 646 12.66 -7.14 11.62
C ALA A 646 13.66 -7.97 10.80
N HIS A 647 14.83 -7.41 10.49
CA HIS A 647 15.93 -8.08 9.76
C HIS A 647 17.10 -8.45 10.70
N GLY A 648 16.87 -8.52 12.01
CA GLY A 648 17.89 -8.95 12.98
C GLY A 648 18.96 -7.90 13.29
N ILE A 649 18.75 -6.63 12.91
CA ILE A 649 19.62 -5.51 13.25
C ILE A 649 19.00 -4.78 14.45
N PRO A 650 19.48 -5.03 15.69
CA PRO A 650 18.90 -4.41 16.87
C PRO A 650 19.20 -2.91 16.92
N ALA A 651 18.18 -2.11 17.26
CA ALA A 651 18.33 -0.68 17.49
C ALA A 651 18.65 -0.39 18.96
N LEU A 652 19.48 0.63 19.20
CA LEU A 652 19.76 1.20 20.51
C LEU A 652 18.55 2.00 20.99
N THR A 653 18.04 1.68 22.17
CA THR A 653 17.09 2.57 22.84
C THR A 653 17.78 3.86 23.30
N ALA A 654 17.00 4.88 23.66
CA ALA A 654 17.55 6.11 24.22
C ALA A 654 18.40 5.85 25.48
N ASP A 655 17.97 4.90 26.32
CA ASP A 655 18.67 4.54 27.56
C ASP A 655 19.91 3.68 27.29
N ASP A 656 19.86 2.76 26.32
CA ASP A 656 21.07 2.03 25.88
C ASP A 656 22.14 3.00 25.39
N GLY A 657 21.73 3.99 24.61
CA GLY A 657 22.60 5.04 24.11
C GLY A 657 23.24 5.87 25.24
N VAL A 658 22.45 6.29 26.24
CA VAL A 658 22.98 7.01 27.42
C VAL A 658 23.90 6.12 28.25
N ALA A 659 23.57 4.84 28.45
CA ALA A 659 24.39 3.88 29.18
C ALA A 659 25.74 3.65 28.49
N LEU A 660 25.74 3.45 27.16
CA LEU A 660 26.93 3.34 26.34
C LEU A 660 27.76 4.62 26.36
N LEU A 661 27.12 5.79 26.27
CA LEU A 661 27.81 7.07 26.36
C LEU A 661 28.55 7.22 27.69
N ARG A 662 27.89 6.92 28.81
CA ARG A 662 28.51 6.93 30.15
C ARG A 662 29.70 5.96 30.23
N ALA A 663 29.53 4.76 29.70
CA ALA A 663 30.56 3.72 29.72
C ALA A 663 31.78 4.12 28.89
N VAL A 664 31.58 4.71 27.72
CA VAL A 664 32.65 5.09 26.79
C VAL A 664 33.39 6.32 27.25
N LEU A 665 32.69 7.33 27.78
CA LEU A 665 33.32 8.54 28.31
C LEU A 665 34.20 8.26 29.54
N SER A 666 34.03 7.10 30.17
CA SER A 666 34.88 6.63 31.27
C SER A 666 36.12 5.87 30.79
N ARG A 667 36.33 5.76 29.48
CA ARG A 667 37.49 5.13 28.83
C ARG A 667 38.38 6.22 28.19
N PRO A 668 39.64 5.91 27.85
CA PRO A 668 40.49 6.85 27.11
C PRO A 668 39.85 7.31 25.80
N PRO A 669 40.09 8.55 25.33
CA PRO A 669 39.65 9.01 24.02
C PRO A 669 40.09 8.04 22.91
N ALA A 670 39.13 7.53 22.13
CA ALA A 670 39.37 6.65 20.99
C ALA A 670 38.22 6.73 19.97
N ASN A 671 38.32 5.94 18.90
CA ASN A 671 37.22 5.69 17.97
C ASN A 671 36.45 4.45 18.46
N TYR A 672 35.23 4.65 18.93
CA TYR A 672 34.40 3.59 19.46
C TYR A 672 33.24 3.30 18.52
N VAL A 673 33.01 2.03 18.22
CA VAL A 673 31.84 1.56 17.46
C VAL A 673 30.84 1.00 18.47
N LEU A 674 29.65 1.59 18.49
CA LEU A 674 28.66 1.39 19.54
C LEU A 674 27.41 0.78 18.91
N SER A 675 27.07 -0.44 19.28
CA SER A 675 25.89 -1.12 18.76
C SER A 675 25.18 -1.89 19.85
N ALA A 676 23.90 -2.16 19.65
CA ALA A 676 23.19 -3.11 20.48
C ALA A 676 23.87 -4.49 20.36
N ALA A 677 23.86 -5.27 21.45
CA ALA A 677 24.49 -6.59 21.46
C ALA A 677 23.86 -7.49 20.38
N ALA A 678 24.69 -8.01 19.48
CA ALA A 678 24.24 -8.94 18.45
C ALA A 678 24.17 -10.37 19.01
N HIS A 679 23.11 -11.11 18.67
CA HIS A 679 23.22 -12.57 18.55
C HIS A 679 24.04 -12.83 17.28
N ALA A 680 25.26 -13.34 17.42
CA ALA A 680 26.18 -13.49 16.30
C ALA A 680 25.63 -14.48 15.25
N LYS A 681 25.36 -13.97 14.04
CA LYS A 681 25.91 -14.57 12.81
C LYS A 681 26.68 -13.45 12.12
N GLY A 682 28.00 -13.60 12.10
CA GLY A 682 28.91 -12.64 11.48
C GLY A 682 28.84 -12.73 9.97
N GLU A 683 27.86 -12.06 9.37
CA GLU A 683 27.88 -11.77 7.94
C GLU A 683 28.01 -10.27 7.71
N PRO A 684 28.93 -9.84 6.82
CA PRO A 684 28.94 -8.47 6.37
C PRO A 684 27.64 -8.20 5.62
N MET A 685 27.06 -7.02 5.84
CA MET A 685 26.13 -6.45 4.87
C MET A 685 26.93 -6.25 3.58
N THR A 686 26.89 -7.21 2.66
CA THR A 686 27.26 -7.07 1.25
C THR A 686 26.76 -8.27 0.47
N ALA A 687 26.13 -7.97 -0.68
CA ALA A 687 25.94 -8.84 -1.83
C ALA A 687 24.78 -9.85 -1.77
N VAL A 688 23.65 -9.40 -2.33
CA VAL A 688 23.03 -10.17 -3.42
C VAL A 688 24.08 -10.25 -4.55
N THR A 689 24.95 -11.26 -4.52
CA THR A 689 25.68 -11.71 -5.72
C THR A 689 24.88 -12.83 -6.37
N PRO A 690 24.79 -12.88 -7.70
CA PRO A 690 23.96 -13.85 -8.40
C PRO A 690 24.59 -15.22 -8.25
N GLU A 691 23.88 -16.16 -7.62
CA GLU A 691 24.40 -17.51 -7.44
C GLU A 691 24.60 -18.17 -8.82
N SER A 692 25.68 -18.94 -8.98
CA SER A 692 25.85 -19.82 -10.13
C SER A 692 25.38 -21.22 -9.73
N GLY A 693 24.30 -21.70 -10.34
CA GLY A 693 23.64 -22.96 -10.03
C GLY A 693 22.19 -22.93 -10.52
N LEU A 694 21.45 -24.02 -10.34
CA LEU A 694 20.01 -24.04 -10.63
C LEU A 694 19.21 -23.27 -9.57
N TRP A 695 19.80 -23.02 -8.40
CA TRP A 695 19.14 -22.42 -7.25
C TRP A 695 18.53 -21.03 -7.51
N PRO A 696 19.21 -20.04 -8.12
CA PRO A 696 18.58 -18.74 -8.41
C PRO A 696 17.58 -18.80 -9.56
N GLN A 697 17.72 -19.73 -10.52
CA GLN A 697 16.69 -19.95 -11.55
C GLN A 697 15.44 -20.58 -10.92
N LEU A 698 15.61 -21.58 -10.05
CA LEU A 698 14.53 -22.23 -9.32
C LEU A 698 13.86 -21.24 -8.35
N THR A 699 14.60 -20.54 -7.50
CA THR A 699 14.00 -19.58 -6.57
C THR A 699 13.41 -18.36 -7.29
N ALA A 700 14.02 -17.83 -8.37
CA ALA A 700 13.37 -16.78 -9.15
C ALA A 700 12.07 -17.27 -9.79
N ALA A 701 12.05 -18.50 -10.33
CA ALA A 701 10.84 -19.08 -10.91
C ALA A 701 9.78 -19.34 -9.83
N VAL A 702 10.14 -19.89 -8.68
CA VAL A 702 9.25 -20.14 -7.53
C VAL A 702 8.72 -18.82 -6.98
N LYS A 703 9.56 -17.82 -6.66
CA LYS A 703 9.12 -16.50 -6.18
C LYS A 703 8.20 -15.80 -7.18
N LYS A 704 8.53 -15.89 -8.46
CA LYS A 704 7.73 -15.27 -9.53
C LYS A 704 6.37 -15.92 -9.68
N ILE A 705 6.31 -17.25 -9.64
CA ILE A 705 5.09 -18.02 -9.95
C ILE A 705 4.20 -18.17 -8.71
N LEU A 706 4.80 -18.38 -7.54
CA LEU A 706 4.07 -18.51 -6.27
C LEU A 706 3.88 -17.17 -5.55
N HIS A 707 4.43 -16.08 -6.08
CA HIS A 707 4.33 -14.72 -5.53
C HIS A 707 4.74 -14.61 -4.06
N VAL A 708 5.77 -15.35 -3.68
CA VAL A 708 6.36 -15.31 -2.34
C VAL A 708 7.60 -14.42 -2.34
N ASP A 709 7.74 -13.60 -1.29
CA ASP A 709 8.82 -12.62 -1.18
C ASP A 709 10.21 -13.28 -1.04
N ASP A 710 10.27 -14.45 -0.39
CA ASP A 710 11.49 -15.27 -0.29
C ASP A 710 11.20 -16.78 -0.36
N VAL A 711 12.22 -17.59 -0.67
CA VAL A 711 12.11 -19.06 -0.80
C VAL A 711 13.33 -19.70 -0.16
N MET A 712 13.09 -20.55 0.84
CA MET A 712 14.11 -21.27 1.60
C MET A 712 14.15 -22.76 1.20
N PRO A 713 15.30 -23.46 1.34
CA PRO A 713 15.40 -24.89 1.01
C PRO A 713 14.44 -25.79 1.80
N GLU A 714 13.99 -25.33 2.97
CA GLU A 714 13.10 -26.06 3.87
C GLU A 714 11.62 -25.91 3.51
N ASP A 715 11.27 -24.94 2.65
CA ASP A 715 9.89 -24.61 2.30
C ASP A 715 9.24 -25.74 1.50
N ASP A 716 7.94 -25.95 1.73
CA ASP A 716 7.11 -26.88 0.98
C ASP A 716 6.27 -26.11 -0.04
N LEU A 717 6.45 -26.43 -1.33
CA LEU A 717 5.81 -25.74 -2.43
C LEU A 717 4.29 -25.80 -2.35
N LEU A 718 3.70 -26.91 -1.88
CA LEU A 718 2.24 -27.04 -1.75
C LEU A 718 1.70 -26.12 -0.65
N GLU A 719 2.46 -25.95 0.43
CA GLU A 719 2.11 -25.05 1.53
C GLU A 719 2.33 -23.58 1.17
N LEU A 720 3.28 -23.30 0.27
CA LEU A 720 3.43 -22.00 -0.38
C LEU A 720 2.38 -21.71 -1.47
N GLY A 721 1.48 -22.67 -1.74
CA GLY A 721 0.35 -22.50 -2.65
C GLY A 721 0.54 -23.08 -4.05
N LEU A 722 1.53 -23.96 -4.27
CA LEU A 722 1.77 -24.62 -5.56
C LEU A 722 0.61 -25.54 -5.92
N ASP A 723 -0.06 -25.20 -7.01
CA ASP A 723 -1.10 -26.02 -7.63
C ASP A 723 -0.66 -26.57 -9.00
N SER A 724 -1.52 -27.41 -9.59
CA SER A 724 -1.21 -28.12 -10.83
C SER A 724 -0.95 -27.22 -12.03
N MET A 725 -1.45 -25.97 -12.05
CA MET A 725 -1.09 -25.02 -13.11
C MET A 725 0.23 -24.31 -12.81
N MET A 726 0.47 -23.92 -11.55
CA MET A 726 1.74 -23.32 -11.14
C MET A 726 2.92 -24.27 -11.32
N ALA A 727 2.72 -25.57 -11.11
CA ALA A 727 3.72 -26.61 -11.38
C ALA A 727 4.08 -26.70 -12.88
N VAL A 728 3.10 -26.51 -13.78
CA VAL A 728 3.32 -26.50 -15.23
C VAL A 728 4.06 -25.23 -15.67
N GLU A 729 3.69 -24.08 -15.11
CA GLU A 729 4.41 -22.83 -15.34
C GLU A 729 5.84 -22.87 -14.77
N LEU A 730 6.03 -23.53 -13.62
CA LEU A 730 7.33 -23.70 -13.00
C LEU A 730 8.24 -24.61 -13.83
N ALA A 731 7.69 -25.71 -14.37
CA ALA A 731 8.36 -26.58 -15.36
C ALA A 731 8.75 -25.82 -16.63
N ALA A 732 7.83 -25.04 -17.19
CA ALA A 732 8.08 -24.26 -18.41
C ALA A 732 9.14 -23.17 -18.19
N SER A 733 9.11 -22.51 -17.03
CA SER A 733 10.10 -21.51 -16.64
C SER A 733 11.51 -22.10 -16.50
N LEU A 734 11.63 -23.31 -15.95
CA LEU A 734 12.91 -24.04 -15.84
C LEU A 734 13.36 -24.65 -17.17
N SER A 735 12.42 -25.01 -18.06
CA SER A 735 12.69 -25.45 -19.43
C SER A 735 13.28 -24.35 -20.30
N GLY A 736 12.86 -23.10 -20.09
CA GLY A 736 13.51 -21.92 -20.68
C GLY A 736 14.99 -21.76 -20.31
N GLY A 737 15.44 -22.42 -19.23
CA GLY A 737 16.84 -22.51 -18.80
C GLY A 737 17.61 -23.74 -19.30
N GLY A 738 16.99 -24.60 -20.12
CA GLY A 738 17.62 -25.80 -20.70
C GLY A 738 17.44 -27.11 -19.92
N LEU A 739 16.44 -27.17 -19.04
CA LEU A 739 16.09 -28.39 -18.27
C LEU A 739 14.65 -28.80 -18.57
N ASP A 740 14.47 -29.94 -19.22
CA ASP A 740 13.15 -30.51 -19.48
C ASP A 740 12.63 -31.18 -18.20
N VAL A 741 11.64 -30.57 -17.55
CA VAL A 741 11.15 -30.98 -16.22
C VAL A 741 9.65 -31.30 -16.31
N ASP A 742 9.27 -32.52 -15.92
CA ASP A 742 7.87 -32.90 -15.81
C ASP A 742 7.20 -32.15 -14.64
N PRO A 743 6.06 -31.46 -14.85
CA PRO A 743 5.33 -30.76 -13.79
C PRO A 743 4.99 -31.63 -12.57
N MET A 744 4.85 -32.96 -12.74
CA MET A 744 4.57 -33.88 -11.64
C MET A 744 5.71 -33.96 -10.61
N VAL A 745 6.95 -33.66 -11.01
CA VAL A 745 8.12 -33.73 -10.12
C VAL A 745 8.01 -32.74 -8.94
N PHE A 746 7.30 -31.62 -9.12
CA PHE A 746 7.09 -30.62 -8.07
C PHE A 746 6.08 -31.07 -7.00
N PHE A 747 5.21 -32.04 -7.33
CA PHE A 747 4.30 -32.65 -6.36
C PHE A 747 4.92 -33.86 -5.67
N GLU A 748 5.79 -34.61 -6.37
CA GLU A 748 6.52 -35.74 -5.80
C GLU A 748 7.65 -35.30 -4.86
N HIS A 749 8.22 -34.12 -5.13
CA HIS A 749 9.28 -33.49 -4.34
C HIS A 749 8.87 -32.05 -3.97
N SER A 750 7.84 -31.92 -3.13
CA SER A 750 7.28 -30.62 -2.74
C SER A 750 8.24 -29.73 -1.96
N ARG A 751 9.25 -30.28 -1.26
CA ARG A 751 10.26 -29.49 -0.55
C ARG A 751 11.34 -28.95 -1.49
N VAL A 752 11.52 -27.63 -1.47
CA VAL A 752 12.33 -26.88 -2.44
C VAL A 752 13.80 -27.33 -2.49
N GLY A 753 14.42 -27.62 -1.34
CA GLY A 753 15.81 -28.08 -1.26
C GLY A 753 16.03 -29.51 -1.76
N VAL A 754 15.03 -30.38 -1.61
CA VAL A 754 15.08 -31.77 -2.13
C VAL A 754 14.82 -31.80 -3.63
N LEU A 755 13.89 -30.97 -4.10
CA LEU A 755 13.62 -30.73 -5.52
C LEU A 755 14.86 -30.24 -6.27
N LEU A 756 15.60 -29.27 -5.72
CA LEU A 756 16.83 -28.76 -6.31
C LEU A 756 17.84 -29.88 -6.60
N GLY A 757 18.10 -30.75 -5.61
CA GLY A 757 19.01 -31.88 -5.78
C GLY A 757 18.55 -32.88 -6.84
N ARG A 758 17.24 -33.03 -7.04
CA ARG A 758 16.68 -33.89 -8.10
C ARG A 758 16.85 -33.26 -9.48
N LEU A 759 16.59 -31.97 -9.62
CA LEU A 759 16.72 -31.23 -10.88
C LEU A 759 18.18 -31.12 -11.34
N GLU A 760 19.12 -30.98 -10.41
CA GLU A 760 20.56 -30.98 -10.70
C GLU A 760 21.09 -32.35 -11.17
N SER A 761 20.37 -33.44 -10.87
CA SER A 761 20.72 -34.80 -11.31
C SER A 761 20.18 -35.17 -12.71
N LEU A 762 19.36 -34.32 -13.34
CA LEU A 762 18.79 -34.55 -14.66
C LEU A 762 19.81 -34.22 -15.77
N PRO A 763 19.88 -35.01 -16.86
CA PRO A 763 20.80 -34.76 -17.96
C PRO A 763 20.45 -33.45 -18.69
N ARG A 764 21.41 -32.53 -18.81
CA ARG A 764 21.22 -31.25 -19.52
C ARG A 764 21.33 -31.45 -21.04
N THR A 765 20.35 -30.98 -21.80
CA THR A 765 20.41 -31.01 -23.28
C THR A 765 21.45 -29.99 -23.77
N GLY A 766 22.54 -30.49 -24.35
CA GLY A 766 23.66 -29.67 -24.81
C GLY A 766 23.38 -28.89 -26.10
N ALA A 767 23.98 -27.70 -26.19
CA ALA A 767 24.03 -26.88 -27.40
C ALA A 767 24.72 -27.60 -28.57
N ALA A 768 24.06 -27.70 -29.73
CA ALA A 768 24.70 -27.92 -31.03
C ALA A 768 23.75 -27.65 -32.22
N GLY A 769 24.21 -26.79 -33.15
CA GLY A 769 23.98 -26.92 -34.60
C GLY A 769 22.72 -26.28 -35.18
N GLY A 770 22.87 -25.10 -35.81
CA GLY A 770 21.85 -24.58 -36.72
C GLY A 770 21.73 -25.41 -38.01
N PRO A 771 20.60 -25.34 -38.75
CA PRO A 771 20.54 -25.80 -40.12
C PRO A 771 20.60 -24.62 -41.09
N ALA A 772 21.47 -24.79 -42.09
CA ALA A 772 21.56 -24.00 -43.30
C ALA A 772 20.32 -24.16 -44.19
N ALA A 773 20.22 -23.24 -45.14
CA ALA A 773 19.22 -23.14 -46.20
C ALA A 773 18.80 -24.47 -46.84
N GLY A 774 17.49 -24.64 -47.01
CA GLY A 774 16.86 -25.68 -47.83
C GLY A 774 15.60 -25.12 -48.52
N GLU A 775 15.62 -25.16 -49.84
CA GLU A 775 14.64 -24.66 -50.82
C GLU A 775 13.24 -25.33 -50.74
N PRO A 776 12.22 -24.77 -51.44
CA PRO A 776 10.80 -24.92 -51.10
C PRO A 776 10.20 -26.25 -51.57
N ARG A 777 9.21 -26.75 -50.83
CA ARG A 777 8.41 -27.92 -51.23
C ARG A 777 6.93 -27.62 -51.35
N GLU A 778 6.41 -28.10 -52.46
CA GLU A 778 5.11 -27.86 -53.10
C GLU A 778 3.90 -28.33 -52.28
N THR A 779 2.78 -27.63 -52.55
CA THR A 779 1.42 -27.96 -52.15
C THR A 779 0.93 -29.28 -52.74
N PRO A 780 0.27 -30.18 -51.97
CA PRO A 780 -0.54 -31.26 -52.52
C PRO A 780 -2.01 -30.83 -52.76
N PRO A 781 -2.71 -31.48 -53.71
CA PRO A 781 -4.02 -31.07 -54.25
C PRO A 781 -5.22 -31.52 -53.39
N PRO A 782 -6.47 -31.08 -53.70
CA PRO A 782 -7.64 -31.37 -52.87
C PRO A 782 -8.16 -32.79 -53.10
N VAL A 783 -8.77 -33.41 -52.08
CA VAL A 783 -9.36 -34.77 -52.15
C VAL A 783 -10.89 -34.68 -51.92
N PRO A 784 -11.71 -35.50 -52.63
CA PRO A 784 -13.08 -35.16 -53.03
C PRO A 784 -14.20 -35.50 -52.04
N ARG A 785 -15.40 -34.98 -52.37
CA ARG A 785 -16.71 -35.24 -51.76
C ARG A 785 -17.25 -36.65 -52.03
N ASP A 786 -18.04 -37.10 -51.05
CA ASP A 786 -19.15 -38.07 -51.06
C ASP A 786 -18.87 -39.58 -51.23
N GLU A 787 -19.29 -40.35 -50.21
CA GLU A 787 -20.39 -41.33 -50.34
C GLU A 787 -20.99 -41.70 -48.95
N ARG A 788 -22.32 -41.68 -48.86
CA ARG A 788 -23.15 -42.02 -47.67
C ARG A 788 -23.27 -43.55 -47.46
N PRO A 789 -23.60 -44.00 -46.24
CA PRO A 789 -24.45 -45.18 -46.05
C PRO A 789 -25.90 -44.79 -45.72
N ALA A 790 -26.85 -45.52 -46.32
CA ALA A 790 -28.30 -45.41 -46.15
C ALA A 790 -28.85 -46.57 -45.26
N PRO A 791 -30.17 -46.75 -45.05
CA PRO A 791 -30.85 -46.42 -43.79
C PRO A 791 -31.65 -47.60 -43.17
N ALA A 792 -32.13 -47.45 -41.93
CA ALA A 792 -33.27 -48.21 -41.38
C ALA A 792 -33.79 -47.60 -40.06
N PRO A 793 -35.06 -47.82 -39.66
CA PRO A 793 -36.30 -47.86 -40.44
C PRO A 793 -37.36 -46.86 -39.91
N GLU A 794 -38.26 -46.44 -40.80
CA GLU A 794 -39.41 -45.59 -40.45
C GLU A 794 -40.52 -46.37 -39.73
N GLY A 795 -41.15 -45.72 -38.74
CA GLY A 795 -42.47 -46.10 -38.27
C GLY A 795 -42.85 -45.67 -36.86
N ARG A 796 -43.14 -44.38 -36.64
CA ARG A 796 -44.38 -43.87 -35.97
C ARG A 796 -44.35 -42.35 -35.82
N ALA A 797 -45.52 -41.75 -36.00
CA ALA A 797 -45.75 -40.36 -36.36
C ALA A 797 -45.50 -39.32 -35.25
N ALA A 798 -45.05 -38.16 -35.72
CA ALA A 798 -45.07 -36.79 -35.18
C ALA A 798 -45.65 -36.55 -33.78
N GLY A 799 -44.75 -36.18 -32.86
CA GLY A 799 -45.02 -35.17 -31.82
C GLY A 799 -43.99 -34.06 -31.99
N SER A 800 -44.44 -32.85 -32.36
CA SER A 800 -43.58 -31.68 -32.53
C SER A 800 -42.90 -31.32 -31.21
N PHE A 801 -41.56 -31.29 -31.18
CA PHE A 801 -40.84 -30.57 -30.15
C PHE A 801 -41.00 -29.07 -30.41
N VAL A 802 -41.81 -28.41 -29.58
CA VAL A 802 -41.91 -26.95 -29.52
C VAL A 802 -40.87 -26.47 -28.51
N SER A 803 -40.02 -25.54 -28.95
CA SER A 803 -38.98 -24.94 -28.10
C SER A 803 -39.64 -24.12 -26.97
N PRO A 804 -39.13 -24.12 -25.73
CA PRO A 804 -39.72 -23.42 -24.58
C PRO A 804 -39.86 -21.89 -24.73
N TRP A 805 -39.38 -21.31 -25.83
CA TRP A 805 -39.37 -19.87 -26.13
C TRP A 805 -40.63 -19.38 -26.86
N ASP A 806 -41.39 -20.25 -27.54
CA ASP A 806 -42.61 -19.82 -28.26
C ASP A 806 -43.79 -19.47 -27.32
N ARG A 807 -43.69 -19.78 -26.02
CA ARG A 807 -44.74 -19.46 -25.02
C ARG A 807 -44.84 -17.99 -24.63
N TYR A 808 -43.87 -17.16 -25.04
CA TYR A 808 -43.80 -15.73 -24.69
C TYR A 808 -44.02 -14.81 -25.90
N ARG A 809 -44.46 -15.37 -27.03
CA ARG A 809 -44.60 -14.65 -28.30
C ARG A 809 -45.97 -13.99 -28.49
N GLU A 810 -46.93 -14.18 -27.59
CA GLU A 810 -48.26 -13.57 -27.70
C GLU A 810 -48.57 -12.59 -26.54
N PRO A 811 -49.23 -11.45 -26.83
CA PRO A 811 -49.62 -10.50 -25.80
C PRO A 811 -50.76 -11.08 -24.94
N ALA A 812 -50.59 -10.92 -23.63
CA ALA A 812 -51.40 -11.50 -22.55
C ALA A 812 -52.92 -11.58 -22.78
N SER A 813 -53.48 -12.79 -22.79
CA SER A 813 -54.88 -13.01 -22.46
C SER A 813 -55.02 -13.32 -20.96
N ALA A 814 -55.68 -12.42 -20.24
CA ALA A 814 -55.96 -12.52 -18.81
C ALA A 814 -56.75 -13.81 -18.44
N ARG A 815 -56.36 -14.49 -17.36
CA ARG A 815 -57.20 -15.43 -16.57
C ARG A 815 -56.55 -15.75 -15.19
N PRO A 816 -57.32 -16.24 -14.19
CA PRO A 816 -57.47 -15.59 -12.90
C PRO A 816 -56.65 -16.23 -11.77
N VAL A 817 -56.34 -15.43 -10.75
CA VAL A 817 -55.58 -15.81 -9.56
C VAL A 817 -56.44 -16.66 -8.61
N GLU A 818 -55.97 -17.87 -8.27
CA GLU A 818 -56.53 -18.71 -7.20
C GLU A 818 -56.11 -18.22 -5.81
N SER A 819 -57.02 -18.35 -4.85
CA SER A 819 -56.90 -17.82 -3.48
C SER A 819 -56.21 -18.80 -2.51
N PRO A 820 -55.37 -18.35 -1.56
CA PRO A 820 -54.82 -19.18 -0.48
C PRO A 820 -55.80 -19.33 0.71
N PRO A 821 -55.61 -20.34 1.60
CA PRO A 821 -56.64 -20.78 2.55
C PRO A 821 -56.81 -19.85 3.78
N SER A 822 -58.04 -19.86 4.30
CA SER A 822 -58.57 -18.96 5.33
C SER A 822 -57.88 -19.03 6.69
N ARG A 823 -57.59 -17.86 7.29
CA ARG A 823 -57.50 -17.68 8.75
C ARG A 823 -58.60 -16.72 9.21
N VAL A 824 -59.22 -17.07 10.33
CA VAL A 824 -60.39 -16.41 10.96
C VAL A 824 -60.10 -14.94 11.33
N PRO A 825 -61.04 -14.01 11.12
CA PRO A 825 -60.84 -12.58 11.40
C PRO A 825 -61.16 -12.17 12.85
N PRO A 826 -60.51 -11.13 13.42
CA PRO A 826 -61.01 -10.43 14.60
C PRO A 826 -62.05 -9.34 14.22
N LYS A 827 -62.89 -9.00 15.21
CA LYS A 827 -64.15 -8.24 15.18
C LYS A 827 -64.02 -6.78 14.67
N PRO A 828 -65.04 -6.20 14.00
CA PRO A 828 -64.96 -4.85 13.41
C PRO A 828 -65.25 -3.70 14.39
N ALA A 829 -64.56 -2.57 14.19
CA ALA A 829 -64.80 -1.28 14.85
C ALA A 829 -65.88 -0.46 14.09
N PRO A 830 -66.61 0.47 14.75
CA PRO A 830 -67.77 1.14 14.18
C PRO A 830 -67.42 2.29 13.20
N PRO A 831 -68.36 2.71 12.33
CA PRO A 831 -68.10 3.62 11.22
C PRO A 831 -68.23 5.10 11.62
N VAL A 832 -67.43 5.96 10.98
CA VAL A 832 -67.56 7.43 11.07
C VAL A 832 -68.05 7.96 9.71
N PRO A 833 -68.96 8.96 9.67
CA PRO A 833 -69.75 9.28 8.47
C PRO A 833 -69.02 10.18 7.48
N ILE A 834 -69.27 9.93 6.19
CA ILE A 834 -69.06 10.83 5.05
C ILE A 834 -70.25 11.77 4.97
N ILE A 835 -70.10 13.10 4.74
CA ILE A 835 -70.77 13.96 3.72
C ILE A 835 -70.07 15.38 3.66
N PRO A 836 -70.37 16.36 2.76
CA PRO A 836 -69.75 16.61 1.44
C PRO A 836 -69.16 18.04 1.20
N THR A 837 -68.54 18.19 0.01
CA THR A 837 -68.48 19.38 -0.89
C THR A 837 -67.82 20.71 -0.44
N VAL A 838 -66.74 21.01 -1.19
CA VAL A 838 -66.20 22.30 -1.72
C VAL A 838 -66.79 23.63 -1.21
N PRO A 839 -65.92 24.53 -0.73
CA PRO A 839 -65.91 25.89 -1.27
C PRO A 839 -64.50 26.43 -1.62
N THR A 840 -64.50 27.26 -2.67
CA THR A 840 -63.52 28.24 -3.16
C THR A 840 -62.44 28.74 -2.18
N VAL A 841 -61.18 28.71 -2.60
CA VAL A 841 -60.02 29.30 -1.90
C VAL A 841 -59.87 30.79 -2.28
N PRO A 842 -59.93 31.74 -1.32
CA PRO A 842 -59.39 33.10 -1.50
C PRO A 842 -57.88 33.11 -1.24
N ALA A 843 -57.19 34.07 -1.86
CA ALA A 843 -55.74 34.28 -1.82
C ALA A 843 -55.16 34.28 -0.38
N ALA A 844 -54.09 33.50 -0.18
CA ALA A 844 -53.40 33.40 1.10
C ALA A 844 -52.31 34.50 1.28
N PRO A 845 -52.10 35.03 2.51
CA PRO A 845 -51.08 36.02 2.85
C PRO A 845 -49.68 35.39 3.01
N PRO A 846 -48.59 36.20 3.19
CA PRO A 846 -47.22 35.70 3.21
C PRO A 846 -46.94 34.76 4.40
N PRO A 847 -45.97 33.83 4.28
CA PRO A 847 -45.85 32.71 5.21
C PRO A 847 -45.33 33.18 6.57
N SER A 848 -46.21 33.16 7.56
CA SER A 848 -45.89 33.13 8.99
C SER A 848 -45.70 31.67 9.41
N ALA A 849 -44.61 31.40 10.11
CA ALA A 849 -44.18 30.09 10.56
C ALA A 849 -45.21 29.40 11.48
N ALA A 850 -45.67 28.22 11.06
CA ALA A 850 -46.42 27.26 11.88
C ALA A 850 -46.17 25.81 11.37
N PRO A 851 -46.67 24.78 12.06
CA PRO A 851 -45.90 23.79 12.81
C PRO A 851 -45.55 22.51 12.01
N ARG A 852 -44.50 21.81 12.46
CA ARG A 852 -44.04 20.52 11.92
C ARG A 852 -45.13 19.45 12.04
N ALA A 853 -45.56 18.86 10.91
CA ALA A 853 -46.35 17.64 10.86
C ALA A 853 -45.85 16.69 9.75
N ASN A 854 -45.69 15.42 10.14
CA ASN A 854 -45.78 14.17 9.38
C ASN A 854 -44.67 13.81 8.35
N GLY A 855 -43.80 12.87 8.75
CA GLY A 855 -43.48 11.68 7.95
C GLY A 855 -42.67 11.81 6.66
N ARG A 856 -42.07 12.95 6.34
CA ARG A 856 -41.15 13.05 5.19
C ARG A 856 -39.76 12.53 5.56
N VAL A 857 -39.25 11.56 4.80
CA VAL A 857 -37.81 11.24 4.78
C VAL A 857 -37.10 12.48 4.24
N PRO A 858 -36.20 13.13 4.99
CA PRO A 858 -35.50 14.31 4.49
C PRO A 858 -34.67 13.95 3.25
N ARG A 859 -34.78 14.71 2.15
CA ARG A 859 -33.93 14.53 0.95
C ARG A 859 -32.43 14.58 1.30
N ARG A 860 -32.06 15.43 2.28
CA ARG A 860 -30.73 15.53 2.87
C ARG A 860 -30.88 16.05 4.29
N THR A 861 -30.16 15.47 5.26
CA THR A 861 -30.02 16.06 6.60
C THR A 861 -29.01 17.21 6.50
N LEU A 862 -29.47 18.45 6.60
CA LEU A 862 -28.56 19.59 6.77
C LEU A 862 -27.89 19.49 8.15
N PRO A 863 -26.56 19.28 8.22
CA PRO A 863 -25.87 19.41 9.50
C PRO A 863 -25.98 20.87 9.98
N GLY A 864 -26.08 21.08 11.29
CA GLY A 864 -25.91 22.41 11.87
C GLY A 864 -24.53 22.96 11.52
N ARG A 865 -24.36 24.29 11.49
CA ARG A 865 -23.04 24.91 11.26
C ARG A 865 -22.04 24.34 12.26
N LEU A 866 -20.94 23.75 11.78
CA LEU A 866 -19.84 23.29 12.62
C LEU A 866 -18.97 24.47 13.07
N SER A 867 -18.75 25.48 12.20
CA SER A 867 -17.97 26.67 12.57
C SER A 867 -18.75 27.99 12.42
N ASN A 868 -19.33 28.42 13.53
CA ASN A 868 -19.11 29.80 13.99
C ASN A 868 -18.20 29.81 15.24
N ALA A 869 -17.63 28.64 15.58
CA ALA A 869 -16.74 28.45 16.71
C ALA A 869 -15.31 28.87 16.31
N ALA A 870 -14.65 29.69 17.12
CA ALA A 870 -13.32 30.24 16.86
C ALA A 870 -12.19 29.17 16.92
N ASP A 871 -12.56 27.92 17.13
CA ASP A 871 -11.76 26.79 17.62
C ASP A 871 -11.95 25.49 16.80
N GLY A 872 -12.50 25.58 15.58
CA GLY A 872 -12.70 24.42 14.69
C GLY A 872 -11.40 23.73 14.22
N THR A 873 -11.45 22.40 14.05
CA THR A 873 -10.32 21.58 13.59
C THR A 873 -9.99 21.80 12.10
N PHE A 874 -8.90 21.19 11.62
CA PHE A 874 -8.61 21.14 10.18
C PHE A 874 -9.77 20.52 9.38
N LEU A 875 -10.37 19.43 9.89
CA LEU A 875 -11.46 18.75 9.22
C LEU A 875 -12.74 19.61 9.23
N ASP A 876 -13.04 20.31 10.32
CA ASP A 876 -14.21 21.21 10.39
C ASP A 876 -14.10 22.33 9.34
N ARG A 877 -12.92 22.96 9.26
CA ARG A 877 -12.65 23.98 8.24
C ARG A 877 -12.72 23.42 6.83
N ARG A 878 -12.28 22.17 6.62
CA ARG A 878 -12.37 21.49 5.32
C ARG A 878 -13.82 21.14 4.96
N ILE A 879 -14.62 20.66 5.90
CA ILE A 879 -16.05 20.35 5.71
C ILE A 879 -16.82 21.64 5.37
N ASP A 880 -16.57 22.72 6.10
CA ASP A 880 -17.23 23.99 5.83
C ASP A 880 -16.83 24.55 4.46
N ALA A 881 -15.53 24.52 4.12
CA ALA A 881 -15.07 24.91 2.79
C ALA A 881 -15.65 24.06 1.65
N LEU A 882 -15.87 22.76 1.88
CA LEU A 882 -16.46 21.85 0.88
C LEU A 882 -17.98 21.96 0.75
N SER A 883 -18.69 22.54 1.73
CA SER A 883 -20.16 22.51 1.79
C SER A 883 -20.84 23.88 1.87
N GLU A 884 -20.09 24.98 1.86
CA GLU A 884 -20.65 26.34 1.98
C GLU A 884 -21.71 26.64 0.91
N GLU A 885 -21.38 26.44 -0.37
CA GLU A 885 -22.29 26.74 -1.49
C GLU A 885 -23.49 25.79 -1.50
N ASP A 886 -23.27 24.49 -1.31
CA ASP A 886 -24.30 23.46 -1.19
C ASP A 886 -25.32 23.79 -0.09
N ARG A 887 -24.86 24.23 1.09
CA ARG A 887 -25.72 24.59 2.21
C ARG A 887 -26.60 25.80 1.87
N LEU A 888 -26.08 26.78 1.15
CA LEU A 888 -26.86 27.94 0.69
C LEU A 888 -27.93 27.53 -0.33
N ILE A 889 -27.59 26.66 -1.28
CA ILE A 889 -28.52 26.13 -2.29
C ILE A 889 -29.65 25.35 -1.61
N VAL A 890 -29.32 24.43 -0.69
CA VAL A 890 -30.34 23.66 0.06
C VAL A 890 -31.20 24.57 0.94
N ALA A 891 -30.61 25.58 1.61
CA ALA A 891 -31.36 26.54 2.43
C ALA A 891 -32.36 27.38 1.62
N ARG A 892 -32.11 27.58 0.33
CA ARG A 892 -33.01 28.27 -0.61
C ARG A 892 -34.02 27.33 -1.29
N ASP A 893 -34.04 26.05 -0.92
CA ASP A 893 -34.79 24.99 -1.60
C ASP A 893 -34.36 24.75 -3.06
N GLU A 894 -33.21 25.27 -3.49
CA GLU A 894 -32.73 25.25 -4.90
C GLU A 894 -31.93 23.99 -5.27
N TYR A 895 -31.99 22.94 -4.44
CA TYR A 895 -31.24 21.71 -4.65
C TYR A 895 -32.06 20.67 -5.45
N PHE A 896 -31.68 20.46 -6.72
CA PHE A 896 -32.39 19.59 -7.68
C PHE A 896 -31.86 18.14 -7.74
N TYR A 897 -30.84 17.81 -6.96
CA TYR A 897 -30.13 16.54 -7.01
C TYR A 897 -30.54 15.60 -5.86
N GLU A 898 -30.19 14.32 -5.98
CA GLU A 898 -30.53 13.26 -5.01
C GLU A 898 -32.03 13.10 -4.70
N PRO A 899 -32.94 13.01 -5.70
CA PRO A 899 -34.32 12.63 -5.42
C PRO A 899 -34.35 11.20 -4.85
N VAL A 900 -34.98 11.02 -3.69
CA VAL A 900 -35.22 9.69 -3.11
C VAL A 900 -36.41 9.06 -3.82
N ILE A 901 -36.14 8.26 -4.85
CA ILE A 901 -37.17 7.57 -5.62
C ILE A 901 -37.81 6.50 -4.73
N GLU A 902 -39.09 6.71 -4.39
CA GLU A 902 -39.92 5.80 -3.61
C GLU A 902 -40.41 4.61 -4.47
N GLN A 903 -40.78 4.91 -5.72
CA GLN A 903 -41.35 3.96 -6.69
C GLN A 903 -41.00 4.39 -8.11
N ALA A 904 -40.91 3.41 -9.02
CA ALA A 904 -40.78 3.64 -10.46
C ALA A 904 -41.74 2.71 -11.21
N GLU A 905 -42.42 3.25 -12.22
CA GLU A 905 -43.36 2.51 -13.06
C GLU A 905 -43.29 3.07 -14.49
N GLY A 906 -42.74 2.27 -15.43
CA GLY A 906 -42.48 2.71 -16.80
C GLY A 906 -41.65 4.01 -16.84
N ALA A 907 -42.15 5.03 -17.53
CA ALA A 907 -41.50 6.34 -17.61
C ALA A 907 -41.69 7.23 -16.37
N ARG A 908 -42.36 6.77 -15.31
CA ARG A 908 -42.70 7.60 -14.16
C ARG A 908 -41.93 7.20 -12.91
N ILE A 909 -41.56 8.20 -12.13
CA ILE A 909 -40.93 8.03 -10.82
C ILE A 909 -41.74 8.78 -9.75
N LYS A 910 -41.76 8.23 -8.55
CA LYS A 910 -42.41 8.85 -7.39
C LYS A 910 -41.36 9.28 -6.38
N PHE A 911 -41.39 10.54 -5.97
CA PHE A 911 -40.62 11.04 -4.83
C PHE A 911 -41.38 12.17 -4.14
N ASP A 912 -41.18 12.34 -2.83
CA ASP A 912 -41.95 13.23 -1.96
C ASP A 912 -43.48 13.06 -2.10
N GLY A 913 -43.92 11.82 -2.28
CA GLY A 913 -45.32 11.47 -2.46
C GLY A 913 -45.94 11.90 -3.80
N ARG A 914 -45.18 12.47 -4.75
CA ARG A 914 -45.67 12.93 -6.06
C ARG A 914 -45.08 12.11 -7.19
N TRP A 915 -45.89 11.86 -8.22
CA TRP A 915 -45.46 11.23 -9.46
C TRP A 915 -44.94 12.26 -10.45
N PHE A 916 -43.85 11.91 -11.13
CA PHE A 916 -43.23 12.71 -12.17
C PHE A 916 -42.95 11.86 -13.40
N LEU A 917 -43.12 12.44 -14.57
CA LEU A 917 -42.63 11.89 -15.83
C LEU A 917 -41.12 12.09 -15.92
N ASN A 918 -40.35 11.01 -16.04
CA ASN A 918 -38.90 11.03 -15.90
C ASN A 918 -38.19 11.20 -17.25
N PHE A 919 -37.54 12.35 -17.46
CA PHE A 919 -36.69 12.64 -18.61
C PHE A 919 -35.20 12.75 -18.21
N ALA A 920 -34.81 12.14 -17.09
CA ALA A 920 -33.43 12.15 -16.59
C ALA A 920 -32.81 10.74 -16.51
N SER A 921 -33.54 9.68 -16.87
CA SER A 921 -33.06 8.30 -16.85
C SER A 921 -32.30 7.94 -18.13
N TYR A 922 -31.20 7.20 -17.98
CA TYR A 922 -30.42 6.63 -19.09
C TYR A 922 -30.90 5.25 -19.55
N SER A 923 -32.08 4.80 -19.12
CA SER A 923 -32.69 3.53 -19.53
C SER A 923 -33.21 3.62 -20.98
N TYR A 924 -32.33 3.85 -21.95
CA TYR A 924 -32.67 4.21 -23.33
C TYR A 924 -33.68 3.27 -23.99
N LEU A 925 -33.48 1.96 -23.85
CA LEU A 925 -34.40 0.94 -24.39
C LEU A 925 -35.50 0.53 -23.41
N GLY A 926 -35.62 1.19 -22.24
CA GLY A 926 -36.72 0.97 -21.30
C GLY A 926 -36.74 -0.42 -20.67
N LEU A 927 -35.57 -1.07 -20.51
CA LEU A 927 -35.46 -2.48 -20.12
C LEU A 927 -35.62 -2.76 -18.61
N ILE A 928 -35.82 -1.73 -17.79
CA ILE A 928 -36.07 -1.90 -16.35
C ILE A 928 -37.45 -2.54 -16.15
N GLY A 929 -37.50 -3.66 -15.41
CA GLY A 929 -38.73 -4.42 -15.18
C GLY A 929 -39.11 -5.36 -16.32
N HIS A 930 -38.17 -5.69 -17.21
CA HIS A 930 -38.40 -6.64 -18.29
C HIS A 930 -38.43 -8.08 -17.75
N ASP A 931 -39.57 -8.77 -17.87
CA ASP A 931 -39.81 -10.11 -17.28
C ASP A 931 -38.69 -11.13 -17.52
N TYR A 932 -38.16 -11.23 -18.74
CA TYR A 932 -37.04 -12.13 -19.04
C TYR A 932 -35.78 -11.81 -18.23
N ILE A 933 -35.41 -10.52 -18.16
CA ILE A 933 -34.22 -10.06 -17.46
C ILE A 933 -34.40 -10.33 -15.96
N ASP A 934 -35.56 -9.95 -15.40
CA ASP A 934 -35.87 -10.16 -13.99
C ASP A 934 -35.85 -11.65 -13.63
N GLN A 935 -36.38 -12.52 -14.49
CA GLN A 935 -36.31 -13.96 -14.27
C GLN A 935 -34.87 -14.50 -14.30
N GLN A 936 -34.02 -14.05 -15.26
CA GLN A 936 -32.61 -14.44 -15.28
C GLN A 936 -31.86 -13.99 -14.01
N VAL A 937 -32.22 -12.83 -13.47
CA VAL A 937 -31.69 -12.34 -12.19
C VAL A 937 -32.10 -13.24 -11.04
N LEU A 938 -33.39 -13.57 -10.92
CA LEU A 938 -33.90 -14.44 -9.86
C LEU A 938 -33.23 -15.82 -9.90
N ASP A 939 -33.13 -16.42 -11.09
CA ASP A 939 -32.46 -17.70 -11.30
C ASP A 939 -30.98 -17.64 -10.89
N ALA A 940 -30.28 -16.57 -11.25
CA ALA A 940 -28.87 -16.38 -10.90
C ALA A 940 -28.68 -16.22 -9.39
N VAL A 941 -29.55 -15.48 -8.71
CA VAL A 941 -29.51 -15.32 -7.25
C VAL A 941 -29.82 -16.63 -6.54
N GLU A 942 -30.79 -17.40 -7.03
CA GLU A 942 -31.11 -18.73 -6.47
C GLU A 942 -29.92 -19.69 -6.59
N ARG A 943 -29.21 -19.68 -7.73
CA ARG A 943 -28.09 -20.60 -8.00
C ARG A 943 -26.75 -20.17 -7.40
N HIS A 944 -26.47 -18.87 -7.38
CA HIS A 944 -25.14 -18.33 -7.06
C HIS A 944 -25.12 -17.41 -5.85
N GLY A 945 -26.27 -17.17 -5.22
CA GLY A 945 -26.42 -16.24 -4.13
C GLY A 945 -26.31 -14.78 -4.59
N THR A 946 -26.10 -13.88 -3.63
CA THR A 946 -26.12 -12.44 -3.87
C THR A 946 -24.76 -11.84 -4.27
N GLY A 947 -23.69 -12.64 -4.27
CA GLY A 947 -22.34 -12.17 -4.57
C GLY A 947 -21.35 -13.32 -4.78
N ALA A 948 -20.29 -13.06 -5.55
CA ALA A 948 -19.21 -14.03 -5.78
C ALA A 948 -18.17 -14.08 -4.65
N HIS A 949 -18.23 -13.15 -3.68
CA HIS A 949 -17.35 -13.10 -2.49
C HIS A 949 -15.84 -13.12 -2.79
N GLY A 950 -15.42 -12.45 -3.86
CA GLY A 950 -14.01 -12.34 -4.27
C GLY A 950 -13.80 -11.39 -5.45
N VAL A 951 -12.53 -11.08 -5.73
CA VAL A 951 -12.12 -10.35 -6.96
C VAL A 951 -12.09 -11.30 -8.16
N ARG A 952 -12.24 -10.76 -9.38
CA ARG A 952 -12.32 -11.56 -10.60
C ARG A 952 -11.08 -12.43 -10.87
N LEU A 953 -9.88 -11.96 -10.51
CA LEU A 953 -8.62 -12.69 -10.71
C LEU A 953 -8.49 -13.95 -9.84
N LEU A 954 -9.17 -13.97 -8.68
CA LEU A 954 -9.12 -15.07 -7.71
C LEU A 954 -10.46 -15.84 -7.76
N ALA A 955 -11.10 -16.04 -6.61
CA ALA A 955 -12.35 -16.82 -6.49
C ALA A 955 -13.64 -16.07 -6.88
N GLY A 956 -13.55 -14.85 -7.43
CA GLY A 956 -14.73 -14.03 -7.76
C GLY A 956 -15.33 -14.29 -9.15
N THR A 957 -14.70 -15.08 -10.01
CA THR A 957 -15.20 -15.32 -11.37
C THR A 957 -16.15 -16.52 -11.43
N LEU A 958 -17.45 -16.22 -11.47
CA LEU A 958 -18.50 -17.17 -11.86
C LEU A 958 -18.53 -17.40 -13.37
N HIS A 959 -19.05 -18.56 -13.80
CA HIS A 959 -19.28 -18.84 -15.22
C HIS A 959 -20.13 -17.76 -15.91
N LEU A 960 -21.12 -17.20 -15.21
CA LEU A 960 -21.95 -16.09 -15.70
C LEU A 960 -21.13 -14.88 -16.15
N HIS A 961 -20.02 -14.57 -15.46
CA HIS A 961 -19.15 -13.45 -15.87
C HIS A 961 -18.51 -13.72 -17.23
N ARG A 962 -18.07 -14.96 -17.45
CA ARG A 962 -17.46 -15.34 -18.72
C ARG A 962 -18.49 -15.40 -19.84
N GLU A 963 -19.70 -15.88 -19.55
CA GLU A 963 -20.80 -15.87 -20.50
C GLU A 963 -21.19 -14.44 -20.91
N LEU A 964 -21.22 -13.50 -19.96
CA LEU A 964 -21.43 -12.09 -20.25
C LEU A 964 -20.32 -11.52 -21.14
N GLU A 965 -19.05 -11.74 -20.79
CA GLU A 965 -17.90 -11.29 -21.59
C GLU A 965 -17.96 -11.80 -23.03
N LEU A 966 -18.24 -13.09 -23.22
CA LEU A 966 -18.37 -13.69 -24.55
C LEU A 966 -19.62 -13.19 -25.30
N SER A 967 -20.69 -12.83 -24.58
CA SER A 967 -21.89 -12.27 -25.20
C SER A 967 -21.66 -10.82 -25.65
N LEU A 968 -20.95 -10.02 -24.85
CA LEU A 968 -20.50 -8.68 -25.22
C LEU A 968 -19.57 -8.72 -26.43
N ALA A 969 -18.54 -9.56 -26.41
CA ALA A 969 -17.60 -9.70 -27.52
C ALA A 969 -18.32 -10.05 -28.84
N ARG A 970 -19.22 -11.04 -28.80
CA ARG A 970 -20.04 -11.42 -29.97
C ARG A 970 -20.96 -10.30 -30.44
N PHE A 971 -21.61 -9.59 -29.53
CA PHE A 971 -22.53 -8.50 -29.88
C PHE A 971 -21.81 -7.31 -30.53
N LEU A 972 -20.62 -6.97 -30.01
CA LEU A 972 -19.82 -5.83 -30.46
C LEU A 972 -18.89 -6.15 -31.64
N GLY A 973 -18.81 -7.43 -32.06
CA GLY A 973 -17.90 -7.87 -33.12
C GLY A 973 -16.42 -7.80 -32.72
N ALA A 974 -16.12 -8.06 -31.44
CA ALA A 974 -14.76 -8.13 -30.91
C ALA A 974 -14.34 -9.58 -30.62
N GLU A 975 -13.04 -9.83 -30.46
CA GLU A 975 -12.53 -11.18 -30.22
C GLU A 975 -12.75 -11.65 -28.78
N ASP A 976 -12.66 -10.74 -27.81
CA ASP A 976 -12.94 -10.99 -26.40
C ASP A 976 -13.38 -9.70 -25.67
N ALA A 977 -13.84 -9.85 -24.42
CA ALA A 977 -14.16 -8.75 -23.53
C ALA A 977 -13.79 -9.04 -22.08
N VAL A 978 -13.69 -7.97 -21.28
CA VAL A 978 -13.51 -8.00 -19.83
C VAL A 978 -14.52 -7.08 -19.16
N VAL A 979 -15.13 -7.57 -18.06
CA VAL A 979 -16.15 -6.83 -17.31
C VAL A 979 -15.62 -6.32 -15.97
N TYR A 980 -15.85 -5.04 -15.69
CA TYR A 980 -15.53 -4.29 -14.47
C TYR A 980 -16.78 -4.00 -13.62
N SER A 981 -16.58 -3.61 -12.36
CA SER A 981 -17.64 -3.27 -11.41
C SER A 981 -18.40 -1.97 -11.75
N SER A 982 -17.84 -1.08 -12.57
CA SER A 982 -18.51 0.13 -13.08
C SER A 982 -17.87 0.62 -14.38
N GLY A 983 -18.60 1.42 -15.17
CA GLY A 983 -18.04 2.12 -16.34
C GLY A 983 -16.94 3.12 -15.96
N TYR A 984 -17.05 3.74 -14.79
CA TYR A 984 -15.99 4.61 -14.24
C TYR A 984 -14.68 3.82 -14.07
N MET A 985 -14.75 2.65 -13.45
CA MET A 985 -13.57 1.81 -13.22
C MET A 985 -13.01 1.23 -14.52
N ALA A 986 -13.87 0.92 -15.50
CA ALA A 986 -13.42 0.46 -16.81
C ALA A 986 -12.52 1.51 -17.50
N ASN A 987 -12.92 2.79 -17.51
CA ASN A 987 -12.05 3.86 -18.03
C ASN A 987 -10.75 4.02 -17.24
N VAL A 988 -10.85 4.25 -15.92
CA VAL A 988 -9.68 4.55 -15.08
C VAL A 988 -8.65 3.43 -15.16
N ALA A 989 -9.08 2.18 -15.00
CA ALA A 989 -8.18 1.04 -14.95
C ALA A 989 -7.59 0.66 -16.31
N THR A 990 -8.32 0.90 -17.40
CA THR A 990 -7.84 0.60 -18.77
C THR A 990 -6.80 1.61 -19.19
N VAL A 991 -7.11 2.91 -19.08
CA VAL A 991 -6.18 3.97 -19.45
C VAL A 991 -4.89 3.87 -18.62
N SER A 992 -4.99 3.71 -17.30
CA SER A 992 -3.80 3.60 -16.44
C SER A 992 -2.99 2.32 -16.63
N ALA A 993 -3.53 1.32 -17.34
CA ALA A 993 -2.82 0.07 -17.64
C ALA A 993 -2.16 0.08 -19.02
N LEU A 994 -2.68 0.85 -19.97
CA LEU A 994 -2.18 0.89 -21.34
C LEU A 994 -1.06 1.91 -21.57
N VAL A 995 -0.99 2.98 -20.76
CA VAL A 995 -0.02 4.06 -20.91
C VAL A 995 0.56 4.48 -19.55
N GLY A 996 1.80 4.98 -19.54
CA GLY A 996 2.50 5.41 -18.33
C GLY A 996 3.46 6.59 -18.54
N PRO A 997 4.34 6.90 -17.56
CA PRO A 997 5.30 7.98 -17.68
C PRO A 997 6.22 7.82 -18.89
N GLY A 998 6.21 8.83 -19.78
CA GLY A 998 6.94 8.81 -21.05
C GLY A 998 6.06 8.55 -22.28
N ASP A 999 4.81 8.12 -22.08
CA ASP A 999 3.79 8.05 -23.13
C ASP A 999 2.93 9.32 -23.16
N VAL A 1000 2.16 9.50 -24.23
CA VAL A 1000 1.27 10.65 -24.45
C VAL A 1000 -0.17 10.22 -24.74
N ILE A 1001 -1.11 10.79 -24.00
CA ILE A 1001 -2.54 10.63 -24.26
C ILE A 1001 -3.04 11.82 -25.07
N VAL A 1002 -3.79 11.55 -26.15
CA VAL A 1002 -4.46 12.58 -26.95
C VAL A 1002 -5.97 12.44 -26.78
N GLY A 1003 -6.62 13.44 -26.19
CA GLY A 1003 -8.03 13.35 -25.79
C GLY A 1003 -8.87 14.57 -26.13
N ASP A 1004 -10.16 14.36 -26.40
CA ASP A 1004 -11.12 15.46 -26.59
C ASP A 1004 -11.29 16.22 -25.26
N VAL A 1005 -11.40 17.55 -25.33
CA VAL A 1005 -11.64 18.39 -24.13
C VAL A 1005 -12.94 18.07 -23.39
N TYR A 1006 -13.91 17.42 -24.04
CA TYR A 1006 -15.22 17.05 -23.47
C TYR A 1006 -15.31 15.59 -23.03
N ASN A 1007 -14.23 14.82 -23.12
CA ASN A 1007 -14.19 13.45 -22.63
C ASN A 1007 -14.67 13.32 -21.17
N HIS A 1008 -15.33 12.20 -20.88
CA HIS A 1008 -15.93 11.96 -19.58
C HIS A 1008 -14.91 12.03 -18.42
N ALA A 1009 -15.35 12.49 -17.24
CA ALA A 1009 -14.48 12.69 -16.08
C ALA A 1009 -13.68 11.42 -15.66
N SER A 1010 -14.24 10.23 -15.84
CA SER A 1010 -13.52 8.97 -15.55
C SER A 1010 -12.33 8.73 -16.47
N ILE A 1011 -12.37 9.21 -17.71
CA ILE A 1011 -11.24 9.18 -18.65
C ILE A 1011 -10.16 10.12 -18.13
N LEU A 1012 -10.52 11.35 -17.73
CA LEU A 1012 -9.59 12.33 -17.17
C LEU A 1012 -8.91 11.84 -15.88
N ASP A 1013 -9.63 11.11 -15.03
CA ASP A 1013 -9.05 10.49 -13.83
C ASP A 1013 -8.12 9.32 -14.20
N GLY A 1014 -8.41 8.59 -15.27
CA GLY A 1014 -7.48 7.63 -15.89
C GLY A 1014 -6.20 8.30 -16.37
N TYR A 1015 -6.29 9.48 -17.01
CA TYR A 1015 -5.12 10.26 -17.42
C TYR A 1015 -4.22 10.57 -16.22
N ARG A 1016 -4.81 11.12 -15.15
CA ARG A 1016 -4.09 11.49 -13.93
C ARG A 1016 -3.41 10.29 -13.26
N LEU A 1017 -4.08 9.15 -13.23
CA LEU A 1017 -3.55 7.94 -12.58
C LEU A 1017 -2.45 7.26 -13.40
N SER A 1018 -2.48 7.39 -14.73
CA SER A 1018 -1.47 6.81 -15.63
C SER A 1018 -0.07 7.43 -15.44
N GLY A 1019 0.01 8.72 -15.14
CA GLY A 1019 1.28 9.47 -15.13
C GLY A 1019 1.83 9.79 -16.53
N ALA A 1020 1.08 9.49 -17.59
CA ALA A 1020 1.40 9.90 -18.97
C ALA A 1020 1.19 11.40 -19.18
N ASP A 1021 1.88 11.97 -20.17
CA ASP A 1021 1.63 13.35 -20.60
C ASP A 1021 0.30 13.43 -21.36
N VAL A 1022 -0.43 14.54 -21.24
CA VAL A 1022 -1.76 14.71 -21.84
C VAL A 1022 -1.78 15.90 -22.78
N ILE A 1023 -2.21 15.67 -24.02
CA ILE A 1023 -2.48 16.72 -25.00
C ILE A 1023 -3.96 16.68 -25.36
N THR A 1024 -4.70 17.74 -25.05
CA THR A 1024 -6.11 17.83 -25.44
C THR A 1024 -6.28 18.48 -26.82
N TYR A 1025 -7.33 18.10 -27.53
CA TYR A 1025 -7.78 18.77 -28.75
C TYR A 1025 -9.20 19.32 -28.57
N ALA A 1026 -9.49 20.42 -29.29
CA ALA A 1026 -10.78 21.08 -29.28
C ALA A 1026 -11.90 20.10 -29.70
N HIS A 1027 -13.05 20.27 -29.09
CA HIS A 1027 -14.15 19.31 -29.17
C HIS A 1027 -14.54 18.98 -30.62
N ASN A 1028 -14.43 17.70 -30.97
CA ASN A 1028 -14.71 17.13 -32.30
C ASN A 1028 -13.96 17.83 -33.47
N ASP A 1029 -12.81 18.48 -33.20
CA ASP A 1029 -12.01 19.20 -34.21
C ASP A 1029 -10.84 18.33 -34.72
N LEU A 1030 -11.00 17.78 -35.93
CA LEU A 1030 -10.00 16.92 -36.56
C LEU A 1030 -8.68 17.65 -36.87
N ALA A 1031 -8.71 18.94 -37.18
CA ALA A 1031 -7.49 19.70 -37.46
C ALA A 1031 -6.69 19.92 -36.16
N ASP A 1032 -7.40 20.13 -35.05
CA ASP A 1032 -6.84 20.28 -33.72
C ASP A 1032 -6.27 18.95 -33.18
N LEU A 1033 -6.98 17.85 -33.46
CA LEU A 1033 -6.52 16.48 -33.20
C LEU A 1033 -5.25 16.16 -33.99
N GLU A 1034 -5.22 16.44 -35.29
CA GLU A 1034 -4.02 16.22 -36.11
C GLU A 1034 -2.83 17.03 -35.59
N ARG A 1035 -3.06 18.29 -35.19
CA ARG A 1035 -2.03 19.11 -34.55
C ARG A 1035 -1.56 18.50 -33.22
N ALA A 1036 -2.46 17.95 -32.42
CA ALA A 1036 -2.10 17.27 -31.17
C ALA A 1036 -1.24 16.02 -31.44
N LEU A 1037 -1.63 15.18 -32.40
CA LEU A 1037 -0.88 14.00 -32.82
C LEU A 1037 0.52 14.35 -33.33
N LYS A 1038 0.66 15.41 -34.14
CA LYS A 1038 1.96 15.91 -34.62
C LYS A 1038 2.92 16.32 -33.49
N LYS A 1039 2.41 16.70 -32.31
CA LYS A 1039 3.23 17.12 -31.16
C LYS A 1039 3.80 15.96 -30.36
N VAL A 1040 3.26 14.75 -30.50
CA VAL A 1040 3.63 13.59 -29.68
C VAL A 1040 5.07 13.14 -29.94
N GLY A 1041 5.57 13.26 -31.17
CA GLY A 1041 6.89 12.76 -31.56
C GLY A 1041 6.98 11.23 -31.46
N ASP A 1042 8.13 10.71 -31.04
CA ASP A 1042 8.44 9.28 -31.00
C ASP A 1042 7.92 8.55 -29.74
N ALA A 1043 7.22 9.26 -28.84
CA ALA A 1043 6.63 8.67 -27.63
C ALA A 1043 5.48 7.70 -27.95
N GLY A 1044 5.28 6.71 -27.07
CA GLY A 1044 4.08 5.86 -27.09
C GLY A 1044 2.82 6.72 -26.96
N ARG A 1045 1.73 6.33 -27.62
CA ARG A 1045 0.55 7.19 -27.74
C ARG A 1045 -0.77 6.44 -27.70
N LEU A 1046 -1.80 7.07 -27.15
CA LEU A 1046 -3.18 6.57 -27.14
C LEU A 1046 -4.15 7.72 -27.42
N VAL A 1047 -5.02 7.56 -28.41
CA VAL A 1047 -6.13 8.49 -28.65
C VAL A 1047 -7.36 7.98 -27.89
N VAL A 1048 -8.04 8.88 -27.16
CA VAL A 1048 -9.24 8.54 -26.39
C VAL A 1048 -10.38 9.51 -26.71
N THR A 1049 -11.57 9.00 -27.01
CA THR A 1049 -12.76 9.84 -27.27
C THR A 1049 -14.06 9.20 -26.77
N ASP A 1050 -15.02 10.01 -26.32
CA ASP A 1050 -16.41 9.57 -26.13
C ASP A 1050 -17.07 9.32 -27.50
N ALA A 1051 -17.89 8.27 -27.64
CA ALA A 1051 -18.69 8.05 -28.85
C ALA A 1051 -19.84 9.06 -28.98
N VAL A 1052 -20.52 9.32 -27.86
CA VAL A 1052 -21.62 10.27 -27.73
C VAL A 1052 -21.35 11.13 -26.50
N PHE A 1053 -21.22 12.43 -26.68
CA PHE A 1053 -20.84 13.34 -25.60
C PHE A 1053 -22.00 13.57 -24.63
N SER A 1054 -21.81 13.15 -23.37
CA SER A 1054 -22.91 12.98 -22.39
C SER A 1054 -23.72 14.23 -22.00
N MET A 1055 -23.22 15.43 -22.32
CA MET A 1055 -23.88 16.71 -22.03
C MET A 1055 -24.50 17.36 -23.28
N ASP A 1056 -24.08 16.94 -24.46
CA ASP A 1056 -24.30 17.65 -25.73
C ASP A 1056 -25.09 16.75 -26.70
N GLY A 1057 -24.89 15.44 -26.63
CA GLY A 1057 -25.68 14.44 -27.36
C GLY A 1057 -25.33 14.33 -28.84
N ASP A 1058 -24.28 15.03 -29.28
CA ASP A 1058 -23.64 14.87 -30.57
C ASP A 1058 -22.71 13.64 -30.57
N VAL A 1059 -22.36 13.20 -31.79
CA VAL A 1059 -21.58 11.98 -32.05
C VAL A 1059 -20.19 12.37 -32.55
N ALA A 1060 -19.16 11.70 -32.03
CA ALA A 1060 -17.79 11.93 -32.49
C ALA A 1060 -17.63 11.57 -33.99
N ASP A 1061 -16.81 12.34 -34.72
CA ASP A 1061 -16.43 12.03 -36.11
C ASP A 1061 -15.45 10.84 -36.16
N LEU A 1062 -15.97 9.64 -35.85
CA LEU A 1062 -15.19 8.41 -35.84
C LEU A 1062 -14.46 8.15 -37.17
N PRO A 1063 -15.05 8.35 -38.37
CA PRO A 1063 -14.34 8.21 -39.63
C PRO A 1063 -13.08 9.07 -39.71
N GLY A 1064 -13.18 10.36 -39.38
CA GLY A 1064 -12.05 11.28 -39.42
C GLY A 1064 -11.00 11.01 -38.34
N ILE A 1065 -11.44 10.65 -37.12
CA ILE A 1065 -10.55 10.27 -36.03
C ILE A 1065 -9.75 9.02 -36.40
N LEU A 1066 -10.41 7.99 -36.96
CA LEU A 1066 -9.74 6.76 -37.40
C LEU A 1066 -8.71 7.01 -38.49
N GLU A 1067 -9.03 7.85 -39.49
CA GLU A 1067 -8.07 8.19 -40.54
C GLU A 1067 -6.79 8.82 -39.95
N LEU A 1068 -6.93 9.68 -38.95
CA LEU A 1068 -5.80 10.28 -38.26
C LEU A 1068 -5.06 9.25 -37.39
N CYS A 1069 -5.77 8.42 -36.64
CA CYS A 1069 -5.16 7.37 -35.83
C CYS A 1069 -4.31 6.41 -36.69
N GLU A 1070 -4.83 5.98 -37.85
CA GLU A 1070 -4.12 5.13 -38.81
C GLU A 1070 -2.90 5.85 -39.42
N ARG A 1071 -3.04 7.13 -39.77
CA ARG A 1071 -1.96 7.95 -40.33
C ARG A 1071 -0.80 8.14 -39.35
N TYR A 1072 -1.11 8.24 -38.05
CA TYR A 1072 -0.14 8.54 -36.99
C TYR A 1072 0.24 7.32 -36.14
N ASP A 1073 -0.17 6.11 -36.53
CA ASP A 1073 0.06 4.87 -35.79
C ASP A 1073 -0.29 5.03 -34.30
N ALA A 1074 -1.54 5.41 -34.06
CA ALA A 1074 -2.06 5.71 -32.74
C ALA A 1074 -3.27 4.81 -32.44
N PRO A 1075 -3.16 3.88 -31.46
CA PRO A 1075 -4.31 3.11 -31.00
C PRO A 1075 -5.46 4.01 -30.54
N LEU A 1076 -6.69 3.58 -30.80
CA LEU A 1076 -7.91 4.32 -30.49
C LEU A 1076 -8.75 3.60 -29.43
N MET A 1077 -9.06 4.35 -28.37
CA MET A 1077 -10.06 3.99 -27.37
C MET A 1077 -11.32 4.83 -27.54
N VAL A 1078 -12.47 4.16 -27.66
CA VAL A 1078 -13.78 4.80 -27.77
C VAL A 1078 -14.67 4.40 -26.58
N ASP A 1079 -15.23 5.39 -25.88
CA ASP A 1079 -16.23 5.19 -24.82
C ASP A 1079 -17.66 5.18 -25.41
N GLU A 1080 -18.20 3.96 -25.54
CA GLU A 1080 -19.52 3.65 -26.09
C GLU A 1080 -20.66 3.72 -25.04
N ALA A 1081 -20.44 4.36 -23.89
CA ALA A 1081 -21.42 4.33 -22.80
C ALA A 1081 -22.78 4.93 -23.18
N HIS A 1082 -22.83 5.91 -24.08
CA HIS A 1082 -24.07 6.54 -24.55
C HIS A 1082 -24.52 6.11 -25.96
N SER A 1083 -23.81 5.17 -26.58
CA SER A 1083 -24.07 4.68 -27.93
C SER A 1083 -24.57 3.23 -27.97
N LEU A 1084 -24.22 2.38 -27.00
CA LEU A 1084 -24.71 1.00 -26.92
C LEU A 1084 -26.25 0.96 -26.86
N GLY A 1085 -26.87 0.28 -27.81
CA GLY A 1085 -28.32 0.19 -28.01
C GLY A 1085 -28.98 1.47 -28.55
N VAL A 1086 -28.20 2.51 -28.80
CA VAL A 1086 -28.67 3.84 -29.23
C VAL A 1086 -28.26 4.13 -30.67
N LEU A 1087 -26.99 3.89 -31.00
CA LEU A 1087 -26.39 4.13 -32.31
C LEU A 1087 -26.34 2.85 -33.13
N GLY A 1088 -26.40 3.01 -34.47
CA GLY A 1088 -26.47 1.92 -35.43
C GLY A 1088 -27.89 1.45 -35.72
N ASP A 1089 -28.01 0.49 -36.64
CA ASP A 1089 -29.29 -0.09 -37.05
C ASP A 1089 -29.78 -1.16 -36.07
N THR A 1090 -28.86 -1.83 -35.39
CA THR A 1090 -29.14 -2.90 -34.41
C THR A 1090 -28.67 -2.56 -33.00
N GLY A 1091 -28.12 -1.35 -32.79
CA GLY A 1091 -27.73 -0.88 -31.47
C GLY A 1091 -26.33 -1.31 -31.05
N ARG A 1092 -25.42 -1.63 -31.99
CA ARG A 1092 -24.06 -2.05 -31.66
C ARG A 1092 -23.10 -0.91 -31.36
N GLY A 1093 -23.52 0.34 -31.54
CA GLY A 1093 -22.72 1.52 -31.21
C GLY A 1093 -22.21 2.28 -32.42
N ILE A 1094 -21.16 3.08 -32.22
CA ILE A 1094 -20.71 4.08 -33.20
C ILE A 1094 -20.08 3.45 -34.45
N THR A 1095 -19.45 2.29 -34.34
CA THR A 1095 -18.89 1.58 -35.50
C THR A 1095 -19.98 1.13 -36.47
N GLU A 1096 -21.09 0.58 -35.97
CA GLU A 1096 -22.26 0.24 -36.80
C GLU A 1096 -22.91 1.49 -37.39
N HIS A 1097 -22.99 2.59 -36.64
CA HIS A 1097 -23.56 3.85 -37.11
C HIS A 1097 -22.88 4.38 -38.39
N PHE A 1098 -21.55 4.25 -38.47
CA PHE A 1098 -20.78 4.68 -39.65
C PHE A 1098 -20.48 3.54 -40.64
N GLY A 1099 -20.96 2.32 -40.40
CA GLY A 1099 -20.64 1.16 -41.25
C GLY A 1099 -19.15 0.78 -41.24
N ILE A 1100 -18.47 1.02 -40.12
CA ILE A 1100 -17.03 0.76 -39.94
C ILE A 1100 -16.84 -0.63 -39.33
N ASP A 1101 -15.84 -1.36 -39.82
CA ASP A 1101 -15.44 -2.63 -39.23
C ASP A 1101 -15.07 -2.44 -37.75
N PRO A 1102 -15.73 -3.14 -36.79
CA PRO A 1102 -15.43 -3.01 -35.38
C PRO A 1102 -13.96 -3.28 -35.04
N ALA A 1103 -13.25 -4.09 -35.82
CA ALA A 1103 -11.83 -4.38 -35.59
C ALA A 1103 -10.89 -3.17 -35.77
N ARG A 1104 -11.36 -2.08 -36.41
CA ARG A 1104 -10.56 -0.85 -36.59
C ARG A 1104 -10.47 0.04 -35.34
N VAL A 1105 -11.22 -0.27 -34.29
CA VAL A 1105 -11.13 0.44 -33.00
C VAL A 1105 -10.55 -0.53 -31.98
N ASP A 1106 -9.35 -0.22 -31.47
CA ASP A 1106 -8.55 -1.12 -30.64
C ASP A 1106 -9.22 -1.40 -29.28
N VAL A 1107 -9.79 -0.37 -28.65
CA VAL A 1107 -10.37 -0.45 -27.31
C VAL A 1107 -11.80 0.08 -27.32
N LYS A 1108 -12.78 -0.83 -27.22
CA LYS A 1108 -14.20 -0.46 -27.08
C LYS A 1108 -14.59 -0.51 -25.61
N MET A 1109 -14.67 0.66 -24.97
CA MET A 1109 -15.14 0.77 -23.59
C MET A 1109 -16.66 0.98 -23.59
N GLY A 1110 -17.40 0.39 -22.66
CA GLY A 1110 -18.79 0.79 -22.42
C GLY A 1110 -19.25 0.55 -20.99
N THR A 1111 -20.50 0.94 -20.69
CA THR A 1111 -21.10 0.75 -19.37
C THR A 1111 -22.34 -0.14 -19.42
N LEU A 1112 -22.57 -0.84 -18.31
CA LEU A 1112 -23.73 -1.71 -18.11
C LEU A 1112 -24.82 -1.06 -17.24
N SER A 1113 -24.74 0.26 -17.00
CA SER A 1113 -25.66 0.99 -16.10
C SER A 1113 -26.50 2.06 -16.78
N LYS A 1114 -26.65 1.98 -18.11
CA LYS A 1114 -27.44 2.91 -18.92
C LYS A 1114 -28.50 2.15 -19.71
N THR A 1115 -28.27 1.88 -20.99
CA THR A 1115 -29.17 1.04 -21.82
C THR A 1115 -29.41 -0.31 -21.18
N VAL A 1116 -28.34 -0.92 -20.67
CA VAL A 1116 -28.38 -2.16 -19.92
C VAL A 1116 -28.86 -1.86 -18.49
N PRO A 1117 -29.92 -2.54 -18.00
CA PRO A 1117 -30.50 -2.32 -16.67
C PRO A 1117 -29.69 -3.07 -15.58
N SER A 1118 -28.40 -2.76 -15.46
CA SER A 1118 -27.49 -3.38 -14.50
C SER A 1118 -26.50 -2.37 -13.91
N ALA A 1119 -25.40 -2.85 -13.33
CA ALA A 1119 -24.22 -2.05 -12.99
C ALA A 1119 -22.98 -2.76 -13.52
N GLY A 1120 -21.98 -1.97 -13.93
CA GLY A 1120 -20.74 -2.50 -14.48
C GLY A 1120 -20.17 -1.64 -15.60
N GLY A 1121 -18.98 -2.03 -16.05
CA GLY A 1121 -18.34 -1.53 -17.26
C GLY A 1121 -17.71 -2.67 -18.01
N TYR A 1122 -17.36 -2.46 -19.28
CA TYR A 1122 -16.61 -3.45 -20.04
C TYR A 1122 -15.57 -2.79 -20.93
N VAL A 1123 -14.58 -3.59 -21.31
CA VAL A 1123 -13.73 -3.33 -22.46
C VAL A 1123 -13.79 -4.53 -23.39
N ALA A 1124 -13.98 -4.29 -24.68
CA ALA A 1124 -13.96 -5.30 -25.73
C ALA A 1124 -12.90 -4.93 -26.79
N GLY A 1125 -12.19 -5.93 -27.30
CA GLY A 1125 -11.10 -5.74 -28.27
C GLY A 1125 -10.45 -7.07 -28.64
N SER A 1126 -9.15 -7.04 -28.98
CA SER A 1126 -8.39 -8.25 -29.30
C SER A 1126 -8.18 -9.15 -28.07
N ARG A 1127 -7.99 -10.45 -28.29
CA ARG A 1127 -7.70 -11.39 -27.18
C ARG A 1127 -6.47 -10.99 -26.38
N ASP A 1128 -5.44 -10.49 -27.06
CA ASP A 1128 -4.18 -10.09 -26.43
C ASP A 1128 -4.36 -8.85 -25.55
N LEU A 1129 -5.14 -7.86 -26.01
CA LEU A 1129 -5.51 -6.70 -25.20
C LEU A 1129 -6.26 -7.14 -23.94
N ILE A 1130 -7.28 -7.98 -24.10
CA ILE A 1130 -8.12 -8.42 -22.99
C ILE A 1130 -7.34 -9.28 -22.00
N PHE A 1131 -6.43 -10.12 -22.48
CA PHE A 1131 -5.50 -10.87 -21.65
C PHE A 1131 -4.57 -9.93 -20.87
N ALA A 1132 -3.99 -8.93 -21.53
CA ALA A 1132 -3.14 -7.93 -20.87
C ALA A 1132 -3.90 -7.16 -19.78
N LEU A 1133 -5.13 -6.71 -20.06
CA LEU A 1133 -5.96 -5.97 -19.10
C LEU A 1133 -6.35 -6.83 -17.90
N LYS A 1134 -6.70 -8.11 -18.08
CA LYS A 1134 -7.00 -9.02 -16.96
C LYS A 1134 -5.81 -9.22 -16.01
N ASN A 1135 -4.59 -8.99 -16.48
CA ASN A 1135 -3.37 -9.16 -15.71
C ASN A 1135 -2.73 -7.86 -15.21
N ASN A 1136 -3.14 -6.69 -15.72
CA ASN A 1136 -2.50 -5.41 -15.41
C ASN A 1136 -3.47 -4.30 -14.98
N ALA A 1137 -4.76 -4.39 -15.33
CA ALA A 1137 -5.75 -3.39 -14.97
C ALA A 1137 -6.13 -3.51 -13.48
N ARG A 1138 -5.49 -2.68 -12.63
CA ARG A 1138 -5.64 -2.71 -11.16
C ARG A 1138 -7.10 -2.65 -10.70
N GLY A 1139 -7.93 -1.84 -11.37
CA GLY A 1139 -9.35 -1.71 -11.06
C GLY A 1139 -10.21 -2.94 -11.40
N TRP A 1140 -9.68 -3.87 -12.19
CA TRP A 1140 -10.28 -5.19 -12.39
C TRP A 1140 -9.75 -6.21 -11.37
N MET A 1141 -8.44 -6.21 -11.15
CA MET A 1141 -7.75 -7.18 -10.28
C MET A 1141 -8.09 -7.00 -8.80
N PHE A 1142 -8.20 -5.76 -8.33
CA PHE A 1142 -8.35 -5.41 -6.91
C PHE A 1142 -9.75 -4.88 -6.56
N SER A 1143 -10.73 -5.09 -7.44
CA SER A 1143 -12.14 -4.75 -7.19
C SER A 1143 -12.98 -6.01 -7.11
N ALA A 1144 -13.99 -6.01 -6.23
CA ALA A 1144 -14.93 -7.11 -6.12
C ALA A 1144 -15.63 -7.34 -7.47
N ALA A 1145 -15.89 -8.61 -7.80
CA ALA A 1145 -16.64 -8.97 -8.99
C ALA A 1145 -18.07 -8.41 -8.94
N ALA A 1146 -18.65 -8.11 -10.11
CA ALA A 1146 -20.07 -7.78 -10.22
C ALA A 1146 -20.93 -8.93 -9.68
N THR A 1147 -22.08 -8.62 -9.09
CA THR A 1147 -22.90 -9.65 -8.44
C THR A 1147 -23.53 -10.58 -9.48
N PRO A 1148 -23.91 -11.83 -9.10
CA PRO A 1148 -24.62 -12.74 -10.01
C PRO A 1148 -25.86 -12.09 -10.64
N ALA A 1149 -26.62 -11.35 -9.83
CA ALA A 1149 -27.77 -10.57 -10.28
C ALA A 1149 -27.38 -9.55 -11.37
N GLN A 1150 -26.34 -8.75 -11.13
CA GLN A 1150 -25.89 -7.73 -12.09
C GLN A 1150 -25.41 -8.36 -13.40
N VAL A 1151 -24.63 -9.43 -13.31
CA VAL A 1151 -24.05 -10.10 -14.47
C VAL A 1151 -25.14 -10.80 -15.30
N ALA A 1152 -26.10 -11.46 -14.64
CA ALA A 1152 -27.23 -12.09 -15.29
C ALA A 1152 -28.15 -11.05 -15.97
N ALA A 1153 -28.46 -9.94 -15.28
CA ALA A 1153 -29.22 -8.84 -15.87
C ALA A 1153 -28.54 -8.29 -17.12
N ALA A 1154 -27.23 -8.04 -17.04
CA ALA A 1154 -26.47 -7.52 -18.16
C ALA A 1154 -26.45 -8.50 -19.34
N LYS A 1155 -26.19 -9.79 -19.09
CA LYS A 1155 -26.18 -10.83 -20.13
C LYS A 1155 -27.54 -10.93 -20.81
N ALA A 1156 -28.61 -11.01 -20.03
CA ALA A 1156 -29.97 -11.08 -20.53
C ALA A 1156 -30.35 -9.84 -21.35
N ALA A 1157 -29.90 -8.64 -20.95
CA ALA A 1157 -30.12 -7.42 -21.72
C ALA A 1157 -29.41 -7.45 -23.08
N ILE A 1158 -28.17 -7.95 -23.16
CA ILE A 1158 -27.48 -8.15 -24.44
C ILE A 1158 -28.27 -9.12 -25.34
N GLU A 1159 -28.80 -10.20 -24.77
CA GLU A 1159 -29.64 -11.17 -25.49
C GLU A 1159 -30.93 -10.55 -26.02
N VAL A 1160 -31.61 -9.72 -25.21
CA VAL A 1160 -32.81 -8.98 -25.62
C VAL A 1160 -32.50 -8.03 -26.77
N MET A 1161 -31.41 -7.25 -26.67
CA MET A 1161 -31.00 -6.34 -27.75
C MET A 1161 -30.66 -7.09 -29.05
N ALA A 1162 -29.99 -8.24 -28.94
CA ALA A 1162 -29.69 -9.07 -30.10
C ALA A 1162 -30.96 -9.69 -30.74
N ALA A 1163 -31.97 -10.01 -29.93
CA ALA A 1163 -33.23 -10.60 -30.39
C ALA A 1163 -34.24 -9.58 -30.93
N ALA A 1164 -34.20 -8.34 -30.44
CA ALA A 1164 -35.13 -7.26 -30.77
C ALA A 1164 -34.39 -6.01 -31.29
N PRO A 1165 -33.64 -6.10 -32.41
CA PRO A 1165 -32.87 -4.98 -32.96
C PRO A 1165 -33.75 -3.79 -33.41
N GLU A 1166 -35.05 -4.00 -33.63
CA GLU A 1166 -36.01 -2.95 -33.95
C GLU A 1166 -36.19 -1.90 -32.84
N LEU A 1167 -35.89 -2.24 -31.58
CA LEU A 1167 -36.01 -1.31 -30.45
C LEU A 1167 -35.13 -0.07 -30.64
N THR A 1168 -33.91 -0.23 -31.16
CA THR A 1168 -33.02 0.89 -31.46
C THR A 1168 -33.61 1.82 -32.52
N ARG A 1169 -34.23 1.26 -33.57
CA ARG A 1169 -34.91 2.07 -34.61
C ARG A 1169 -36.11 2.82 -34.05
N GLU A 1170 -36.89 2.19 -33.19
CA GLU A 1170 -38.01 2.83 -32.51
C GLU A 1170 -37.56 3.99 -31.60
N LEU A 1171 -36.49 3.78 -30.84
CA LEU A 1171 -35.90 4.81 -29.98
C LEU A 1171 -35.47 6.02 -30.81
N ARG A 1172 -34.74 5.78 -31.91
CA ARG A 1172 -34.27 6.83 -32.81
C ARG A 1172 -35.44 7.60 -33.43
N ALA A 1173 -36.53 6.92 -33.81
CA ALA A 1173 -37.73 7.57 -34.34
C ALA A 1173 -38.39 8.49 -33.30
N ARG A 1174 -38.54 8.03 -32.05
CA ARG A 1174 -39.07 8.85 -30.94
C ARG A 1174 -38.18 10.05 -30.63
N THR A 1175 -36.87 9.83 -30.59
CA THR A 1175 -35.86 10.88 -30.40
C THR A 1175 -35.92 11.93 -31.51
N ALA A 1176 -36.00 11.53 -32.77
CA ALA A 1176 -36.10 12.44 -33.91
C ALA A 1176 -37.36 13.31 -33.84
N ARG A 1177 -38.52 12.70 -33.55
CA ARG A 1177 -39.78 13.43 -33.33
C ARG A 1177 -39.66 14.43 -32.18
N TYR A 1178 -39.06 14.04 -31.06
CA TYR A 1178 -38.89 14.91 -29.91
C TYR A 1178 -37.97 16.12 -30.23
N HIS A 1179 -36.85 15.88 -30.91
CA HIS A 1179 -35.96 16.93 -31.43
C HIS A 1179 -36.69 17.89 -32.36
N GLU A 1180 -37.41 17.38 -33.36
CA GLU A 1180 -38.15 18.18 -34.33
C GLU A 1180 -39.12 19.13 -33.61
N ARG A 1181 -39.85 18.63 -32.62
CA ARG A 1181 -40.83 19.43 -31.87
C ARG A 1181 -40.20 20.49 -30.97
N LEU A 1182 -39.10 20.18 -30.29
CA LEU A 1182 -38.39 21.19 -29.49
C LEU A 1182 -37.78 22.28 -30.37
N ARG A 1183 -37.15 21.91 -31.49
CA ARG A 1183 -36.59 22.86 -32.46
C ARG A 1183 -37.67 23.73 -33.10
N ALA A 1184 -38.83 23.16 -33.42
CA ALA A 1184 -39.98 23.91 -33.95
C ALA A 1184 -40.50 24.99 -32.97
N LEU A 1185 -40.32 24.79 -31.66
CA LEU A 1185 -40.66 25.77 -30.62
C LEU A 1185 -39.55 26.82 -30.38
N GLY A 1186 -38.40 26.69 -31.06
CA GLY A 1186 -37.28 27.60 -30.92
C GLY A 1186 -36.30 27.27 -29.79
N PHE A 1187 -36.36 26.06 -29.21
CA PHE A 1187 -35.31 25.61 -28.29
C PHE A 1187 -34.02 25.29 -29.03
N ASP A 1188 -32.88 25.72 -28.46
CA ASP A 1188 -31.55 25.32 -28.92
C ASP A 1188 -31.16 23.98 -28.29
N THR A 1189 -31.04 22.96 -29.16
CA THR A 1189 -30.67 21.59 -28.79
C THR A 1189 -29.25 21.22 -29.21
N LEU A 1190 -28.42 22.19 -29.61
CA LEU A 1190 -27.12 21.96 -30.24
C LEU A 1190 -27.20 20.98 -31.44
N ALA A 1191 -26.07 20.37 -31.79
CA ALA A 1191 -25.93 19.34 -32.80
C ALA A 1191 -26.38 17.94 -32.33
N SER A 1192 -27.14 17.85 -31.24
CA SER A 1192 -27.62 16.57 -30.73
C SER A 1192 -28.45 15.82 -31.78
N GLU A 1193 -28.12 14.56 -31.98
CA GLU A 1193 -28.86 13.61 -32.81
C GLU A 1193 -29.23 12.32 -32.07
N THR A 1194 -28.87 12.27 -30.78
CA THR A 1194 -29.08 11.12 -29.91
C THR A 1194 -30.22 11.38 -28.92
N PRO A 1195 -30.65 10.38 -28.14
CA PRO A 1195 -31.67 10.55 -27.11
C PRO A 1195 -31.24 11.46 -25.96
N VAL A 1196 -29.97 11.88 -25.90
CA VAL A 1196 -29.49 12.93 -24.99
C VAL A 1196 -29.76 14.28 -25.64
N VAL A 1197 -30.83 14.95 -25.22
CA VAL A 1197 -31.30 16.20 -25.84
C VAL A 1197 -31.08 17.37 -24.87
N PRO A 1198 -30.04 18.19 -25.08
CA PRO A 1198 -29.83 19.39 -24.28
C PRO A 1198 -30.83 20.46 -24.66
N ILE A 1199 -31.13 21.36 -23.74
CA ILE A 1199 -31.89 22.60 -23.97
C ILE A 1199 -31.06 23.72 -23.37
N ILE A 1200 -30.41 24.50 -24.24
CA ILE A 1200 -29.46 25.53 -23.81
C ILE A 1200 -30.20 26.70 -23.16
N CYS A 1201 -29.72 27.08 -21.98
CA CYS A 1201 -30.24 28.18 -21.18
C CYS A 1201 -29.21 29.33 -21.17
N ARG A 1202 -29.68 30.56 -20.94
CA ARG A 1202 -28.82 31.76 -20.92
C ARG A 1202 -28.01 31.89 -19.63
N SER A 1203 -28.48 31.29 -18.53
CA SER A 1203 -27.80 31.34 -17.24
C SER A 1203 -28.17 30.14 -16.36
N ALA A 1204 -27.32 29.85 -15.38
CA ALA A 1204 -27.58 28.80 -14.38
C ALA A 1204 -28.90 29.06 -13.62
N GLY A 1205 -29.19 30.32 -13.29
CA GLY A 1205 -30.45 30.70 -12.65
C GLY A 1205 -31.67 30.44 -13.54
N GLN A 1206 -31.57 30.69 -14.85
CA GLN A 1206 -32.65 30.37 -15.80
C GLN A 1206 -32.86 28.85 -15.91
N ALA A 1207 -31.78 28.06 -15.99
CA ALA A 1207 -31.87 26.60 -16.01
C ALA A 1207 -32.54 26.06 -14.74
N GLY A 1208 -32.14 26.53 -13.55
CA GLY A 1208 -32.77 26.15 -12.28
C GLY A 1208 -34.25 26.55 -12.20
N ALA A 1209 -34.60 27.76 -12.63
CA ALA A 1209 -35.99 28.22 -12.65
C ALA A 1209 -36.87 27.37 -13.59
N MET A 1210 -36.37 27.08 -14.80
CA MET A 1210 -37.09 26.28 -15.78
C MET A 1210 -37.27 24.82 -15.30
N ALA A 1211 -36.23 24.22 -14.72
CA ALA A 1211 -36.31 22.89 -14.10
C ALA A 1211 -37.37 22.83 -12.99
N ARG A 1212 -37.42 23.85 -12.12
CA ARG A 1212 -38.44 23.94 -11.06
C ARG A 1212 -39.85 24.01 -11.64
N LEU A 1213 -40.08 24.84 -12.66
CA LEU A 1213 -41.39 24.95 -13.30
C LEU A 1213 -41.83 23.61 -13.92
N CYS A 1214 -40.90 22.92 -14.60
CA CYS A 1214 -41.17 21.60 -15.14
C CYS A 1214 -41.56 20.60 -14.04
N GLN A 1215 -40.80 20.56 -12.93
CA GLN A 1215 -41.08 19.66 -11.82
C GLN A 1215 -42.40 20.00 -11.11
N LEU A 1216 -42.75 21.28 -10.98
CA LEU A 1216 -44.06 21.70 -10.44
C LEU A 1216 -45.21 21.15 -11.28
N ASP A 1217 -45.05 21.11 -12.60
CA ASP A 1217 -46.00 20.56 -13.57
C ASP A 1217 -45.86 19.03 -13.77
N GLY A 1218 -45.04 18.35 -12.97
CA GLY A 1218 -44.91 16.88 -12.99
C GLY A 1218 -43.93 16.32 -14.01
N LEU A 1219 -43.07 17.14 -14.63
CA LEU A 1219 -41.98 16.69 -15.50
C LEU A 1219 -40.64 16.75 -14.74
N PHE A 1220 -40.00 15.60 -14.55
CA PHE A 1220 -38.69 15.52 -13.93
C PHE A 1220 -37.56 15.69 -14.96
N VAL A 1221 -36.96 16.88 -14.91
CA VAL A 1221 -35.74 17.27 -15.63
C VAL A 1221 -34.80 17.96 -14.66
N GLN A 1222 -33.50 17.95 -14.96
CA GLN A 1222 -32.47 18.52 -14.10
C GLN A 1222 -31.70 19.63 -14.80
N PRO A 1223 -31.34 20.71 -14.09
CA PRO A 1223 -30.39 21.68 -14.58
C PRO A 1223 -28.98 21.09 -14.53
N ILE A 1224 -28.22 21.27 -15.61
CA ILE A 1224 -26.80 20.95 -15.71
C ILE A 1224 -26.05 22.29 -15.78
N VAL A 1225 -25.22 22.54 -14.76
CA VAL A 1225 -24.49 23.80 -14.57
C VAL A 1225 -23.04 23.52 -14.18
N TYR A 1226 -22.21 24.55 -14.09
CA TYR A 1226 -20.82 24.43 -13.63
C TYR A 1226 -20.73 23.70 -12.27
N PRO A 1227 -19.77 22.77 -12.08
CA PRO A 1227 -18.65 22.45 -12.97
C PRO A 1227 -18.94 21.41 -14.06
N ALA A 1228 -20.15 20.84 -14.14
CA ALA A 1228 -20.45 19.78 -15.11
C ALA A 1228 -20.43 20.25 -16.58
N VAL A 1229 -20.73 21.52 -16.81
CA VAL A 1229 -20.60 22.21 -18.10
C VAL A 1229 -19.97 23.60 -17.89
N PRO A 1230 -19.37 24.22 -18.92
CA PRO A 1230 -18.86 25.59 -18.81
C PRO A 1230 -19.93 26.58 -18.32
N ARG A 1231 -19.53 27.59 -17.53
CA ARG A 1231 -20.44 28.62 -17.00
C ARG A 1231 -21.25 29.36 -18.07
N THR A 1232 -20.74 29.36 -19.30
CA THR A 1232 -21.32 29.99 -20.48
C THR A 1232 -22.40 29.14 -21.15
N LEU A 1233 -22.51 27.84 -20.86
CA LEU A 1233 -23.43 26.91 -21.52
C LEU A 1233 -24.26 26.06 -20.53
N PRO A 1234 -24.96 26.70 -19.56
CA PRO A 1234 -25.89 25.98 -18.69
C PRO A 1234 -27.07 25.46 -19.51
N ARG A 1235 -27.62 24.32 -19.11
CA ARG A 1235 -28.68 23.65 -19.89
C ARG A 1235 -29.61 22.83 -19.02
N LEU A 1236 -30.79 22.51 -19.53
CA LEU A 1236 -31.50 21.31 -19.10
C LEU A 1236 -31.02 20.15 -19.96
N ARG A 1237 -30.85 18.97 -19.39
CA ARG A 1237 -30.57 17.76 -20.17
C ARG A 1237 -31.75 16.83 -20.06
N THR A 1238 -32.45 16.66 -21.17
CA THR A 1238 -33.58 15.75 -21.29
C THR A 1238 -33.13 14.48 -22.00
N ILE A 1239 -33.66 13.33 -21.58
CA ILE A 1239 -33.30 12.03 -22.12
C ILE A 1239 -34.56 11.33 -22.57
N VAL A 1240 -34.62 11.00 -23.86
CA VAL A 1240 -35.69 10.20 -24.47
C VAL A 1240 -35.38 8.72 -24.28
N ASN A 1241 -36.41 7.92 -23.96
CA ASN A 1241 -36.29 6.47 -23.88
C ASN A 1241 -37.57 5.75 -24.31
N LEU A 1242 -37.49 4.42 -24.48
CA LEU A 1242 -38.62 3.61 -24.93
C LEU A 1242 -39.72 3.40 -23.88
N SER A 1243 -39.49 3.75 -22.62
CA SER A 1243 -40.58 3.77 -21.65
C SER A 1243 -41.53 4.96 -21.86
N HIS A 1244 -41.12 6.00 -22.59
CA HIS A 1244 -41.98 7.14 -22.93
C HIS A 1244 -42.96 6.81 -24.05
N SER A 1245 -44.26 6.91 -23.79
CA SER A 1245 -45.25 6.88 -24.87
C SER A 1245 -45.20 8.16 -25.71
N GLU A 1246 -45.77 8.14 -26.91
CA GLU A 1246 -45.93 9.36 -27.73
C GLU A 1246 -46.67 10.48 -26.97
N ALA A 1247 -47.65 10.12 -26.14
CA ALA A 1247 -48.39 11.06 -25.30
C ALA A 1247 -47.51 11.63 -24.17
N ASP A 1248 -46.56 10.86 -23.64
CA ASP A 1248 -45.60 11.36 -22.66
C ASP A 1248 -44.62 12.35 -23.31
N LEU A 1249 -44.13 12.06 -24.53
CA LEU A 1249 -43.30 13.00 -25.30
C LEU A 1249 -44.07 14.30 -25.57
N ASP A 1250 -45.36 14.21 -25.93
CA ASP A 1250 -46.22 15.36 -26.13
C ASP A 1250 -46.44 16.19 -24.88
N THR A 1251 -46.64 15.51 -23.74
CA THR A 1251 -46.77 16.15 -22.43
C THR A 1251 -45.48 16.87 -22.04
N ALA A 1252 -44.32 16.23 -22.23
CA ALA A 1252 -43.03 16.82 -21.92
C ALA A 1252 -42.75 18.07 -22.75
N VAL A 1253 -42.99 18.02 -24.07
CA VAL A 1253 -42.82 19.19 -24.96
C VAL A 1253 -43.74 20.34 -24.52
N ALA A 1254 -45.01 20.06 -24.20
CA ALA A 1254 -45.95 21.10 -23.75
C ALA A 1254 -45.52 21.73 -22.41
N THR A 1255 -45.04 20.92 -21.46
CA THR A 1255 -44.52 21.41 -20.18
C THR A 1255 -43.25 22.26 -20.37
N LEU A 1256 -42.33 21.80 -21.24
CA LEU A 1256 -41.11 22.54 -21.57
C LEU A 1256 -41.44 23.86 -22.27
N GLU A 1257 -42.39 23.87 -23.20
CA GLU A 1257 -42.85 25.09 -23.88
C GLU A 1257 -43.36 26.12 -22.85
N LYS A 1258 -44.26 25.70 -21.97
CA LYS A 1258 -44.83 26.55 -20.92
C LYS A 1258 -43.74 27.12 -20.01
N ALA A 1259 -42.80 26.28 -19.56
CA ALA A 1259 -41.69 26.70 -18.72
C ALA A 1259 -40.71 27.62 -19.46
N GLY A 1260 -40.41 27.31 -20.72
CA GLY A 1260 -39.52 28.09 -21.59
C GLY A 1260 -40.04 29.49 -21.86
N ARG A 1261 -41.34 29.63 -22.16
CA ARG A 1261 -42.03 30.94 -22.29
C ARG A 1261 -42.01 31.71 -20.97
N ALA A 1262 -42.36 31.05 -19.86
CA ALA A 1262 -42.36 31.68 -18.54
C ALA A 1262 -40.97 32.18 -18.10
N CYS A 1263 -39.91 31.47 -18.48
CA CYS A 1263 -38.52 31.86 -18.23
C CYS A 1263 -37.92 32.79 -19.31
N GLY A 1264 -38.70 33.17 -20.33
CA GLY A 1264 -38.25 34.02 -21.44
C GLY A 1264 -37.15 33.41 -22.30
N LEU A 1265 -37.03 32.07 -22.32
CA LEU A 1265 -36.07 31.36 -23.16
C LEU A 1265 -36.54 31.32 -24.62
N ILE A 1266 -37.83 31.07 -24.83
CA ILE A 1266 -38.51 31.10 -26.13
C ILE A 1266 -39.67 32.11 -26.10
N SER A 1267 -40.10 32.57 -27.28
CA SER A 1267 -41.12 33.62 -27.44
C SER A 1267 -42.52 33.05 -27.44
#